data_AF-A0A1I0WNT6-F1
#
_entry.id   AF-A0A1I0WNT6-F1
#
_cell.length_a   1.000
_cell.length_b   1.000
_cell.length_c   1.000
_cell.angle_alpha   90.00
_cell.angle_beta   90.00
_cell.angle_gamma   90.00
#
_symmetry.space_group_name_H-M   'P 1'
#
loop_
_entity.id
_entity.type
_entity.pdbx_description
1 polymer ?
#
loop_
_entity_poly.entity_id
_entity_poly.type
_entity_poly.pdbx_seq_one_letter_code
_entity_poly.pdbx_strand_id
1 'polypeptide(L)'
;MQKYRIVPQQENMFWQLVQGMTLDDEEKTLLKNAVIRHVEVSVKAGIWEIALTSQTLIPDSLLQRAAEQIKGKCSLQKVIFYQDIIDIEDGISKVWPQLVTTVAEDNPTVFQLLKRSKYVVDGSKLLIKVPGELGGEIMRAHAVTQLMGRAIKDMLGYRCPVTCEASDEVLQNLSVDDSFNTPEYQAALHKERVAEKQTSSHADAVPAPAAAPQKEAKPKAAPKKREDFSQPVVVQGAGNTIFGRSIMGERQLIADLDGETKSVILEGFIGEGAGSGLKTIEFKTGTKMLAFCLSDESDGIACKKFFKPGKGRNGQEEDFDEIMGKLKEGMAVRIRGSVRFDTYMNEYVVFVDSLAKKEIKKREDNAEVKRVELHAHTTMSAMDAVVSVKDLIKTADSWGWPAIAITDHGVVQAYPDAAKAAEKLNIKVIYGMEGYLTGDDFEQKRANHIIFLAKNPNGLRNLYQLVSLSHVKYFHRQPRLPKKIIEEYRDGIIIGSACEAGELIRAIVEGQSEEQLIEIASFYDYLEIQPIHNNDFLKRSDKFPHITTDQDLIDINLKVAELAKKLGKMLVATCDVHFLNPEDSIYRAILMKGKGFDDADMQPPLYLRTTEEMLAEFEYLGEEAAYEAVVTNPRKINDMIEKFKPIPDDLYSPMIPGADEEIESMSYNRAKSMYGENLPEIVEARLQQELKPIIGHGFSVLYLIAQRLVKKSNDDGYLVGSRGSVGSSFIATMTGITEVNPLPPHWRCPHCQYSKFITDGSYGCGYDLPDMDCPVCGTPLIKDGHDIPFAVFLGFDGDKVPDIDLNFSGTYQPVAHKYTEILFGKDNVYRAGSIQTVADKTAFGYVKKYFEEKGIKKHISYIDRLAHGCMGVKSTTGQHPAGIMVVPRDMDVHFFTPIQHPANDMNCGTITTHFDYHSISSRLVKLDILGHDDPTVIKMLEDLTCRDPKTIPFDDVATMSLFNCTDALGLTPEELGATSGTFGIPEFRTPFTRQMIDDTNPDVFSDLVRISGFSHGTDVWLGNAQDLIRSGQCTIKNAISARDDIMMYLIHHGIDPLLSFKTMEKVRKGKGIDPDVVKKLQDGDIPQWYIDSCQKIKYLFPRAHATAYVMMAYRIAFCKVHYPLAYYAAYFSIRADEFDANVIAKGQEYVGQQIHELEEISKEKKLDAKQNATLIVLQLAWEMYLRGFDCENVDIYTSDAEKFIIHEKSLLPPLASLGGMGTKASQSIVEARKDGIFTSIEDLRRRTGISKTNIEILRDHGCLDGMGESDQISLFG
;
A
#
# COMPACT_ATOMS: atom_id res chain seq x y z
N MET A 1 -1.12 38.84 17.46
CA MET A 1 0.04 39.40 18.21
C MET A 1 1.31 38.98 17.49
N GLN A 2 2.22 39.90 17.14
CA GLN A 2 3.52 39.52 16.53
C GLN A 2 4.47 39.00 17.61
N LYS A 3 4.65 37.68 17.68
CA LYS A 3 5.78 37.03 18.37
C LYS A 3 6.84 36.71 17.32
N TYR A 4 8.11 36.92 17.64
CA TYR A 4 9.23 36.54 16.79
C TYR A 4 9.92 35.32 17.38
N ARG A 5 10.18 34.29 16.56
CA ARG A 5 10.92 33.11 17.00
C ARG A 5 12.37 33.22 16.53
N ILE A 6 13.30 33.20 17.48
CA ILE A 6 14.74 33.31 17.23
C ILE A 6 15.39 31.98 17.54
N VAL A 7 16.08 31.40 16.57
CA VAL A 7 16.86 30.16 16.74
C VAL A 7 18.34 30.55 16.85
N PRO A 8 19.04 30.19 17.94
CA PRO A 8 20.45 30.51 18.09
C PRO A 8 21.31 29.73 17.09
N GLN A 9 22.31 30.39 16.50
CA GLN A 9 23.26 29.78 15.55
C GLN A 9 24.41 29.03 16.24
N GLN A 10 24.56 29.16 17.56
CA GLN A 10 25.62 28.53 18.35
C GLN A 10 25.02 27.79 19.56
N GLU A 11 25.51 26.59 19.84
CA GLU A 11 24.96 25.73 20.90
C GLU A 11 25.19 26.28 22.31
N ASN A 12 26.27 27.04 22.52
CA ASN A 12 26.68 27.52 23.86
C ASN A 12 26.03 28.85 24.29
N MET A 13 24.99 29.30 23.59
CA MET A 13 24.35 30.59 23.83
C MET A 13 23.65 30.67 25.19
N PHE A 14 23.12 29.56 25.70
CA PHE A 14 22.47 29.54 27.01
C PHE A 14 23.46 29.88 28.12
N TRP A 15 24.61 29.21 28.12
CA TRP A 15 25.67 29.43 29.08
C TRP A 15 26.12 30.89 29.12
N GLN A 16 26.28 31.53 27.95
CA GLN A 16 26.65 32.95 27.86
C GLN A 16 25.60 33.89 28.46
N LEU A 17 24.32 33.56 28.33
CA LEU A 17 23.23 34.36 28.89
C LEU A 17 23.20 34.33 30.41
N VAL A 18 23.56 33.18 31.01
CA VAL A 18 23.60 32.98 32.47
C VAL A 18 24.96 33.29 33.12
N GLN A 19 25.96 33.72 32.34
CA GLN A 19 27.24 34.17 32.88
C GLN A 19 27.06 35.33 33.88
N GLY A 20 27.70 35.19 35.04
CA GLY A 20 27.62 36.13 36.17
C GLY A 20 26.81 35.62 37.37
N MET A 21 26.15 34.47 37.24
CA MET A 21 25.52 33.78 38.38
C MET A 21 26.59 33.17 39.30
N THR A 22 26.38 33.27 40.62
CA THR A 22 27.09 32.45 41.60
C THR A 22 26.54 31.03 41.53
N LEU A 23 27.36 30.07 41.09
CA LEU A 23 26.98 28.67 40.84
C LEU A 23 28.00 27.72 41.47
N ASP A 24 27.55 26.59 42.01
CA ASP A 24 28.45 25.49 42.36
C ASP A 24 28.87 24.67 41.12
N ASP A 25 29.74 23.67 41.28
CA ASP A 25 30.30 22.93 40.15
C ASP A 25 29.29 21.99 39.47
N GLU A 26 28.24 21.56 40.20
CA GLU A 26 27.16 20.74 39.66
C GLU A 26 26.18 21.61 38.85
N GLU A 27 25.77 22.76 39.40
CA GLU A 27 24.93 23.76 38.73
C GLU A 27 25.60 24.29 37.44
N LYS A 28 26.93 24.53 37.47
CA LYS A 28 27.69 24.93 36.27
C LYS A 28 27.64 23.87 35.18
N THR A 29 27.71 22.60 35.55
CA THR A 29 27.70 21.49 34.60
C THR A 29 26.33 21.36 33.96
N LEU A 30 25.26 21.44 34.75
CA LEU A 30 23.88 21.41 34.26
C LEU A 30 23.57 22.53 33.26
N LEU A 31 23.95 23.77 33.58
CA LEU A 31 23.67 24.92 32.71
C LEU A 31 24.55 24.96 31.45
N LYS A 32 25.77 24.39 31.47
CA LYS A 32 26.63 24.26 30.29
C LYS A 32 26.12 23.22 29.30
N ASN A 33 25.54 22.13 29.80
CA ASN A 33 25.04 21.04 28.97
C ASN A 33 23.64 21.31 28.42
N ALA A 34 23.02 22.44 28.78
CA ALA A 34 21.71 22.85 28.30
C ALA A 34 21.83 23.79 27.09
N VAL A 35 21.06 23.50 26.05
CA VAL A 35 21.10 24.19 24.75
C VAL A 35 19.76 24.89 24.51
N ILE A 36 19.79 26.16 24.11
CA ILE A 36 18.56 26.85 23.67
C ILE A 36 18.17 26.33 22.30
N ARG A 37 16.98 25.74 22.20
CA ARG A 37 16.39 25.35 20.90
C ARG A 37 15.88 26.57 20.15
N HIS A 38 15.14 27.43 20.84
CA HIS A 38 14.66 28.70 20.31
C HIS A 38 14.17 29.60 21.44
N VAL A 39 14.04 30.89 21.14
CA VAL A 39 13.43 31.90 22.01
C VAL A 39 12.27 32.54 21.29
N GLU A 40 11.08 32.53 21.88
CA GLU A 40 9.98 33.39 21.42
C GLU A 40 10.07 34.75 22.10
N VAL A 41 10.12 35.80 21.29
CA VAL A 41 10.28 37.18 21.73
C VAL A 41 9.00 37.96 21.47
N SER A 42 8.38 38.42 22.56
CA SER A 42 7.25 39.35 22.53
C SER A 42 7.76 40.78 22.71
N VAL A 43 8.11 41.46 21.61
CA VAL A 43 8.76 42.78 21.62
C VAL A 43 7.96 43.85 22.38
N LYS A 44 6.62 43.88 22.22
CA LYS A 44 5.75 44.84 22.92
C LYS A 44 5.57 44.56 24.42
N ALA A 45 5.65 43.29 24.83
CA ALA A 45 5.48 42.88 26.22
C ALA A 45 6.81 42.78 26.99
N GLY A 46 7.96 42.81 26.29
CA GLY A 46 9.26 42.61 26.91
C GLY A 46 9.42 41.22 27.54
N ILE A 47 8.78 40.20 26.97
CA ILE A 47 8.79 38.83 27.49
C ILE A 47 9.58 37.92 26.55
N TRP A 48 10.49 37.12 27.12
CA TRP A 48 11.16 36.04 26.42
C TRP A 48 10.69 34.69 26.96
N GLU A 49 10.29 33.81 26.05
CA GLU A 49 9.97 32.41 26.33
C GLU A 49 11.11 31.57 25.72
N ILE A 50 11.95 31.00 26.56
CA ILE A 50 13.16 30.28 26.17
C ILE A 50 12.91 28.78 26.26
N ALA A 51 12.93 28.10 25.11
CA ALA A 51 12.87 26.64 25.05
C ALA A 51 14.29 26.06 25.11
N LEU A 52 14.60 25.34 26.19
CA LEU A 52 15.84 24.64 26.45
C LEU A 52 15.70 23.16 26.13
N THR A 53 16.80 22.56 25.70
CA THR A 53 16.99 21.12 25.68
C THR A 53 18.17 20.80 26.60
N SER A 54 18.05 19.82 27.48
CA SER A 54 19.16 19.35 28.33
C SER A 54 19.14 17.84 28.49
N GLN A 55 20.28 17.25 28.87
CA GLN A 55 20.32 15.80 29.13
C GLN A 55 19.53 15.42 30.37
N THR A 56 19.58 16.22 31.44
CA THR A 56 18.93 15.94 32.73
C THR A 56 18.07 17.12 33.18
N LEU A 57 17.11 16.89 34.10
CA LEU A 57 16.23 17.94 34.64
C LEU A 57 17.03 19.04 35.34
N ILE A 58 16.80 20.31 34.97
CA ILE A 58 17.41 21.47 35.66
C ILE A 58 16.40 21.92 36.71
N PRO A 59 16.78 22.02 38.00
CA PRO A 59 15.84 22.43 39.04
C PRO A 59 15.20 23.79 38.76
N ASP A 60 13.90 23.92 39.02
CA ASP A 60 13.14 25.16 38.82
C ASP A 60 13.75 26.36 39.57
N SER A 61 14.32 26.12 40.75
CA SER A 61 15.01 27.14 41.54
C SER A 61 16.23 27.72 40.81
N LEU A 62 16.94 26.89 40.05
CA LEU A 62 18.09 27.29 39.23
C LEU A 62 17.63 28.00 37.95
N LEU A 63 16.56 27.52 37.30
CA LEU A 63 15.95 28.20 36.15
C LEU A 63 15.36 29.56 36.52
N GLN A 64 14.79 29.72 37.71
CA GLN A 64 14.32 31.01 38.22
C GLN A 64 15.48 31.99 38.42
N ARG A 65 16.57 31.56 39.06
CA ARG A 65 17.79 32.39 39.19
C ARG A 65 18.38 32.76 37.82
N ALA A 66 18.36 31.83 36.86
CA ALA A 66 18.78 32.09 35.48
C ALA A 66 17.85 33.11 34.79
N ALA A 67 16.53 33.01 35.01
CA ALA A 67 15.55 33.92 34.44
C ALA A 67 15.74 35.34 34.96
N GLU A 68 16.02 35.50 36.26
CA GLU A 68 16.35 36.79 36.88
C GLU A 68 17.63 37.40 36.30
N GLN A 69 18.67 36.58 36.11
CA GLN A 69 19.93 37.02 35.51
C GLN A 69 19.73 37.52 34.07
N ILE A 70 19.02 36.74 33.24
CA ILE A 70 18.75 37.11 31.84
C ILE A 70 17.85 38.35 31.77
N LYS A 71 16.84 38.41 32.65
CA LYS A 71 15.95 39.56 32.76
C LYS A 71 16.74 40.84 33.06
N GLY A 72 17.67 40.80 33.99
CA GLY A 72 18.55 41.93 34.32
C GLY A 72 19.49 42.31 33.17
N LYS A 73 20.16 41.31 32.57
CA LYS A 73 21.15 41.50 31.50
C LYS A 73 20.54 42.06 30.21
N CYS A 74 19.31 41.64 29.89
CA CYS A 74 18.61 42.02 28.66
C CYS A 74 17.51 43.08 28.87
N SER A 75 17.35 43.62 30.07
CA SER A 75 16.31 44.62 30.42
C SER A 75 14.88 44.17 30.05
N LEU A 76 14.53 42.93 30.37
CA LEU A 76 13.24 42.33 30.05
C LEU A 76 12.22 42.49 31.21
N GLN A 77 10.93 42.38 30.92
CA GLN A 77 9.89 42.31 31.96
C GLN A 77 9.81 40.92 32.59
N LYS A 78 9.91 39.86 31.78
CA LYS A 78 9.81 38.47 32.24
C LYS A 78 10.58 37.53 31.31
N VAL A 79 11.19 36.50 31.90
CA VAL A 79 11.77 35.35 31.18
C VAL A 79 11.06 34.10 31.68
N ILE A 80 10.63 33.24 30.76
CA ILE A 80 9.96 31.97 31.05
C ILE A 80 10.79 30.88 30.39
N PHE A 81 11.09 29.81 31.12
CA PHE A 81 11.76 28.64 30.57
C PHE A 81 10.78 27.52 30.31
N TYR A 82 10.98 26.85 29.17
CA TYR A 82 10.43 25.54 28.87
C TYR A 82 11.62 24.62 28.67
N GLN A 83 11.69 23.51 29.38
CA GLN A 83 12.81 22.58 29.26
C GLN A 83 12.31 21.25 28.71
N ASP A 84 13.00 20.77 27.68
CA ASP A 84 12.86 19.42 27.16
C ASP A 84 14.06 18.58 27.59
N ILE A 85 13.80 17.47 28.26
CA ILE A 85 14.85 16.55 28.74
C ILE A 85 15.09 15.48 27.67
N ILE A 86 16.35 15.30 27.27
CA ILE A 86 16.77 14.29 26.28
C ILE A 86 16.75 12.89 26.89
N ASP A 87 17.15 12.75 28.16
CA ASP A 87 17.07 11.50 28.92
C ASP A 87 15.84 11.51 29.86
N ILE A 88 14.72 11.06 29.30
CA ILE A 88 13.42 11.02 29.99
C ILE A 88 13.47 10.00 31.15
N GLU A 89 14.29 8.96 31.05
CA GLU A 89 14.43 7.94 32.08
C GLU A 89 15.07 8.53 33.35
N ASP A 90 16.17 9.27 33.20
CA ASP A 90 16.78 10.02 34.31
C ASP A 90 15.78 11.04 34.90
N GLY A 91 15.04 11.76 34.06
CA GLY A 91 14.02 12.72 34.48
C GLY A 91 12.91 12.10 35.32
N ILE A 92 12.30 10.99 34.84
CA ILE A 92 11.22 10.27 35.53
C ILE A 92 11.74 9.65 36.83
N SER A 93 12.95 9.10 36.84
CA SER A 93 13.52 8.45 38.03
C SER A 93 13.61 9.37 39.24
N LYS A 94 13.95 10.65 39.02
CA LYS A 94 14.14 11.66 40.07
C LYS A 94 12.82 12.15 40.68
N VAL A 95 11.73 12.13 39.91
CA VAL A 95 10.41 12.59 40.37
C VAL A 95 9.39 11.46 40.60
N TRP A 96 9.77 10.20 40.38
CA TRP A 96 8.89 9.04 40.52
C TRP A 96 8.10 8.99 41.84
N PRO A 97 8.70 9.24 43.03
CA PRO A 97 7.94 9.23 44.29
C PRO A 97 6.83 10.28 44.34
N GLN A 98 7.06 11.44 43.71
CA GLN A 98 6.09 12.55 43.64
C GLN A 98 5.02 12.25 42.61
N LEU A 99 5.38 11.64 41.47
CA LEU A 99 4.44 11.16 40.46
C LEU A 99 3.49 10.12 41.04
N VAL A 100 4.00 9.11 41.75
CA VAL A 100 3.17 8.07 42.40
C VAL A 100 2.19 8.69 43.40
N THR A 101 2.66 9.65 44.22
CA THR A 101 1.81 10.31 45.22
C THR A 101 0.73 11.19 44.55
N THR A 102 1.11 11.92 43.50
CA THR A 102 0.20 12.83 42.79
C THR A 102 -0.86 12.06 42.00
N VAL A 103 -0.49 10.95 41.36
CA VAL A 103 -1.40 10.15 40.54
C VAL A 103 -2.33 9.29 41.39
N ALA A 104 -1.87 8.84 42.55
CA ALA A 104 -2.73 8.07 43.45
C ALA A 104 -3.72 8.92 44.26
N GLU A 105 -3.45 10.21 44.44
CA GLU A 105 -4.23 11.11 45.31
C GLU A 105 -4.56 10.44 46.67
N ASP A 106 -5.84 10.34 47.04
CA ASP A 106 -6.34 9.70 48.27
C ASP A 106 -6.70 8.21 48.08
N ASN A 107 -6.35 7.57 46.95
CA ASN A 107 -6.68 6.16 46.68
C ASN A 107 -5.57 5.21 47.19
N PRO A 108 -5.74 4.57 48.36
CA PRO A 108 -4.71 3.74 48.97
C PRO A 108 -4.38 2.50 48.14
N THR A 109 -5.33 1.99 47.34
CA THR A 109 -5.13 0.81 46.48
C THR A 109 -4.25 1.16 45.28
N VAL A 110 -4.53 2.26 44.58
CA VAL A 110 -3.70 2.74 43.46
C VAL A 110 -2.32 3.13 43.94
N PHE A 111 -2.21 3.79 45.10
CA PHE A 111 -0.91 4.13 45.70
C PHE A 111 -0.04 2.90 45.97
N GLN A 112 -0.62 1.85 46.59
CA GLN A 112 0.11 0.62 46.86
C GLN A 112 0.49 -0.13 45.58
N LEU A 113 -0.39 -0.15 44.56
CA LEU A 113 -0.10 -0.79 43.28
C LEU A 113 1.00 -0.05 42.51
N LEU A 114 0.95 1.29 42.43
CA LEU A 114 1.98 2.09 41.76
C LEU A 114 3.33 2.01 42.48
N LYS A 115 3.32 2.02 43.81
CA LYS A 115 4.55 1.85 44.61
C LYS A 115 5.21 0.48 44.42
N ARG A 116 4.42 -0.56 44.16
CA ARG A 116 4.88 -1.94 43.92
C ARG A 116 5.09 -2.26 42.43
N SER A 117 4.70 -1.35 41.54
CA SER A 117 4.88 -1.49 40.10
C SER A 117 6.31 -1.20 39.69
N LYS A 118 6.81 -1.93 38.70
CA LYS A 118 8.04 -1.54 38.00
C LYS A 118 7.65 -0.64 36.83
N TYR A 119 8.46 0.35 36.52
CA TYR A 119 8.29 1.12 35.28
C TYR A 119 9.51 0.98 34.39
N VAL A 120 9.30 1.08 33.09
CA VAL A 120 10.34 1.07 32.06
C VAL A 120 10.08 2.25 31.15
N VAL A 121 11.13 3.01 30.84
CA VAL A 121 11.05 4.10 29.85
C VAL A 121 11.58 3.55 28.53
N ASP A 122 10.70 3.44 27.53
CA ASP A 122 11.04 2.99 26.18
C ASP A 122 10.98 4.19 25.23
N GLY A 123 12.14 4.78 24.96
CA GLY A 123 12.31 5.98 24.17
C GLY A 123 11.51 7.16 24.73
N SER A 124 10.34 7.42 24.13
CA SER A 124 9.44 8.53 24.54
C SER A 124 8.29 8.12 25.44
N LYS A 125 8.13 6.82 25.74
CA LYS A 125 6.97 6.22 26.41
C LYS A 125 7.34 5.63 27.77
N LEU A 126 6.40 5.64 28.70
CA LEU A 126 6.53 5.03 30.03
C LEU A 126 5.61 3.81 30.13
N LEU A 127 6.17 2.63 30.31
CA LEU A 127 5.41 1.41 30.59
C LEU A 127 5.40 1.13 32.09
N ILE A 128 4.23 1.05 32.70
CA ILE A 128 4.05 0.63 34.10
C ILE A 128 3.63 -0.84 34.12
N LYS A 129 4.47 -1.70 34.70
CA LYS A 129 4.21 -3.12 34.92
C LYS A 129 3.63 -3.34 36.30
N VAL A 130 2.38 -3.79 36.35
CA VAL A 130 1.61 -3.97 37.59
C VAL A 130 1.37 -5.45 37.89
N PRO A 131 1.28 -5.86 39.18
CA PRO A 131 1.13 -7.27 39.53
C PRO A 131 -0.27 -7.79 39.14
N GLY A 132 -0.29 -8.73 38.20
CA GLY A 132 -1.47 -9.54 37.84
C GLY A 132 -2.55 -8.82 37.05
N GLU A 133 -3.44 -9.60 36.45
CA GLU A 133 -4.53 -9.06 35.63
C GLU A 133 -5.46 -8.14 36.44
N LEU A 134 -5.77 -8.49 37.69
CA LEU A 134 -6.59 -7.67 38.59
C LEU A 134 -5.94 -6.30 38.87
N GLY A 135 -4.61 -6.25 39.06
CA GLY A 135 -3.89 -4.98 39.20
C GLY A 135 -3.97 -4.14 37.92
N GLY A 136 -3.89 -4.78 36.76
CA GLY A 136 -4.09 -4.15 35.45
C GLY A 136 -5.50 -3.58 35.28
N GLU A 137 -6.53 -4.30 35.73
CA GLU A 137 -7.91 -3.81 35.71
C GLU A 137 -8.13 -2.62 36.63
N ILE A 138 -7.58 -2.64 37.84
CA ILE A 138 -7.67 -1.52 38.79
C ILE A 138 -7.01 -0.26 38.21
N MET A 139 -5.82 -0.39 37.59
CA MET A 139 -5.17 0.75 36.92
C MET A 139 -6.01 1.32 35.77
N ARG A 140 -6.68 0.45 34.99
CA ARG A 140 -7.58 0.87 33.90
C ARG A 140 -8.84 1.55 34.44
N ALA A 141 -9.46 0.99 35.46
CA ALA A 141 -10.68 1.53 36.07
C ALA A 141 -10.48 2.93 36.67
N HIS A 142 -9.29 3.21 37.20
CA HIS A 142 -8.92 4.51 37.76
C HIS A 142 -8.16 5.44 36.80
N ALA A 143 -8.09 5.11 35.50
CA ALA A 143 -7.44 5.93 34.47
C ALA A 143 -5.97 6.34 34.80
N VAL A 144 -5.25 5.47 35.50
CA VAL A 144 -3.93 5.77 36.09
C VAL A 144 -2.90 6.14 35.02
N THR A 145 -2.96 5.54 33.83
CA THR A 145 -2.07 5.86 32.70
C THR A 145 -2.27 7.29 32.19
N GLN A 146 -3.51 7.76 32.10
CA GLN A 146 -3.81 9.12 31.65
C GLN A 146 -3.40 10.16 32.70
N LEU A 147 -3.65 9.88 33.97
CA LEU A 147 -3.25 10.73 35.09
C LEU A 147 -1.71 10.81 35.20
N MET A 148 -1.01 9.68 35.05
CA MET A 148 0.45 9.65 35.04
C MET A 148 1.05 10.45 33.88
N GLY A 149 0.50 10.30 32.67
CA GLY A 149 0.96 11.08 31.51
C GLY A 149 0.75 12.59 31.69
N ARG A 150 -0.34 13.00 32.36
CA ARG A 150 -0.57 14.41 32.72
C ARG A 150 0.40 14.88 33.80
N ALA A 151 0.60 14.11 34.87
CA ALA A 151 1.53 14.44 35.94
C ALA A 151 2.98 14.58 35.43
N ILE A 152 3.42 13.70 34.52
CA ILE A 152 4.73 13.81 33.87
C ILE A 152 4.83 15.10 33.03
N LYS A 153 3.79 15.43 32.27
CA LYS A 153 3.76 16.67 31.49
C LYS A 153 3.82 17.91 32.37
N ASP A 154 3.10 17.91 33.48
CA ASP A 154 3.02 19.06 34.37
C ASP A 154 4.30 19.23 35.21
N MET A 155 4.96 18.13 35.61
CA MET A 155 6.19 18.17 36.41
C MET A 155 7.48 18.27 35.58
N LEU A 156 7.53 17.63 34.40
CA LEU A 156 8.72 17.53 33.56
C LEU A 156 8.60 18.30 32.24
N GLY A 157 7.47 18.96 31.98
CA GLY A 157 7.22 19.69 30.72
C GLY A 157 7.04 18.80 29.49
N TYR A 158 7.14 17.48 29.65
CA TYR A 158 7.28 16.52 28.57
C TYR A 158 6.03 15.63 28.42
N ARG A 159 5.52 15.49 27.19
CA ARG A 159 4.40 14.57 26.91
C ARG A 159 4.92 13.15 26.76
N CYS A 160 4.84 12.36 27.83
CA CYS A 160 5.16 10.94 27.83
C CYS A 160 3.87 10.11 27.74
N PRO A 161 3.64 9.34 26.65
CA PRO A 161 2.56 8.36 26.61
C PRO A 161 2.84 7.27 27.64
N VAL A 162 1.88 7.03 28.54
CA VAL A 162 1.98 6.01 29.58
C VAL A 162 1.10 4.83 29.24
N THR A 163 1.65 3.63 29.28
CA THR A 163 0.91 2.37 29.13
C THR A 163 1.03 1.55 30.41
N CYS A 164 0.07 0.67 30.64
CA CYS A 164 0.08 -0.23 31.79
C CYS A 164 -0.12 -1.66 31.31
N GLU A 165 0.73 -2.57 31.77
CA GLU A 165 0.67 -3.98 31.44
C GLU A 165 0.67 -4.81 32.72
N ALA A 166 -0.16 -5.86 32.75
CA ALA A 166 -0.14 -6.84 33.83
C ALA A 166 1.11 -7.73 33.68
N SER A 167 1.88 -7.86 34.74
CA SER A 167 3.11 -8.65 34.74
C SER A 167 3.08 -9.68 35.87
N ASP A 168 3.10 -10.96 35.48
CA ASP A 168 3.18 -12.08 36.42
C ASP A 168 4.52 -12.13 37.16
N GLU A 169 5.57 -11.53 36.59
CA GLU A 169 6.90 -11.39 37.21
C GLU A 169 6.88 -10.40 38.39
N VAL A 170 6.05 -9.33 38.30
CA VAL A 170 5.79 -8.42 39.43
C VAL A 170 4.88 -9.09 40.46
N LEU A 171 4.01 -10.02 40.02
CA LEU A 171 3.14 -10.82 40.90
C LEU A 171 3.91 -11.86 41.72
N GLN A 172 4.95 -12.48 41.15
CA GLN A 172 5.80 -13.49 41.82
C GLN A 172 6.76 -12.90 42.85
N ASN A 173 7.07 -11.60 42.78
CA ASN A 173 7.92 -10.89 43.74
C ASN A 173 7.15 -10.35 44.97
N LEU A 174 5.86 -10.66 45.10
CA LEU A 174 5.07 -10.32 46.29
C LEU A 174 5.34 -11.36 47.39
N SER A 175 6.20 -11.02 48.36
CA SER A 175 6.12 -11.67 49.67
C SER A 175 4.72 -11.40 50.22
N VAL A 176 3.95 -12.47 50.49
CA VAL A 176 2.58 -12.39 50.99
C VAL A 176 2.57 -11.60 52.30
N ASP A 177 2.13 -10.35 52.23
CA ASP A 177 1.72 -9.60 53.40
C ASP A 177 0.18 -9.66 53.41
N ASP A 178 -0.37 -10.23 54.49
CA ASP A 178 -1.76 -10.73 54.64
C ASP A 178 -2.87 -9.65 54.56
N SER A 179 -2.60 -8.49 53.97
CA SER A 179 -3.53 -7.35 53.91
C SER A 179 -4.54 -7.39 52.76
N PHE A 180 -4.54 -8.42 51.91
CA PHE A 180 -5.41 -8.50 50.71
C PHE A 180 -6.49 -9.60 50.75
N ASN A 181 -6.70 -10.26 51.89
CA ASN A 181 -7.79 -11.22 52.03
C ASN A 181 -9.12 -10.50 52.34
N THR A 182 -9.55 -9.60 51.46
CA THR A 182 -10.83 -8.90 51.60
C THR A 182 -11.99 -9.77 51.09
N PRO A 183 -13.20 -9.61 51.65
CA PRO A 183 -14.37 -10.39 51.22
C PRO A 183 -14.70 -10.26 49.73
N GLU A 184 -14.40 -9.11 49.10
CA GLU A 184 -14.59 -8.94 47.66
C GLU A 184 -13.67 -9.84 46.82
N TYR A 185 -12.41 -10.03 47.26
CA TYR A 185 -11.45 -10.90 46.56
C TYR A 185 -11.85 -12.38 46.65
N GLN A 186 -12.32 -12.82 47.82
CA GLN A 186 -12.88 -14.17 48.01
C GLN A 186 -14.14 -14.40 47.17
N ALA A 187 -15.00 -13.38 47.03
CA ALA A 187 -16.21 -13.47 46.24
C ALA A 187 -15.92 -13.57 44.72
N ALA A 188 -14.91 -12.85 44.23
CA ALA A 188 -14.47 -12.92 42.83
C ALA A 188 -13.89 -14.30 42.49
N LEU A 189 -12.99 -14.82 43.33
CA LEU A 189 -12.39 -16.17 43.19
C LEU A 189 -13.45 -17.28 43.22
N HIS A 190 -14.52 -17.11 44.02
CA HIS A 190 -15.61 -18.08 44.02
C HIS A 190 -16.41 -18.04 42.71
N LYS A 191 -16.62 -16.86 42.14
CA LYS A 191 -17.35 -16.68 40.87
C LYS A 191 -16.62 -17.31 39.68
N GLU A 192 -15.30 -17.16 39.62
CA GLU A 192 -14.45 -17.77 38.59
C GLU A 192 -14.41 -19.30 38.71
N ARG A 193 -14.22 -19.84 39.92
CA ARG A 193 -14.21 -21.31 40.14
C ARG A 193 -15.53 -22.00 39.83
N VAL A 194 -16.64 -21.26 39.85
CA VAL A 194 -17.97 -21.78 39.46
C VAL A 194 -18.14 -21.76 37.93
N ALA A 195 -17.56 -20.77 37.24
CA ALA A 195 -17.58 -20.70 35.77
C ALA A 195 -16.71 -21.80 35.13
N GLU A 196 -15.52 -22.08 35.68
CA GLU A 196 -14.61 -23.11 35.15
C GLU A 196 -15.13 -24.55 35.31
N LYS A 197 -15.99 -24.81 36.32
CA LYS A 197 -16.57 -26.14 36.55
C LYS A 197 -17.73 -26.49 35.62
N GLN A 198 -18.25 -25.54 34.83
CA GLN A 198 -19.36 -25.81 33.89
C GLN A 198 -18.91 -26.10 32.45
N THR A 199 -17.63 -25.91 32.12
CA THR A 199 -17.10 -26.09 30.75
C THR A 199 -16.28 -27.37 30.53
N SER A 200 -16.12 -28.26 31.54
CA SER A 200 -15.32 -29.48 31.40
C SER A 200 -15.98 -30.76 31.93
N SER A 201 -17.05 -31.23 31.30
CA SER A 201 -17.41 -32.67 31.34
C SER A 201 -18.41 -33.06 30.26
N HIS A 202 -17.93 -33.60 29.13
CA HIS A 202 -18.31 -34.91 28.56
C HIS A 202 -18.16 -35.01 27.02
N ALA A 203 -17.03 -35.63 26.61
CA ALA A 203 -16.95 -36.66 25.56
C ALA A 203 -16.69 -37.98 26.33
N ASP A 204 -17.16 -39.20 26.02
CA ASP A 204 -17.58 -39.89 24.81
C ASP A 204 -18.66 -40.95 25.15
N ALA A 205 -19.51 -41.34 24.18
CA ALA A 205 -19.86 -42.73 23.86
C ALA A 205 -21.00 -42.83 22.82
N VAL A 206 -20.80 -43.63 21.77
CA VAL A 206 -21.79 -44.00 20.75
C VAL A 206 -22.68 -45.15 21.23
N PRO A 207 -24.01 -45.13 20.94
CA PRO A 207 -24.63 -46.28 20.27
C PRO A 207 -25.66 -45.94 19.17
N ALA A 208 -25.93 -46.97 18.36
CA ALA A 208 -26.63 -47.05 17.07
C ALA A 208 -28.16 -46.73 17.08
N PRO A 209 -28.82 -46.64 15.88
CA PRO A 209 -30.02 -45.82 15.65
C PRO A 209 -31.34 -46.55 15.90
N ALA A 210 -32.34 -45.82 16.39
CA ALA A 210 -33.73 -46.27 16.48
C ALA A 210 -34.72 -45.23 15.91
N ALA A 211 -35.51 -45.75 14.95
CA ALA A 211 -36.85 -45.40 14.48
C ALA A 211 -37.42 -43.96 14.62
N ALA A 212 -37.88 -43.47 13.47
CA ALA A 212 -38.63 -42.23 13.26
C ALA A 212 -39.93 -42.10 14.07
N PRO A 213 -40.33 -40.87 14.44
CA PRO A 213 -41.72 -40.53 14.72
C PRO A 213 -42.35 -39.69 13.60
N GLN A 214 -43.66 -39.90 13.49
CA GLN A 214 -44.57 -39.46 12.46
C GLN A 214 -44.87 -37.96 12.48
N LYS A 215 -45.26 -37.46 11.30
CA LYS A 215 -45.82 -36.13 11.05
C LYS A 215 -47.08 -35.88 11.89
N GLU A 216 -47.10 -34.79 12.64
CA GLU A 216 -48.33 -34.07 13.00
C GLU A 216 -48.28 -32.62 12.50
N ALA A 217 -49.45 -32.19 12.03
CA ALA A 217 -49.66 -30.99 11.24
C ALA A 217 -49.73 -29.71 12.10
N LYS A 218 -49.23 -28.60 11.55
CA LYS A 218 -49.46 -27.24 12.04
C LYS A 218 -50.13 -26.36 10.96
N PRO A 219 -50.85 -25.29 11.36
CA PRO A 219 -52.11 -24.87 10.74
C PRO A 219 -51.95 -23.97 9.52
N LYS A 220 -53.00 -24.00 8.66
CA LYS A 220 -53.14 -23.20 7.44
C LYS A 220 -53.21 -21.71 7.74
N ALA A 221 -52.25 -20.95 7.20
CA ALA A 221 -52.35 -19.51 7.01
C ALA A 221 -53.17 -19.19 5.74
N ALA A 222 -53.91 -18.07 5.77
CA ALA A 222 -54.81 -17.60 4.73
C ALA A 222 -54.10 -17.26 3.40
N PRO A 223 -54.78 -17.36 2.24
CA PRO A 223 -54.14 -17.18 0.94
C PRO A 223 -53.92 -15.69 0.62
N LYS A 224 -52.66 -15.31 0.38
CA LYS A 224 -52.34 -14.07 -0.36
C LYS A 224 -52.75 -14.24 -1.83
N LYS A 225 -53.32 -13.19 -2.41
CA LYS A 225 -53.79 -13.12 -3.81
C LYS A 225 -52.68 -13.59 -4.78
N ARG A 226 -53.00 -14.61 -5.59
CA ARG A 226 -52.19 -15.01 -6.75
C ARG A 226 -52.31 -13.93 -7.83
N GLU A 227 -51.18 -13.45 -8.33
CA GLU A 227 -51.14 -12.76 -9.61
C GLU A 227 -51.55 -13.73 -10.73
N ASP A 228 -52.33 -13.20 -11.67
CA ASP A 228 -52.86 -13.91 -12.82
C ASP A 228 -51.75 -14.07 -13.88
N PHE A 229 -51.17 -15.27 -13.96
CA PHE A 229 -50.12 -15.64 -14.92
C PHE A 229 -50.67 -16.04 -16.32
N SER A 230 -51.88 -15.61 -16.68
CA SER A 230 -52.52 -16.04 -17.94
C SER A 230 -52.06 -15.32 -19.22
N GLN A 231 -50.96 -14.53 -19.19
CA GLN A 231 -50.40 -13.93 -20.41
C GLN A 231 -49.00 -14.47 -20.76
N PRO A 232 -48.77 -14.90 -22.02
CA PRO A 232 -47.48 -15.37 -22.47
C PRO A 232 -46.48 -14.19 -22.54
N VAL A 233 -45.37 -14.29 -21.82
CA VAL A 233 -44.24 -13.35 -21.97
C VAL A 233 -43.60 -13.59 -23.34
N VAL A 234 -43.89 -12.70 -24.29
CA VAL A 234 -43.33 -12.69 -25.63
C VAL A 234 -41.84 -12.33 -25.53
N VAL A 235 -40.95 -13.29 -25.82
CA VAL A 235 -39.55 -12.97 -26.16
C VAL A 235 -39.57 -12.30 -27.54
N GLN A 236 -39.44 -10.98 -27.58
CA GLN A 236 -39.32 -10.24 -28.83
C GLN A 236 -38.00 -10.58 -29.54
N GLY A 237 -38.12 -10.99 -30.81
CA GLY A 237 -37.07 -10.83 -31.84
C GLY A 237 -36.13 -12.01 -32.09
N ALA A 238 -36.08 -12.48 -33.34
CA ALA A 238 -35.13 -13.47 -33.87
C ALA A 238 -33.64 -13.02 -33.88
N GLY A 239 -33.32 -11.84 -33.34
CA GLY A 239 -31.97 -11.23 -33.41
C GLY A 239 -31.08 -11.41 -32.16
N ASN A 240 -31.60 -11.87 -31.03
CA ASN A 240 -30.84 -11.97 -29.75
C ASN A 240 -30.26 -13.37 -29.46
N THR A 241 -30.42 -14.34 -30.36
CA THR A 241 -29.84 -15.69 -30.21
C THR A 241 -28.35 -15.66 -30.59
N ILE A 242 -27.47 -16.07 -29.67
CA ILE A 242 -26.02 -16.16 -29.93
C ILE A 242 -25.72 -17.48 -30.66
N PHE A 243 -26.26 -18.60 -30.18
CA PHE A 243 -26.21 -19.89 -30.88
C PHE A 243 -27.40 -20.79 -30.50
N GLY A 244 -27.69 -21.77 -31.35
CA GLY A 244 -28.79 -22.72 -31.15
C GLY A 244 -30.15 -22.21 -31.67
N ARG A 245 -31.25 -22.65 -31.05
CA ARG A 245 -32.63 -22.25 -31.41
C ARG A 245 -33.14 -21.14 -30.50
N SER A 246 -34.16 -20.41 -30.96
CA SER A 246 -34.92 -19.49 -30.11
C SER A 246 -35.41 -20.21 -28.84
N ILE A 247 -35.18 -19.57 -27.69
CA ILE A 247 -35.51 -20.13 -26.38
C ILE A 247 -36.87 -19.57 -25.94
N MET A 248 -37.86 -20.44 -25.78
CA MET A 248 -39.23 -20.10 -25.33
C MET A 248 -39.64 -21.08 -24.22
N GLY A 249 -40.35 -20.59 -23.21
CA GLY A 249 -40.84 -21.37 -22.06
C GLY A 249 -40.66 -20.64 -20.72
N GLU A 250 -41.09 -21.25 -19.63
CA GLU A 250 -40.87 -20.73 -18.28
C GLU A 250 -39.41 -20.92 -17.84
N ARG A 251 -38.89 -19.96 -17.06
CA ARG A 251 -37.55 -20.07 -16.45
C ARG A 251 -37.66 -20.90 -15.17
N GLN A 252 -36.62 -21.69 -14.89
CA GLN A 252 -36.45 -22.38 -13.62
C GLN A 252 -35.30 -21.73 -12.83
N LEU A 253 -35.41 -21.66 -11.51
CA LEU A 253 -34.32 -21.20 -10.65
C LEU A 253 -33.25 -22.29 -10.54
N ILE A 254 -31.99 -21.89 -10.46
CA ILE A 254 -30.86 -22.81 -10.35
C ILE A 254 -30.93 -23.60 -9.04
N ALA A 255 -31.33 -22.97 -7.93
CA ALA A 255 -31.49 -23.64 -6.64
C ALA A 255 -32.58 -24.74 -6.64
N ASP A 256 -33.53 -24.69 -7.57
CA ASP A 256 -34.62 -25.68 -7.68
C ASP A 256 -34.27 -26.87 -8.57
N LEU A 257 -33.04 -26.92 -9.09
CA LEU A 257 -32.58 -28.04 -9.91
C LEU A 257 -32.25 -29.24 -9.01
N ASP A 258 -33.01 -30.32 -9.18
CA ASP A 258 -32.78 -31.60 -8.48
C ASP A 258 -32.45 -32.70 -9.49
N GLY A 259 -31.22 -33.23 -9.41
CA GLY A 259 -30.74 -34.32 -10.24
C GLY A 259 -30.62 -34.03 -11.75
N GLU A 260 -30.63 -35.09 -12.55
CA GLU A 260 -30.50 -34.99 -14.01
C GLU A 260 -31.83 -34.60 -14.66
N THR A 261 -31.81 -33.59 -15.53
CA THR A 261 -32.99 -33.11 -16.22
C THR A 261 -32.74 -33.00 -17.73
N LYS A 262 -33.65 -33.57 -18.53
CA LYS A 262 -33.47 -33.64 -20.00
C LYS A 262 -33.49 -32.28 -20.71
N SER A 263 -34.22 -31.30 -20.18
CA SER A 263 -34.27 -29.94 -20.73
C SER A 263 -34.68 -28.98 -19.63
N VAL A 264 -33.87 -27.96 -19.40
CA VAL A 264 -34.13 -26.83 -18.51
C VAL A 264 -33.95 -25.52 -19.26
N ILE A 265 -34.62 -24.47 -18.80
CA ILE A 265 -34.41 -23.10 -19.27
C ILE A 265 -34.00 -22.27 -18.07
N LEU A 266 -32.78 -21.75 -18.11
CA LEU A 266 -32.19 -20.97 -17.04
C LEU A 266 -31.90 -19.55 -17.54
N GLU A 267 -31.98 -18.60 -16.62
CA GLU A 267 -31.57 -17.22 -16.86
C GLU A 267 -30.59 -16.80 -15.78
N GLY A 268 -29.51 -16.15 -16.16
CA GLY A 268 -28.51 -15.71 -15.20
C GLY A 268 -27.38 -14.94 -15.86
N PHE A 269 -26.32 -14.72 -15.12
CA PHE A 269 -25.11 -14.04 -15.56
C PHE A 269 -24.01 -15.06 -15.80
N ILE A 270 -23.29 -14.91 -16.90
CA ILE A 270 -22.04 -15.65 -17.14
C ILE A 270 -21.04 -15.21 -16.06
N GLY A 271 -20.38 -16.17 -15.41
CA GLY A 271 -19.35 -15.90 -14.40
C GLY A 271 -18.19 -15.06 -14.94
N GLU A 272 -17.40 -14.51 -14.03
CA GLU A 272 -16.27 -13.62 -14.33
C GLU A 272 -14.98 -14.21 -13.74
N GLY A 273 -13.88 -14.12 -14.50
CA GLY A 273 -12.55 -14.53 -14.04
C GLY A 273 -12.18 -16.01 -14.29
N ALA A 274 -10.97 -16.38 -13.90
CA ALA A 274 -10.35 -17.66 -14.26
C ALA A 274 -11.03 -18.89 -13.63
N GLY A 275 -11.86 -18.73 -12.59
CA GLY A 275 -12.63 -19.81 -11.96
C GLY A 275 -13.92 -20.13 -12.71
N SER A 276 -14.76 -19.12 -12.91
CA SER A 276 -16.16 -19.23 -13.35
C SER A 276 -16.47 -18.60 -14.72
N GLY A 277 -15.52 -17.86 -15.30
CA GLY A 277 -15.62 -17.19 -16.59
C GLY A 277 -15.54 -18.09 -17.82
N LEU A 278 -15.30 -17.49 -18.99
CA LEU A 278 -15.34 -18.18 -20.29
C LEU A 278 -14.03 -18.96 -20.53
N LYS A 279 -14.12 -20.28 -20.57
CA LYS A 279 -12.99 -21.18 -20.87
C LYS A 279 -13.18 -21.89 -22.20
N THR A 280 -12.15 -21.82 -23.03
CA THR A 280 -12.11 -22.54 -24.30
C THR A 280 -11.05 -23.64 -24.22
N ILE A 281 -11.43 -24.86 -24.59
CA ILE A 281 -10.52 -25.98 -24.73
C ILE A 281 -10.68 -26.55 -26.13
N GLU A 282 -9.57 -26.66 -26.87
CA GLU A 282 -9.53 -27.35 -28.15
C GLU A 282 -8.96 -28.75 -27.98
N PHE A 283 -9.69 -29.76 -28.47
CA PHE A 283 -9.27 -31.15 -28.42
C PHE A 283 -8.52 -31.53 -29.70
N LYS A 284 -7.64 -32.54 -29.62
CA LYS A 284 -6.91 -33.11 -30.77
C LYS A 284 -7.80 -33.56 -31.94
N THR A 285 -9.10 -33.77 -31.68
CA THR A 285 -10.12 -34.12 -32.68
C THR A 285 -10.67 -32.93 -33.45
N GLY A 286 -10.17 -31.71 -33.20
CA GLY A 286 -10.70 -30.44 -33.72
C GLY A 286 -12.02 -30.00 -33.08
N THR A 287 -12.53 -30.76 -32.10
CA THR A 287 -13.71 -30.33 -31.31
C THR A 287 -13.28 -29.20 -30.38
N LYS A 288 -14.00 -28.09 -30.38
CA LYS A 288 -13.82 -26.99 -29.42
C LYS A 288 -14.88 -27.10 -28.33
N MET A 289 -14.51 -26.87 -27.07
CA MET A 289 -15.43 -26.81 -25.94
C MET A 289 -15.40 -25.43 -25.32
N LEU A 290 -16.60 -24.87 -25.14
CA LEU A 290 -16.84 -23.71 -24.31
C LEU A 290 -17.35 -24.19 -22.94
N ALA A 291 -16.67 -23.82 -21.88
CA ALA A 291 -17.09 -24.02 -20.51
C ALA A 291 -17.20 -22.67 -19.79
N PHE A 292 -18.23 -22.50 -18.99
CA PHE A 292 -18.46 -21.29 -18.16
C PHE A 292 -19.40 -21.64 -17.02
N CYS A 293 -19.52 -20.78 -16.01
CA CYS A 293 -20.57 -20.93 -15.01
C CYS A 293 -21.69 -19.91 -15.24
N LEU A 294 -22.92 -20.28 -14.89
CA LEU A 294 -24.07 -19.40 -14.87
C LEU A 294 -24.54 -19.21 -13.43
N SER A 295 -24.81 -17.98 -13.02
CA SER A 295 -25.35 -17.67 -11.70
C SER A 295 -26.61 -16.82 -11.80
N ASP A 296 -27.69 -17.21 -11.14
CA ASP A 296 -28.95 -16.46 -11.04
C ASP A 296 -29.08 -15.79 -9.66
N GLU A 297 -30.26 -15.29 -9.29
CA GLU A 297 -30.51 -14.74 -7.95
C GLU A 297 -30.43 -15.77 -6.82
N SER A 298 -30.52 -17.06 -7.14
CA SER A 298 -30.68 -18.16 -6.19
C SER A 298 -29.38 -18.96 -5.96
N ASP A 299 -28.66 -19.34 -7.02
CA ASP A 299 -27.43 -20.14 -6.94
C ASP A 299 -26.62 -20.08 -8.25
N GLY A 300 -25.61 -20.95 -8.38
CA GLY A 300 -24.78 -21.09 -9.57
C GLY A 300 -24.69 -22.52 -10.10
N ILE A 301 -24.37 -22.68 -11.38
CA ILE A 301 -24.18 -23.99 -12.02
C ILE A 301 -23.17 -23.92 -13.16
N ALA A 302 -22.34 -24.95 -13.29
CA ALA A 302 -21.41 -25.09 -14.40
C ALA A 302 -22.15 -25.40 -15.72
N CYS A 303 -21.65 -24.84 -16.83
CA CYS A 303 -22.21 -24.96 -18.17
C CYS A 303 -21.13 -25.41 -19.17
N LYS A 304 -21.48 -26.30 -20.10
CA LYS A 304 -20.60 -26.77 -21.17
C LYS A 304 -21.31 -26.82 -22.52
N LYS A 305 -20.58 -26.47 -23.58
CA LYS A 305 -21.00 -26.61 -24.99
C LYS A 305 -19.84 -27.17 -25.80
N PHE A 306 -20.11 -28.20 -26.60
CA PHE A 306 -19.14 -28.78 -27.53
C PHE A 306 -19.50 -28.41 -28.97
N PHE A 307 -18.52 -27.93 -29.71
CA PHE A 307 -18.58 -27.56 -31.13
C PHE A 307 -17.74 -28.58 -31.92
N LYS A 308 -18.39 -29.38 -32.76
CA LYS A 308 -17.74 -30.45 -33.53
C LYS A 308 -17.50 -30.03 -34.99
N PRO A 309 -16.30 -30.23 -35.54
CA PRO A 309 -16.01 -29.88 -36.93
C PRO A 309 -16.88 -30.70 -37.89
N GLY A 310 -17.42 -30.04 -38.93
CA GLY A 310 -18.21 -30.69 -39.99
C GLY A 310 -19.58 -31.25 -39.57
N LYS A 311 -20.05 -31.01 -38.34
CA LYS A 311 -21.40 -31.40 -37.87
C LYS A 311 -22.23 -30.19 -37.43
N GLY A 312 -22.27 -29.17 -38.28
CA GLY A 312 -23.25 -28.10 -38.19
C GLY A 312 -24.65 -28.54 -38.66
N ARG A 313 -25.69 -27.85 -38.19
CA ARG A 313 -27.07 -28.14 -38.60
C ARG A 313 -27.32 -27.55 -40.00
N ASN A 314 -27.92 -28.30 -40.91
CA ASN A 314 -28.13 -27.93 -42.32
C ASN A 314 -26.85 -27.75 -43.16
N GLY A 315 -25.69 -28.25 -42.71
CA GLY A 315 -24.43 -28.11 -43.45
C GLY A 315 -23.76 -26.74 -43.34
N GLN A 316 -24.25 -25.85 -42.46
CA GLN A 316 -23.57 -24.60 -42.07
C GLN A 316 -22.82 -24.82 -40.75
N GLU A 317 -21.54 -24.54 -40.75
CA GLU A 317 -20.65 -24.64 -39.58
C GLU A 317 -21.04 -23.58 -38.54
N GLU A 318 -21.20 -23.96 -37.26
CA GLU A 318 -21.36 -22.97 -36.18
C GLU A 318 -19.98 -22.32 -35.98
N ASP A 319 -19.81 -21.08 -36.45
CA ASP A 319 -18.55 -20.34 -36.34
C ASP A 319 -18.23 -20.05 -34.88
N PHE A 320 -17.28 -20.82 -34.34
CA PHE A 320 -16.84 -20.69 -32.96
C PHE A 320 -16.27 -19.31 -32.66
N ASP A 321 -15.52 -18.73 -33.59
CA ASP A 321 -14.82 -17.46 -33.38
C ASP A 321 -15.84 -16.30 -33.41
N GLU A 322 -16.87 -16.38 -34.25
CA GLU A 322 -18.01 -15.43 -34.23
C GLU A 322 -18.81 -15.51 -32.92
N ILE A 323 -19.05 -16.72 -32.39
CA ILE A 323 -19.77 -16.93 -31.11
C ILE A 323 -18.95 -16.35 -29.96
N MET A 324 -17.65 -16.62 -29.91
CA MET A 324 -16.77 -16.08 -28.87
C MET A 324 -16.67 -14.56 -28.94
N GLY A 325 -16.70 -13.97 -30.14
CA GLY A 325 -16.76 -12.51 -30.32
C GLY A 325 -18.05 -11.86 -29.79
N LYS A 326 -19.15 -12.63 -29.69
CA LYS A 326 -20.44 -12.17 -29.14
C LYS A 326 -20.57 -12.37 -27.64
N LEU A 327 -19.81 -13.29 -27.04
CA LEU A 327 -19.87 -13.59 -25.61
C LEU A 327 -18.97 -12.66 -24.79
N LYS A 328 -19.41 -12.31 -23.59
CA LYS A 328 -18.66 -11.54 -22.61
C LYS A 328 -18.93 -12.09 -21.22
N GLU A 329 -17.92 -12.09 -20.37
CA GLU A 329 -18.08 -12.36 -18.94
C GLU A 329 -19.02 -11.30 -18.32
N GLY A 330 -19.80 -11.67 -17.30
CA GLY A 330 -20.83 -10.83 -16.71
C GLY A 330 -22.06 -10.59 -17.60
N MET A 331 -22.13 -11.20 -18.80
CA MET A 331 -23.30 -11.04 -19.68
C MET A 331 -24.52 -11.76 -19.11
N ALA A 332 -25.66 -11.04 -19.05
CA ALA A 332 -26.94 -11.66 -18.78
C ALA A 332 -27.40 -12.48 -19.98
N VAL A 333 -27.66 -13.76 -19.75
CA VAL A 333 -28.03 -14.72 -20.79
C VAL A 333 -29.23 -15.54 -20.36
N ARG A 334 -29.94 -16.02 -21.38
CA ARG A 334 -30.94 -17.08 -21.27
C ARG A 334 -30.39 -18.31 -21.97
N ILE A 335 -30.37 -19.44 -21.27
CA ILE A 335 -29.86 -20.70 -21.81
C ILE A 335 -30.94 -21.78 -21.80
N ARG A 336 -30.85 -22.70 -22.75
CA ARG A 336 -31.58 -23.97 -22.76
C ARG A 336 -30.57 -25.10 -22.88
N GLY A 337 -30.73 -26.13 -22.07
CA GLY A 337 -29.84 -27.29 -22.10
C GLY A 337 -30.33 -28.44 -21.25
N SER A 338 -29.54 -29.51 -21.17
CA SER A 338 -29.80 -30.67 -20.30
C SER A 338 -28.85 -30.68 -19.11
N VAL A 339 -29.36 -30.91 -17.90
CA VAL A 339 -28.56 -31.08 -16.67
C VAL A 339 -28.14 -32.53 -16.57
N ARG A 340 -26.83 -32.78 -16.44
CA ARG A 340 -26.26 -34.13 -16.31
C ARG A 340 -25.16 -34.12 -15.26
N PHE A 341 -24.95 -35.25 -14.60
CA PHE A 341 -23.80 -35.38 -13.70
C PHE A 341 -22.50 -35.53 -14.49
N ASP A 342 -21.53 -34.65 -14.25
CA ASP A 342 -20.22 -34.71 -14.87
C ASP A 342 -19.24 -35.37 -13.91
N THR A 343 -18.75 -36.56 -14.26
CA THR A 343 -17.87 -37.35 -13.39
C THR A 343 -16.46 -36.79 -13.26
N TYR A 344 -16.03 -35.90 -14.16
CA TYR A 344 -14.73 -35.24 -14.06
C TYR A 344 -14.77 -34.08 -13.07
N MET A 345 -15.87 -33.31 -13.07
CA MET A 345 -16.09 -32.21 -12.12
C MET A 345 -16.74 -32.66 -10.80
N ASN A 346 -17.31 -33.88 -10.79
CA ASN A 346 -18.07 -34.45 -9.67
C ASN A 346 -19.26 -33.56 -9.23
N GLU A 347 -19.94 -32.95 -10.21
CA GLU A 347 -21.07 -32.04 -10.00
C GLU A 347 -22.08 -32.11 -11.16
N TYR A 348 -23.26 -31.52 -10.97
CA TYR A 348 -24.25 -31.37 -12.04
C TYR A 348 -23.90 -30.20 -12.95
N VAL A 349 -23.86 -30.46 -14.26
CA VAL A 349 -23.46 -29.50 -15.29
C VAL A 349 -24.57 -29.36 -16.33
N VAL A 350 -24.83 -28.14 -16.77
CA VAL A 350 -25.75 -27.84 -17.88
C VAL A 350 -25.00 -27.99 -19.21
N PHE A 351 -25.40 -28.98 -20.00
CA PHE A 351 -24.97 -29.08 -21.39
C PHE A 351 -25.87 -28.17 -22.25
N VAL A 352 -25.32 -27.04 -22.68
CA VAL A 352 -26.05 -25.95 -23.32
C VAL A 352 -26.35 -26.29 -24.78
N ASP A 353 -27.62 -26.28 -25.16
CA ASP A 353 -28.07 -26.47 -26.54
C ASP A 353 -28.25 -25.13 -27.25
N SER A 354 -28.73 -24.11 -26.54
CA SER A 354 -29.02 -22.79 -27.10
C SER A 354 -28.76 -21.70 -26.06
N LEU A 355 -28.26 -20.56 -26.52
CA LEU A 355 -27.94 -19.40 -25.68
C LEU A 355 -28.39 -18.13 -26.40
N ALA A 356 -29.10 -17.27 -25.68
CA ALA A 356 -29.54 -15.96 -26.14
C ALA A 356 -29.13 -14.88 -25.14
N LYS A 357 -28.82 -13.68 -25.63
CA LYS A 357 -28.58 -12.51 -24.79
C LYS A 357 -29.90 -12.10 -24.12
N LYS A 358 -29.86 -11.86 -22.81
CA LYS A 358 -30.99 -11.31 -22.05
C LYS A 358 -30.83 -9.80 -21.92
N GLU A 359 -31.86 -9.06 -22.31
CA GLU A 359 -31.94 -7.64 -22.02
C GLU A 359 -32.44 -7.44 -20.59
N ILE A 360 -31.67 -6.69 -19.79
CA ILE A 360 -32.09 -6.28 -18.45
C ILE A 360 -32.80 -4.95 -18.60
N LYS A 361 -34.08 -4.90 -18.20
CA LYS A 361 -34.82 -3.63 -18.12
C LYS A 361 -34.17 -2.79 -17.02
N LYS A 362 -33.57 -1.66 -17.38
CA LYS A 362 -33.00 -0.72 -16.43
C LYS A 362 -34.09 0.18 -15.87
N ARG A 363 -33.87 0.68 -14.64
CA ARG A 363 -34.70 1.74 -14.06
C ARG A 363 -34.48 3.03 -14.85
N GLU A 364 -35.55 3.78 -15.06
CA GLU A 364 -35.57 5.05 -15.79
C GLU A 364 -36.34 6.06 -14.95
N ASP A 365 -35.88 7.31 -14.96
CA ASP A 365 -36.59 8.43 -14.37
C ASP A 365 -37.47 9.06 -15.47
N ASN A 366 -38.79 9.09 -15.31
CA ASN A 366 -39.72 9.64 -16.31
C ASN A 366 -40.31 11.00 -15.92
N ALA A 367 -39.93 11.58 -14.77
CA ALA A 367 -40.42 12.90 -14.35
C ALA A 367 -40.07 14.00 -15.36
N GLU A 368 -40.96 14.97 -15.56
CA GLU A 368 -40.69 16.09 -16.49
C GLU A 368 -39.52 16.96 -15.99
N VAL A 369 -39.50 17.27 -14.69
CA VAL A 369 -38.42 18.01 -14.04
C VAL A 369 -37.66 17.07 -13.11
N LYS A 370 -36.38 16.87 -13.41
CA LYS A 370 -35.50 15.95 -12.66
C LYS A 370 -35.00 16.55 -11.36
N ARG A 371 -34.89 15.72 -10.32
CA ARG A 371 -34.26 16.08 -9.05
C ARG A 371 -32.72 16.14 -9.13
N VAL A 372 -32.10 16.51 -8.00
CA VAL A 372 -30.66 16.43 -7.76
C VAL A 372 -30.45 15.65 -6.46
N GLU A 373 -29.57 14.64 -6.48
CA GLU A 373 -29.14 13.98 -5.25
C GLU A 373 -28.00 14.77 -4.59
N LEU A 374 -28.14 15.05 -3.30
CA LEU A 374 -27.18 15.83 -2.51
C LEU A 374 -26.46 15.00 -1.44
N HIS A 375 -26.84 13.74 -1.23
CA HIS A 375 -26.26 12.85 -0.24
C HIS A 375 -26.08 11.44 -0.84
N ALA A 376 -24.86 11.14 -1.27
CA ALA A 376 -24.52 9.85 -1.88
C ALA A 376 -23.09 9.41 -1.58
N HIS A 377 -22.97 8.14 -1.23
CA HIS A 377 -21.73 7.44 -0.91
C HIS A 377 -21.29 6.58 -2.08
N THR A 378 -19.98 6.35 -2.14
CA THR A 378 -19.32 5.55 -3.16
C THR A 378 -18.49 4.47 -2.49
N THR A 379 -17.86 3.61 -3.29
CA THR A 379 -16.88 2.63 -2.81
C THR A 379 -15.74 3.21 -1.95
N MET A 380 -15.56 4.54 -1.90
CA MET A 380 -14.59 5.21 -1.01
C MET A 380 -15.09 5.42 0.43
N SER A 381 -16.39 5.27 0.70
CA SER A 381 -16.93 5.14 2.06
C SER A 381 -16.55 3.76 2.62
N ALA A 382 -15.52 3.74 3.47
CA ALA A 382 -14.75 2.54 3.79
C ALA A 382 -15.62 1.41 4.40
N MET A 383 -15.63 0.26 3.73
CA MET A 383 -16.40 -0.92 4.10
C MET A 383 -17.89 -0.62 4.35
N ASP A 384 -18.48 0.27 3.54
CA ASP A 384 -19.88 0.69 3.67
C ASP A 384 -20.65 0.68 2.35
N ALA A 385 -20.34 1.60 1.45
CA ALA A 385 -21.02 1.70 0.16
C ALA A 385 -20.33 0.86 -0.92
N VAL A 386 -21.13 0.31 -1.84
CA VAL A 386 -20.70 -0.67 -2.85
C VAL A 386 -20.86 -0.16 -4.29
N VAL A 387 -21.43 1.02 -4.48
CA VAL A 387 -21.58 1.64 -5.80
C VAL A 387 -20.34 2.43 -6.20
N SER A 388 -19.82 2.19 -7.41
CA SER A 388 -18.71 2.99 -7.93
C SER A 388 -19.18 4.39 -8.29
N VAL A 389 -18.33 5.40 -8.06
CA VAL A 389 -18.65 6.80 -8.42
C VAL A 389 -18.96 6.96 -9.91
N LYS A 390 -18.33 6.15 -10.75
CA LYS A 390 -18.54 6.13 -12.21
C LYS A 390 -19.94 5.66 -12.57
N ASP A 391 -20.42 4.58 -11.96
CA ASP A 391 -21.75 4.03 -12.26
C ASP A 391 -22.85 4.91 -11.67
N LEU A 392 -22.60 5.53 -10.52
CA LEU A 392 -23.47 6.51 -9.91
C LEU A 392 -23.69 7.72 -10.84
N ILE A 393 -22.61 8.36 -11.32
CA ILE A 393 -22.66 9.52 -12.22
C ILE A 393 -23.30 9.16 -13.56
N LYS A 394 -22.93 8.01 -14.15
CA LYS A 394 -23.51 7.56 -15.42
C LYS A 394 -25.01 7.31 -15.31
N THR A 395 -25.47 6.78 -14.18
CA THR A 395 -26.89 6.53 -13.97
C THR A 395 -27.66 7.84 -13.87
N ALA A 396 -27.15 8.81 -13.09
CA ALA A 396 -27.74 10.14 -12.99
C ALA A 396 -27.78 10.87 -14.36
N ASP A 397 -26.70 10.80 -15.15
CA ASP A 397 -26.66 11.35 -16.52
C ASP A 397 -27.68 10.65 -17.43
N SER A 398 -27.78 9.31 -17.35
CA SER A 398 -28.77 8.55 -18.14
C SER A 398 -30.22 8.84 -17.78
N TRP A 399 -30.47 9.28 -16.55
CA TRP A 399 -31.77 9.75 -16.08
C TRP A 399 -32.02 11.23 -16.39
N GLY A 400 -31.07 11.92 -17.03
CA GLY A 400 -31.19 13.32 -17.41
C GLY A 400 -31.08 14.30 -16.23
N TRP A 401 -30.48 13.89 -15.11
CA TRP A 401 -30.31 14.77 -13.96
C TRP A 401 -29.28 15.87 -14.24
N PRO A 402 -29.50 17.10 -13.75
CA PRO A 402 -28.56 18.20 -14.00
C PRO A 402 -27.27 18.09 -13.16
N ALA A 403 -27.34 17.46 -11.99
CA ALA A 403 -26.22 17.31 -11.08
C ALA A 403 -26.37 16.11 -10.13
N ILE A 404 -25.26 15.71 -9.53
CA ILE A 404 -25.21 14.72 -8.43
C ILE A 404 -24.06 15.08 -7.46
N ALA A 405 -24.32 14.99 -6.16
CA ALA A 405 -23.30 15.16 -5.13
C ALA A 405 -22.61 13.85 -4.75
N ILE A 406 -21.34 13.95 -4.39
CA ILE A 406 -20.53 12.86 -3.83
C ILE A 406 -20.13 13.27 -2.41
N THR A 407 -20.59 12.54 -1.40
CA THR A 407 -20.49 12.90 0.03
C THR A 407 -19.97 11.74 0.88
N ASP A 408 -18.86 11.14 0.49
CA ASP A 408 -18.28 9.99 1.20
C ASP A 408 -17.94 10.29 2.68
N HIS A 409 -17.97 9.24 3.52
CA HIS A 409 -17.73 9.33 4.96
C HIS A 409 -16.31 9.79 5.31
N GLY A 410 -16.18 11.02 5.78
CA GLY A 410 -14.96 11.65 6.25
C GLY A 410 -13.92 11.89 5.15
N VAL A 411 -14.17 11.50 3.91
CA VAL A 411 -13.16 11.45 2.85
C VAL A 411 -13.66 12.00 1.53
N VAL A 412 -12.73 12.40 0.68
CA VAL A 412 -13.01 12.94 -0.66
C VAL A 412 -12.35 12.13 -1.79
N GLN A 413 -11.93 10.89 -1.50
CA GLN A 413 -11.09 10.07 -2.38
C GLN A 413 -11.72 9.73 -3.74
N ALA A 414 -13.05 9.79 -3.86
CA ALA A 414 -13.74 9.53 -5.12
C ALA A 414 -13.67 10.71 -6.11
N TYR A 415 -13.22 11.89 -5.69
CA TYR A 415 -13.26 13.10 -6.51
C TYR A 415 -12.49 13.01 -7.84
N PRO A 416 -11.26 12.46 -7.90
CA PRO A 416 -10.53 12.34 -9.16
C PRO A 416 -11.28 11.49 -10.18
N ASP A 417 -11.80 10.34 -9.74
CA ASP A 417 -12.60 9.45 -10.58
C ASP A 417 -13.96 10.04 -10.96
N ALA A 418 -14.58 10.83 -10.06
CA ALA A 418 -15.80 11.57 -10.34
C ALA A 418 -15.60 12.59 -11.47
N ALA A 419 -14.52 13.38 -11.38
CA ALA A 419 -14.18 14.37 -12.41
C ALA A 419 -13.92 13.71 -13.76
N LYS A 420 -13.17 12.60 -13.77
CA LYS A 420 -12.88 11.81 -14.97
C LYS A 420 -14.13 11.17 -15.58
N ALA A 421 -15.05 10.68 -14.74
CA ALA A 421 -16.32 10.12 -15.20
C ALA A 421 -17.22 11.18 -15.84
N ALA A 422 -17.25 12.38 -15.27
CA ALA A 422 -18.08 13.49 -15.74
C ALA A 422 -17.52 14.22 -16.99
N GLU A 423 -16.23 14.09 -17.30
CA GLU A 423 -15.56 14.81 -18.41
C GLU A 423 -16.25 14.65 -19.78
N LYS A 424 -16.88 13.49 -20.01
CA LYS A 424 -17.57 13.15 -21.28
C LYS A 424 -19.09 13.14 -21.16
N LEU A 425 -19.64 13.58 -20.03
CA LEU A 425 -21.06 13.51 -19.71
C LEU A 425 -21.63 14.93 -19.52
N ASN A 426 -22.95 15.07 -19.62
CA ASN A 426 -23.61 16.36 -19.48
C ASN A 426 -24.22 16.53 -18.08
N ILE A 427 -23.43 16.18 -17.06
CA ILE A 427 -23.83 16.25 -15.66
C ILE A 427 -22.79 17.02 -14.85
N LYS A 428 -23.27 17.81 -13.88
CA LYS A 428 -22.40 18.49 -12.92
C LYS A 428 -22.18 17.61 -11.68
N VAL A 429 -20.91 17.45 -11.30
CA VAL A 429 -20.56 16.82 -10.02
C VAL A 429 -20.52 17.91 -8.94
N ILE A 430 -21.22 17.67 -7.83
CA ILE A 430 -21.12 18.47 -6.62
C ILE A 430 -20.15 17.78 -5.67
N TYR A 431 -19.04 18.44 -5.37
CA TYR A 431 -17.99 17.90 -4.51
C TYR A 431 -18.36 18.16 -3.05
N GLY A 432 -18.69 17.10 -2.30
CA GLY A 432 -19.01 17.18 -0.88
C GLY A 432 -18.36 16.10 -0.01
N MET A 433 -18.72 16.08 1.26
CA MET A 433 -18.25 15.11 2.26
C MET A 433 -19.31 14.97 3.33
N GLU A 434 -19.56 13.75 3.81
CA GLU A 434 -20.24 13.57 5.09
C GLU A 434 -19.19 13.46 6.21
N GLY A 435 -19.09 14.48 7.07
CA GLY A 435 -18.12 14.49 8.17
C GLY A 435 -18.69 14.01 9.49
N TYR A 436 -17.80 13.86 10.48
CA TYR A 436 -18.14 13.47 11.85
C TYR A 436 -18.02 14.68 12.79
N LEU A 437 -19.13 15.37 13.04
CA LEU A 437 -19.27 16.52 13.92
C LEU A 437 -19.12 16.13 15.41
N THR A 438 -18.34 16.93 16.14
CA THR A 438 -18.28 16.89 17.61
C THR A 438 -18.52 18.27 18.21
N GLY A 439 -18.81 18.31 19.51
CA GLY A 439 -18.74 19.54 20.28
C GLY A 439 -17.29 20.02 20.45
N ASP A 440 -17.03 20.76 21.53
CA ASP A 440 -15.68 21.25 21.84
C ASP A 440 -14.68 20.12 22.14
N ASP A 441 -15.17 19.03 22.74
CA ASP A 441 -14.37 17.83 22.99
C ASP A 441 -14.52 16.84 21.82
N PHE A 442 -13.46 16.69 21.01
CA PHE A 442 -13.45 15.75 19.89
C PHE A 442 -13.28 14.28 20.33
N GLU A 443 -12.82 14.03 21.57
CA GLU A 443 -12.67 12.69 22.15
C GLU A 443 -13.99 12.16 22.72
N GLN A 444 -15.04 12.99 22.76
CA GLN A 444 -16.37 12.61 23.23
C GLN A 444 -16.87 11.30 22.61
N LYS A 445 -17.69 10.55 23.35
CA LYS A 445 -18.01 9.16 23.00
C LYS A 445 -18.64 8.99 21.60
N ARG A 446 -19.46 9.95 21.17
CA ARG A 446 -20.21 9.92 19.90
C ARG A 446 -19.89 11.14 19.05
N ALA A 447 -19.78 10.94 17.74
CA ALA A 447 -19.78 12.01 16.75
C ALA A 447 -21.07 11.91 15.93
N ASN A 448 -21.60 13.06 15.51
CA ASN A 448 -22.80 13.15 14.68
C ASN A 448 -22.41 13.34 13.22
N HIS A 449 -23.28 12.98 12.28
CA HIS A 449 -23.03 13.23 10.87
C HIS A 449 -23.36 14.68 10.49
N ILE A 450 -22.70 15.18 9.44
CA ILE A 450 -22.87 16.52 8.89
C ILE A 450 -22.48 16.52 7.42
N ILE A 451 -23.26 17.18 6.56
CA ILE A 451 -22.95 17.25 5.12
C ILE A 451 -22.27 18.57 4.79
N PHE A 452 -21.21 18.50 4.00
CA PHE A 452 -20.51 19.65 3.43
C PHE A 452 -20.59 19.59 1.91
N LEU A 453 -20.94 20.69 1.26
CA LEU A 453 -20.91 20.84 -0.20
C LEU A 453 -20.04 22.05 -0.56
N ALA A 454 -18.99 21.84 -1.36
CA ALA A 454 -18.12 22.90 -1.81
C ALA A 454 -18.82 23.76 -2.88
N LYS A 455 -19.02 25.05 -2.58
CA LYS A 455 -19.70 26.00 -3.46
C LYS A 455 -18.85 26.42 -4.65
N ASN A 456 -17.54 26.55 -4.44
CA ASN A 456 -16.57 27.07 -5.40
C ASN A 456 -15.16 26.53 -5.09
N PRO A 457 -14.13 26.83 -5.91
CA PRO A 457 -12.77 26.33 -5.66
C PRO A 457 -12.17 26.71 -4.30
N ASN A 458 -12.57 27.83 -3.70
CA ASN A 458 -12.10 28.19 -2.34
C ASN A 458 -12.77 27.30 -1.28
N GLY A 459 -14.08 27.06 -1.41
CA GLY A 459 -14.80 26.10 -0.58
C GLY A 459 -14.24 24.69 -0.67
N LEU A 460 -13.78 24.27 -1.85
CA LEU A 460 -13.09 22.99 -2.05
C LEU A 460 -11.77 22.92 -1.26
N ARG A 461 -10.96 23.98 -1.29
CA ARG A 461 -9.71 24.05 -0.51
C ARG A 461 -9.98 24.00 0.98
N ASN A 462 -11.00 24.71 1.46
CA ASN A 462 -11.43 24.65 2.84
C ASN A 462 -11.92 23.25 3.23
N LEU A 463 -12.63 22.56 2.33
CA LEU A 463 -13.03 21.17 2.54
C LEU A 463 -11.81 20.24 2.63
N TYR A 464 -10.78 20.45 1.81
CA TYR A 464 -9.53 19.68 1.92
C TYR A 464 -8.82 19.96 3.25
N GLN A 465 -8.80 21.20 3.74
CA GLN A 465 -8.27 21.52 5.07
C GLN A 465 -9.04 20.80 6.19
N LEU A 466 -10.37 20.77 6.11
CA LEU A 466 -11.21 20.04 7.08
C LEU A 466 -10.92 18.53 7.06
N VAL A 467 -10.82 17.92 5.88
CA VAL A 467 -10.43 16.50 5.74
C VAL A 467 -9.05 16.25 6.37
N SER A 468 -8.09 17.14 6.14
CA SER A 468 -6.74 16.99 6.68
C SER A 468 -6.71 17.11 8.20
N LEU A 469 -7.37 18.12 8.75
CA LEU A 469 -7.46 18.32 10.20
C LEU A 469 -8.14 17.15 10.90
N SER A 470 -9.18 16.57 10.29
CA SER A 470 -9.89 15.43 10.84
C SER A 470 -9.07 14.14 10.87
N HIS A 471 -8.13 13.96 9.93
CA HIS A 471 -7.23 12.80 9.87
C HIS A 471 -5.90 12.97 10.61
N VAL A 472 -5.42 14.20 10.80
CA VAL A 472 -4.10 14.49 11.37
C VAL A 472 -4.16 15.00 12.80
N LYS A 473 -5.20 15.76 13.16
CA LYS A 473 -5.27 16.43 14.47
C LYS A 473 -6.42 15.92 15.34
N TYR A 474 -7.58 15.69 14.74
CA TYR A 474 -8.82 15.39 15.46
C TYR A 474 -9.30 13.94 15.22
N PHE A 475 -8.41 13.06 14.79
CA PHE A 475 -8.75 11.66 14.57
C PHE A 475 -8.97 10.95 15.92
N HIS A 476 -10.13 10.35 16.10
CA HIS A 476 -10.42 9.49 17.24
C HIS A 476 -11.40 8.39 16.84
N ARG A 477 -10.85 7.21 16.50
CA ARG A 477 -11.54 6.05 15.86
C ARG A 477 -12.09 6.35 14.46
N GLN A 478 -12.52 7.58 14.21
CA GLN A 478 -13.03 8.16 12.96
C GLN A 478 -12.45 9.59 12.81
N PRO A 479 -12.43 10.14 11.59
CA PRO A 479 -11.94 11.49 11.34
C PRO A 479 -12.95 12.56 11.77
N ARG A 480 -12.78 13.16 12.95
CA ARG A 480 -13.77 14.05 13.58
C ARG A 480 -13.48 15.52 13.36
N LEU A 481 -14.51 16.34 13.47
CA LEU A 481 -14.47 17.79 13.27
C LEU A 481 -15.24 18.52 14.37
N PRO A 482 -14.53 19.25 15.25
CA PRO A 482 -15.18 20.16 16.20
C PRO A 482 -15.95 21.27 15.48
N LYS A 483 -17.14 21.63 15.99
CA LYS A 483 -18.01 22.69 15.43
C LYS A 483 -17.26 24.02 15.21
N LYS A 484 -16.39 24.40 16.16
CA LYS A 484 -15.56 25.61 16.06
C LYS A 484 -14.58 25.61 14.89
N ILE A 485 -14.03 24.45 14.53
CA ILE A 485 -13.11 24.33 13.39
C ILE A 485 -13.88 24.42 12.08
N ILE A 486 -15.08 23.84 12.03
CA ILE A 486 -15.97 23.98 10.88
C ILE A 486 -16.29 25.45 10.61
N GLU A 487 -16.58 26.24 11.64
CA GLU A 487 -16.85 27.68 11.50
C GLU A 487 -15.67 28.46 10.93
N GLU A 488 -14.43 28.11 11.30
CA GLU A 488 -13.21 28.75 10.80
C GLU A 488 -13.02 28.55 9.29
N TYR A 489 -13.40 27.38 8.77
CA TYR A 489 -13.26 27.00 7.34
C TYR A 489 -14.60 26.99 6.59
N ARG A 490 -15.66 27.60 7.14
CA ARG A 490 -17.02 27.54 6.56
C ARG A 490 -17.15 28.31 5.24
N ASP A 491 -16.28 29.29 4.99
CA ASP A 491 -16.39 30.11 3.78
C ASP A 491 -16.37 29.25 2.50
N GLY A 492 -17.30 29.53 1.59
CA GLY A 492 -17.48 28.74 0.37
C GLY A 492 -18.04 27.32 0.56
N ILE A 493 -18.51 26.93 1.75
CA ILE A 493 -19.11 25.62 2.03
C ILE A 493 -20.59 25.77 2.42
N ILE A 494 -21.45 24.93 1.86
CA ILE A 494 -22.86 24.79 2.25
C ILE A 494 -22.99 23.57 3.17
N ILE A 495 -23.68 23.71 4.30
CA ILE A 495 -23.78 22.67 5.33
C ILE A 495 -25.21 22.13 5.45
N GLY A 496 -25.37 20.81 5.35
CA GLY A 496 -26.62 20.08 5.55
C GLY A 496 -26.69 19.37 6.91
N SER A 497 -27.91 19.14 7.41
CA SER A 497 -28.14 18.49 8.71
C SER A 497 -27.94 16.96 8.72
N ALA A 498 -27.66 16.36 7.55
CA ALA A 498 -27.36 14.94 7.35
C ALA A 498 -28.52 13.96 7.66
N CYS A 499 -28.17 12.68 7.82
CA CYS A 499 -29.08 11.56 8.05
C CYS A 499 -29.52 11.45 9.51
N GLU A 500 -30.02 10.28 9.91
CA GLU A 500 -30.49 10.01 11.26
C GLU A 500 -29.37 9.97 12.30
N ALA A 501 -28.11 9.82 11.87
CA ALA A 501 -26.92 10.02 12.67
C ALA A 501 -26.53 11.49 12.81
N GLY A 502 -27.23 12.41 12.14
CA GLY A 502 -27.05 13.86 12.28
C GLY A 502 -27.49 14.42 13.64
N GLU A 503 -26.88 15.54 14.04
CA GLU A 503 -27.12 16.19 15.35
C GLU A 503 -28.61 16.50 15.56
N LEU A 504 -29.29 16.99 14.51
CA LEU A 504 -30.69 17.39 14.58
C LEU A 504 -31.64 16.20 14.77
N ILE A 505 -31.52 15.16 13.93
CA ILE A 505 -32.41 13.98 14.04
C ILE A 505 -32.18 13.26 15.36
N ARG A 506 -30.92 13.11 15.81
CA ARG A 506 -30.62 12.53 17.12
C ARG A 506 -31.27 13.32 18.25
N ALA A 507 -31.21 14.66 18.22
CA ALA A 507 -31.88 15.49 19.21
C ALA A 507 -33.41 15.34 19.20
N ILE A 508 -34.03 15.20 18.02
CA ILE A 508 -35.48 14.95 17.89
C ILE A 508 -35.83 13.59 18.51
N VAL A 509 -35.11 12.53 18.15
CA VAL A 509 -35.36 11.16 18.64
C VAL A 509 -35.13 11.04 20.15
N GLU A 510 -34.17 11.79 20.70
CA GLU A 510 -33.89 11.86 22.14
C GLU A 510 -34.87 12.76 22.91
N GLY A 511 -35.81 13.42 22.24
CA GLY A 511 -36.84 14.25 22.87
C GLY A 511 -36.30 15.55 23.47
N GLN A 512 -35.28 16.14 22.86
CA GLN A 512 -34.72 17.42 23.30
C GLN A 512 -35.74 18.57 23.19
N SER A 513 -35.52 19.63 23.96
CA SER A 513 -36.42 20.80 23.99
C SER A 513 -36.48 21.54 22.66
N GLU A 514 -37.60 22.22 22.38
CA GLU A 514 -37.77 22.96 21.14
C GLU A 514 -36.71 24.06 20.96
N GLU A 515 -36.31 24.71 22.06
CA GLU A 515 -35.23 25.70 22.07
C GLU A 515 -33.90 25.11 21.59
N GLN A 516 -33.53 23.92 22.07
CA GLN A 516 -32.31 23.23 21.64
C GLN A 516 -32.40 22.78 20.17
N LEU A 517 -33.57 22.29 19.72
CA LEU A 517 -33.76 21.93 18.32
C LEU A 517 -33.59 23.13 17.39
N ILE A 518 -34.11 24.30 17.78
CA ILE A 518 -33.93 25.56 17.05
C ILE A 518 -32.45 25.97 17.02
N GLU A 519 -31.74 25.88 18.14
CA GLU A 519 -30.31 26.20 18.22
C GLU A 519 -29.48 25.30 17.28
N ILE A 520 -29.70 23.98 17.35
CA ILE A 520 -29.03 23.00 16.49
C ILE A 520 -29.35 23.28 15.02
N ALA A 521 -30.64 23.37 14.67
CA ALA A 521 -31.09 23.62 13.31
C ALA A 521 -30.55 24.95 12.75
N SER A 522 -30.33 25.96 13.59
CA SER A 522 -29.79 27.27 13.21
C SER A 522 -28.38 27.22 12.64
N PHE A 523 -27.59 26.18 12.95
CA PHE A 523 -26.24 26.01 12.43
C PHE A 523 -26.16 25.61 10.94
N TYR A 524 -27.19 24.97 10.39
CA TYR A 524 -27.17 24.38 9.05
C TYR A 524 -27.69 25.33 7.96
N ASP A 525 -27.22 25.24 6.72
CA ASP A 525 -27.74 26.07 5.62
C ASP A 525 -29.05 25.50 5.04
N TYR A 526 -29.21 24.18 5.09
CA TYR A 526 -30.42 23.46 4.74
C TYR A 526 -30.64 22.26 5.67
N LEU A 527 -31.89 21.81 5.80
CA LEU A 527 -32.26 20.67 6.64
C LEU A 527 -32.67 19.48 5.77
N GLU A 528 -32.13 18.31 6.10
CA GLU A 528 -32.33 17.06 5.37
C GLU A 528 -33.41 16.19 6.01
N ILE A 529 -34.18 15.52 5.14
CA ILE A 529 -35.07 14.41 5.48
C ILE A 529 -34.80 13.25 4.52
N GLN A 530 -34.98 12.01 4.99
CA GLN A 530 -34.78 10.80 4.21
C GLN A 530 -36.08 9.98 4.11
N PRO A 531 -36.22 9.10 3.09
CA PRO A 531 -37.29 8.12 3.03
C PRO A 531 -37.41 7.36 4.35
N ILE A 532 -38.63 7.19 4.86
CA ILE A 532 -38.85 6.72 6.23
C ILE A 532 -38.20 5.35 6.48
N HIS A 533 -38.20 4.47 5.48
CA HIS A 533 -37.64 3.12 5.60
C HIS A 533 -36.11 3.08 5.68
N ASN A 534 -35.41 4.18 5.37
CA ASN A 534 -33.98 4.29 5.69
C ASN A 534 -33.76 4.13 7.21
N ASN A 535 -34.74 4.53 8.01
CA ASN A 535 -34.70 4.55 9.47
C ASN A 535 -35.45 3.38 10.12
N ASP A 536 -35.78 2.33 9.37
CA ASP A 536 -36.47 1.14 9.89
C ASP A 536 -35.74 0.47 11.06
N PHE A 537 -34.42 0.67 11.17
CA PHE A 537 -33.64 0.15 12.27
C PHE A 537 -33.96 0.82 13.62
N LEU A 538 -34.50 2.05 13.61
CA LEU A 538 -34.97 2.71 14.84
C LEU A 538 -36.15 1.96 15.46
N LYS A 539 -37.06 1.42 14.64
CA LYS A 539 -38.23 0.64 15.09
C LYS A 539 -37.87 -0.65 15.84
N ARG A 540 -36.66 -1.17 15.62
CA ARG A 540 -36.16 -2.42 16.21
C ARG A 540 -35.03 -2.18 17.22
N SER A 541 -34.75 -0.93 17.57
CA SER A 541 -33.65 -0.59 18.48
C SER A 541 -34.14 -0.53 19.93
N ASP A 542 -33.52 -1.32 20.81
CA ASP A 542 -33.77 -1.23 22.26
C ASP A 542 -33.45 0.16 22.85
N LYS A 543 -32.67 0.98 22.14
CA LYS A 543 -32.32 2.35 22.56
C LYS A 543 -33.46 3.35 22.36
N PHE A 544 -34.39 3.07 21.44
CA PHE A 544 -35.47 3.99 21.06
C PHE A 544 -36.83 3.27 21.12
N PRO A 545 -37.24 2.79 22.31
CA PRO A 545 -38.44 1.95 22.46
C PRO A 545 -39.75 2.65 22.11
N HIS A 546 -39.74 3.98 22.00
CA HIS A 546 -40.90 4.80 21.62
C HIS A 546 -41.10 4.92 20.10
N ILE A 547 -40.11 4.54 19.28
CA ILE A 547 -40.25 4.51 17.82
C ILE A 547 -40.59 3.07 17.45
N THR A 548 -41.81 2.82 16.97
CA THR A 548 -42.27 1.44 16.68
C THR A 548 -43.09 1.33 15.38
N THR A 549 -43.56 2.44 14.84
CA THR A 549 -44.44 2.49 13.68
C THR A 549 -43.89 3.38 12.58
N ASP A 550 -44.43 3.26 11.37
CA ASP A 550 -44.09 4.15 10.26
C ASP A 550 -44.53 5.59 10.54
N GLN A 551 -45.60 5.78 11.32
CA GLN A 551 -46.04 7.11 11.74
C GLN A 551 -45.00 7.82 12.61
N ASP A 552 -44.33 7.10 13.52
CA ASP A 552 -43.27 7.69 14.36
C ASP A 552 -42.10 8.21 13.50
N LEU A 553 -41.78 7.52 12.40
CA LEU A 553 -40.74 7.93 11.46
C LEU A 553 -41.19 9.14 10.61
N ILE A 554 -42.46 9.16 10.20
CA ILE A 554 -43.08 10.32 9.53
C ILE A 554 -43.04 11.55 10.44
N ASP A 555 -43.36 11.39 11.73
CA ASP A 555 -43.39 12.48 12.71
C ASP A 555 -42.02 13.14 12.90
N ILE A 556 -40.93 12.36 12.81
CA ILE A 556 -39.56 12.89 12.79
C ILE A 556 -39.36 13.82 11.58
N ASN A 557 -39.70 13.37 10.37
CA ASN A 557 -39.57 14.17 9.16
C ASN A 557 -40.47 15.42 9.18
N LEU A 558 -41.69 15.29 9.69
CA LEU A 558 -42.59 16.43 9.90
C LEU A 558 -42.02 17.44 10.89
N LYS A 559 -41.34 16.98 11.95
CA LYS A 559 -40.70 17.87 12.91
C LYS A 559 -39.56 18.67 12.27
N VAL A 560 -38.76 18.04 11.41
CA VAL A 560 -37.73 18.75 10.63
C VAL A 560 -38.36 19.77 9.67
N ALA A 561 -39.44 19.41 8.98
CA ALA A 561 -40.16 20.32 8.09
C ALA A 561 -40.73 21.54 8.84
N GLU A 562 -41.26 21.33 10.05
CA GLU A 562 -41.72 22.40 10.93
C GLU A 562 -40.58 23.37 11.28
N LEU A 563 -39.42 22.83 11.70
CA LEU A 563 -38.23 23.62 12.04
C LEU A 563 -37.69 24.39 10.83
N ALA A 564 -37.63 23.74 9.66
CA ALA A 564 -37.20 24.38 8.40
C ALA A 564 -38.07 25.60 8.09
N LYS A 565 -39.40 25.44 8.16
CA LYS A 565 -40.36 26.52 7.93
C LYS A 565 -40.23 27.64 8.96
N LYS A 566 -40.08 27.30 10.25
CA LYS A 566 -39.94 28.27 11.35
C LYS A 566 -38.67 29.12 11.23
N LEU A 567 -37.59 28.55 10.71
CA LEU A 567 -36.29 29.21 10.55
C LEU A 567 -36.06 29.80 9.16
N GLY A 568 -37.01 29.63 8.23
CA GLY A 568 -36.85 30.06 6.84
C GLY A 568 -35.73 29.33 6.09
N LYS A 569 -35.48 28.06 6.44
CA LYS A 569 -34.45 27.21 5.82
C LYS A 569 -35.06 26.31 4.76
N MET A 570 -34.24 25.91 3.79
CA MET A 570 -34.65 24.94 2.77
C MET A 570 -34.77 23.55 3.40
N LEU A 571 -35.92 22.91 3.21
CA LEU A 571 -36.11 21.48 3.44
C LEU A 571 -35.70 20.73 2.18
N VAL A 572 -34.89 19.68 2.32
CA VAL A 572 -34.29 18.92 1.21
C VAL A 572 -34.46 17.44 1.47
N ALA A 573 -35.01 16.70 0.51
CA ALA A 573 -35.13 15.25 0.57
C ALA A 573 -33.94 14.57 -0.12
N THR A 574 -33.23 13.70 0.60
CA THR A 574 -32.04 13.00 0.12
C THR A 574 -32.17 11.48 0.28
N CYS A 575 -31.45 10.69 -0.53
CA CYS A 575 -31.53 9.23 -0.45
C CYS A 575 -30.57 8.59 0.54
N ASP A 576 -29.45 9.25 0.87
CA ASP A 576 -28.35 8.63 1.61
C ASP A 576 -27.83 7.35 0.89
N VAL A 577 -27.47 7.52 -0.38
CA VAL A 577 -27.23 6.40 -1.31
C VAL A 577 -25.98 5.62 -0.93
N HIS A 578 -26.08 4.30 -0.82
CA HIS A 578 -24.96 3.39 -0.57
C HIS A 578 -24.79 2.30 -1.65
N PHE A 579 -25.82 2.09 -2.46
CA PHE A 579 -25.82 1.13 -3.56
C PHE A 579 -26.74 1.61 -4.70
N LEU A 580 -26.60 1.03 -5.90
CA LEU A 580 -27.27 1.60 -7.08
C LEU A 580 -28.73 1.15 -7.19
N ASN A 581 -28.97 -0.15 -7.04
CA ASN A 581 -30.30 -0.77 -7.17
C ASN A 581 -30.70 -1.50 -5.88
N PRO A 582 -31.99 -1.72 -5.62
CA PRO A 582 -32.46 -2.43 -4.42
C PRO A 582 -31.79 -3.79 -4.20
N GLU A 583 -31.55 -4.54 -5.27
CA GLU A 583 -30.90 -5.86 -5.25
C GLU A 583 -29.42 -5.83 -4.84
N ASP A 584 -28.75 -4.69 -4.94
CA ASP A 584 -27.32 -4.53 -4.59
C ASP A 584 -27.10 -4.45 -3.07
N SER A 585 -28.17 -4.40 -2.28
CA SER A 585 -28.15 -4.40 -0.81
C SER A 585 -27.42 -5.61 -0.21
N ILE A 586 -27.42 -6.76 -0.91
CA ILE A 586 -26.72 -7.97 -0.47
C ILE A 586 -25.21 -7.77 -0.34
N TYR A 587 -24.59 -6.98 -1.22
CA TYR A 587 -23.15 -6.75 -1.17
C TYR A 587 -22.78 -5.97 0.09
N ARG A 588 -23.56 -4.94 0.42
CA ARG A 588 -23.41 -4.18 1.67
C ARG A 588 -23.65 -5.06 2.90
N ALA A 589 -24.67 -5.93 2.87
CA ALA A 589 -24.95 -6.89 3.96
C ALA A 589 -23.73 -7.80 4.23
N ILE A 590 -23.08 -8.32 3.19
CA ILE A 590 -21.88 -9.16 3.31
C ILE A 590 -20.73 -8.38 3.97
N LEU A 591 -20.47 -7.14 3.55
CA LEU A 591 -19.43 -6.30 4.14
C LEU A 591 -19.72 -5.92 5.60
N MET A 592 -20.98 -5.58 5.93
CA MET A 592 -21.41 -5.26 7.29
C MET A 592 -21.31 -6.47 8.22
N LYS A 593 -21.66 -7.66 7.75
CA LYS A 593 -21.46 -8.89 8.52
C LYS A 593 -19.97 -9.12 8.80
N GLY A 594 -19.10 -8.86 7.81
CA GLY A 594 -17.64 -8.88 7.98
C GLY A 594 -17.11 -7.92 9.06
N LYS A 595 -17.82 -6.81 9.33
CA LYS A 595 -17.52 -5.86 10.42
C LYS A 595 -18.12 -6.25 11.78
N GLY A 596 -18.89 -7.35 11.84
CA GLY A 596 -19.51 -7.83 13.07
C GLY A 596 -20.90 -7.26 13.37
N PHE A 597 -21.61 -6.72 12.37
CA PHE A 597 -23.00 -6.31 12.55
C PHE A 597 -23.94 -7.52 12.50
N ASP A 598 -24.67 -7.76 13.58
CA ASP A 598 -25.56 -8.92 13.70
C ASP A 598 -26.84 -8.78 12.86
N ASP A 599 -27.32 -7.55 12.65
CA ASP A 599 -28.50 -7.24 11.86
C ASP A 599 -28.20 -6.94 10.39
N ALA A 600 -27.01 -7.32 9.90
CA ALA A 600 -26.54 -7.00 8.55
C ALA A 600 -27.48 -7.45 7.42
N ASP A 601 -28.32 -8.47 7.63
CA ASP A 601 -29.32 -8.92 6.64
C ASP A 601 -30.53 -7.99 6.52
N MET A 602 -30.81 -7.17 7.54
CA MET A 602 -31.93 -6.23 7.58
C MET A 602 -31.50 -4.84 7.08
N GLN A 603 -30.91 -4.82 5.87
CA GLN A 603 -30.41 -3.60 5.25
C GLN A 603 -31.54 -2.59 5.00
N PRO A 604 -31.36 -1.31 5.38
CA PRO A 604 -32.24 -0.24 4.93
C PRO A 604 -32.13 -0.05 3.40
N PRO A 605 -33.19 0.42 2.73
CA PRO A 605 -33.24 0.61 1.28
C PRO A 605 -32.47 1.88 0.84
N LEU A 606 -31.15 1.88 1.00
CA LEU A 606 -30.24 2.97 0.66
C LEU A 606 -29.81 2.98 -0.82
N TYR A 607 -30.75 2.71 -1.74
CA TYR A 607 -30.47 2.74 -3.18
C TYR A 607 -30.73 4.12 -3.79
N LEU A 608 -30.11 4.41 -4.93
CA LEU A 608 -30.37 5.63 -5.70
C LEU A 608 -31.81 5.59 -6.25
N ARG A 609 -32.73 6.36 -5.66
CA ARG A 609 -34.12 6.46 -6.14
C ARG A 609 -34.24 7.36 -7.38
N THR A 610 -35.30 7.22 -8.17
CA THR A 610 -35.68 8.19 -9.23
C THR A 610 -36.44 9.40 -8.63
N THR A 611 -36.71 10.43 -9.44
CA THR A 611 -37.52 11.59 -9.01
C THR A 611 -38.93 11.16 -8.59
N GLU A 612 -39.57 10.27 -9.37
CA GLU A 612 -40.94 9.80 -9.11
C GLU A 612 -41.00 8.94 -7.84
N GLU A 613 -40.03 8.06 -7.63
CA GLU A 613 -39.93 7.24 -6.42
C GLU A 613 -39.77 8.12 -5.18
N MET A 614 -38.95 9.18 -5.23
CA MET A 614 -38.83 10.11 -4.10
C MET A 614 -40.11 10.90 -3.85
N LEU A 615 -40.79 11.40 -4.89
CA LEU A 615 -42.05 12.12 -4.70
C LEU A 615 -43.09 11.25 -4.00
N ALA A 616 -43.15 9.96 -4.33
CA ALA A 616 -44.03 8.99 -3.67
C ALA A 616 -43.66 8.78 -2.19
N GLU A 617 -42.36 8.70 -1.85
CA GLU A 617 -41.89 8.52 -0.47
C GLU A 617 -42.26 9.68 0.46
N PHE A 618 -42.48 10.89 -0.07
CA PHE A 618 -42.76 12.10 0.71
C PHE A 618 -44.18 12.65 0.54
N GLU A 619 -45.12 11.85 0.02
CA GLU A 619 -46.51 12.28 -0.23
C GLU A 619 -47.22 12.81 1.03
N TYR A 620 -46.84 12.32 2.22
CA TYR A 620 -47.38 12.78 3.51
C TYR A 620 -47.06 14.24 3.86
N LEU A 621 -46.11 14.90 3.17
CA LEU A 621 -45.85 16.34 3.31
C LEU A 621 -46.90 17.20 2.59
N GLY A 622 -47.67 16.60 1.68
CA GLY A 622 -48.50 17.29 0.70
C GLY A 622 -47.72 17.60 -0.59
N GLU A 623 -48.44 17.66 -1.72
CA GLU A 623 -47.88 17.73 -3.08
C GLU A 623 -46.86 18.88 -3.27
N GLU A 624 -47.21 20.09 -2.82
CA GLU A 624 -46.35 21.27 -2.99
C GLU A 624 -45.06 21.16 -2.16
N ALA A 625 -45.16 20.79 -0.88
CA ALA A 625 -44.01 20.67 0.01
C ALA A 625 -43.10 19.48 -0.38
N ALA A 626 -43.68 18.36 -0.82
CA ALA A 626 -42.94 17.21 -1.34
C ALA A 626 -42.17 17.60 -2.61
N TYR A 627 -42.82 18.29 -3.57
CA TYR A 627 -42.14 18.78 -4.77
C TYR A 627 -41.04 19.81 -4.45
N GLU A 628 -41.29 20.67 -3.46
CA GLU A 628 -40.30 21.64 -3.01
C GLU A 628 -39.06 20.93 -2.45
N ALA A 629 -39.25 19.96 -1.55
CA ALA A 629 -38.17 19.22 -0.89
C ALA A 629 -37.41 18.27 -1.82
N VAL A 630 -38.12 17.60 -2.75
CA VAL A 630 -37.53 16.58 -3.65
C VAL A 630 -36.91 17.21 -4.90
N VAL A 631 -37.48 18.29 -5.43
CA VAL A 631 -37.06 18.84 -6.74
C VAL A 631 -36.55 20.27 -6.61
N THR A 632 -37.36 21.16 -6.06
CA THR A 632 -37.09 22.61 -6.14
C THR A 632 -35.87 23.03 -5.33
N ASN A 633 -35.81 22.65 -4.06
CA ASN A 633 -34.73 23.06 -3.15
C ASN A 633 -33.38 22.38 -3.46
N PRO A 634 -33.31 21.07 -3.77
CA PRO A 634 -32.06 20.47 -4.25
C PRO A 634 -31.49 21.15 -5.50
N ARG A 635 -32.36 21.54 -6.45
CA ARG A 635 -31.96 22.29 -7.64
C ARG A 635 -31.47 23.70 -7.32
N LYS A 636 -32.14 24.42 -6.40
CA LYS A 636 -31.65 25.72 -5.91
C LYS A 636 -30.25 25.60 -5.31
N ILE A 637 -29.98 24.58 -4.49
CA ILE A 637 -28.64 24.34 -3.94
C ILE A 637 -27.63 24.07 -5.05
N ASN A 638 -27.98 23.23 -6.03
CA ASN A 638 -27.14 23.04 -7.22
C ASN A 638 -26.82 24.37 -7.93
N ASP A 639 -27.80 25.25 -8.10
CA ASP A 639 -27.63 26.54 -8.80
C ASP A 639 -26.72 27.50 -8.02
N MET A 640 -26.60 27.33 -6.70
CA MET A 640 -25.65 28.09 -5.86
C MET A 640 -24.19 27.65 -6.04
N ILE A 641 -23.95 26.47 -6.60
CA ILE A 641 -22.63 25.83 -6.69
C ILE A 641 -22.04 26.05 -8.10
N GLU A 642 -20.77 26.39 -8.18
CA GLU A 642 -20.04 26.54 -9.45
C GLU A 642 -19.67 25.18 -10.06
N LYS A 643 -19.39 25.14 -11.37
CA LYS A 643 -18.80 23.96 -12.02
C LYS A 643 -17.28 24.13 -12.08
N PHE A 644 -16.54 23.34 -11.31
CA PHE A 644 -15.08 23.36 -11.24
C PHE A 644 -14.49 21.95 -11.18
N LYS A 645 -13.17 21.82 -11.34
CA LYS A 645 -12.44 20.55 -11.20
C LYS A 645 -11.88 20.40 -9.78
N PRO A 646 -11.75 19.18 -9.25
CA PRO A 646 -11.23 18.95 -7.90
C PRO A 646 -9.70 19.07 -7.84
N ILE A 647 -9.01 18.94 -8.98
CA ILE A 647 -7.56 19.01 -9.11
C ILE A 647 -7.25 19.89 -10.34
N PRO A 648 -6.24 20.80 -10.26
CA PRO A 648 -5.84 21.64 -11.39
C PRO A 648 -5.27 20.82 -12.57
N ASP A 649 -5.16 21.46 -13.75
CA ASP A 649 -4.68 20.81 -14.99
C ASP A 649 -3.19 20.98 -15.31
N ASP A 650 -2.51 21.90 -14.65
CA ASP A 650 -1.11 22.19 -14.97
C ASP A 650 -0.15 21.36 -14.12
N LEU A 651 1.10 21.21 -14.61
CA LEU A 651 2.21 20.70 -13.81
C LEU A 651 2.82 21.86 -13.01
N TYR A 652 2.94 21.66 -11.70
CA TYR A 652 3.52 22.63 -10.78
C TYR A 652 4.84 22.07 -10.25
N SER A 653 5.94 22.56 -10.82
CA SER A 653 7.29 22.13 -10.48
C SER A 653 7.88 22.98 -9.33
N PRO A 654 8.68 22.37 -8.44
CA PRO A 654 9.42 23.14 -7.44
C PRO A 654 10.44 24.04 -8.13
N MET A 655 10.72 25.20 -7.54
CA MET A 655 11.73 26.13 -8.03
C MET A 655 12.93 26.15 -7.09
N ILE A 656 14.14 25.96 -7.64
CA ILE A 656 15.41 26.16 -6.94
C ILE A 656 16.19 27.23 -7.69
N PRO A 657 16.40 28.43 -7.11
CA PRO A 657 17.19 29.47 -7.76
C PRO A 657 18.60 28.99 -8.10
N GLY A 658 19.05 29.25 -9.33
CA GLY A 658 20.39 28.87 -9.80
C GLY A 658 20.51 27.43 -10.32
N ALA A 659 19.41 26.66 -10.36
CA ALA A 659 19.48 25.24 -10.73
C ALA A 659 19.92 25.00 -12.18
N ASP A 660 19.52 25.86 -13.11
CA ASP A 660 19.89 25.76 -14.51
C ASP A 660 21.41 25.95 -14.68
N GLU A 661 21.96 27.03 -14.13
CA GLU A 661 23.39 27.33 -14.22
C GLU A 661 24.24 26.28 -13.48
N GLU A 662 23.76 25.76 -12.35
CA GLU A 662 24.46 24.74 -11.56
C GLU A 662 24.55 23.41 -12.34
N ILE A 663 23.44 22.94 -12.93
CA ILE A 663 23.43 21.72 -13.75
C ILE A 663 24.34 21.86 -14.96
N GLU A 664 24.21 22.95 -15.71
CA GLU A 664 25.06 23.19 -16.88
C GLU A 664 26.55 23.19 -16.48
N SER A 665 26.91 23.95 -15.45
CA SER A 665 28.30 24.05 -14.98
C SER A 665 28.85 22.71 -14.50
N MET A 666 28.08 21.95 -13.71
CA MET A 666 28.49 20.62 -13.24
C MET A 666 28.74 19.67 -14.41
N SER A 667 27.82 19.64 -15.38
CA SER A 667 27.92 18.75 -16.53
C SER A 667 29.14 19.05 -17.39
N TYR A 668 29.37 20.31 -17.77
CA TYR A 668 30.54 20.69 -18.57
C TYR A 668 31.85 20.48 -17.82
N ASN A 669 31.93 20.84 -16.54
CA ASN A 669 33.14 20.65 -15.74
C ASN A 669 33.51 19.17 -15.63
N ARG A 670 32.52 18.30 -15.40
CA ARG A 670 32.77 16.85 -15.35
C ARG A 670 33.18 16.30 -16.71
N ALA A 671 32.48 16.67 -17.79
CA ALA A 671 32.84 16.25 -19.14
C ALA A 671 34.26 16.65 -19.50
N LYS A 672 34.66 17.90 -19.22
CA LYS A 672 36.03 18.39 -19.46
C LYS A 672 37.08 17.64 -18.65
N SER A 673 36.77 17.27 -17.41
CA SER A 673 37.68 16.45 -16.60
C SER A 673 37.92 15.07 -17.21
N MET A 674 36.93 14.50 -17.91
CA MET A 674 36.98 13.15 -18.48
C MET A 674 37.51 13.12 -19.93
N TYR A 675 37.15 14.11 -20.75
CA TYR A 675 37.39 14.14 -22.19
C TYR A 675 38.29 15.30 -22.65
N GLY A 676 38.76 16.15 -21.73
CA GLY A 676 39.64 17.28 -22.01
C GLY A 676 38.90 18.62 -22.16
N GLU A 677 39.66 19.72 -22.09
CA GLU A 677 39.11 21.09 -22.20
C GLU A 677 38.42 21.35 -23.55
N ASN A 678 38.98 20.78 -24.62
CA ASN A 678 38.38 20.80 -25.95
C ASN A 678 37.61 19.49 -26.14
N LEU A 679 36.31 19.52 -25.81
CA LEU A 679 35.47 18.34 -25.86
C LEU A 679 35.39 17.76 -27.29
N PRO A 680 35.42 16.42 -27.44
CA PRO A 680 35.11 15.78 -28.71
C PRO A 680 33.73 16.17 -29.21
N GLU A 681 33.56 16.31 -30.53
CA GLU A 681 32.30 16.75 -31.15
C GLU A 681 31.08 15.94 -30.70
N ILE A 682 31.22 14.62 -30.56
CA ILE A 682 30.15 13.72 -30.08
C ILE A 682 29.72 14.08 -28.64
N VAL A 683 30.67 14.44 -27.78
CA VAL A 683 30.40 14.78 -26.37
C VAL A 683 29.74 16.16 -26.27
N GLU A 684 30.30 17.15 -26.96
CA GLU A 684 29.77 18.52 -27.01
C GLU A 684 28.34 18.54 -27.57
N ALA A 685 28.12 17.87 -28.72
CA ALA A 685 26.81 17.78 -29.34
C ALA A 685 25.78 17.12 -28.41
N ARG A 686 26.17 16.08 -27.67
CA ARG A 686 25.29 15.41 -26.71
C ARG A 686 24.93 16.30 -25.53
N LEU A 687 25.90 17.03 -24.95
CA LEU A 687 25.64 17.98 -23.85
C LEU A 687 24.62 19.04 -24.28
N GLN A 688 24.83 19.66 -25.45
CA GLN A 688 23.94 20.69 -25.97
C GLN A 688 22.55 20.16 -26.30
N GLN A 689 22.47 18.96 -26.89
CA GLN A 689 21.21 18.30 -27.22
C GLN A 689 20.36 18.04 -25.97
N GLU A 690 20.98 17.64 -24.86
CA GLU A 690 20.27 17.30 -23.62
C GLU A 690 19.96 18.54 -22.75
N LEU A 691 20.91 19.46 -22.58
CA LEU A 691 20.72 20.64 -21.71
C LEU A 691 19.59 21.55 -22.21
N LYS A 692 19.46 21.72 -23.53
CA LYS A 692 18.45 22.61 -24.11
C LYS A 692 17.01 22.26 -23.68
N PRO A 693 16.51 21.02 -23.85
CA PRO A 693 15.18 20.65 -23.34
C PRO A 693 15.14 20.53 -21.81
N ILE A 694 16.21 20.13 -21.13
CA ILE A 694 16.23 20.05 -19.65
C ILE A 694 15.98 21.44 -19.04
N ILE A 695 16.71 22.46 -19.51
CA ILE A 695 16.54 23.84 -19.05
C ILE A 695 15.23 24.42 -19.60
N GLY A 696 14.94 24.22 -20.88
CA GLY A 696 13.77 24.78 -21.56
C GLY A 696 12.42 24.37 -20.95
N HIS A 697 12.34 23.17 -20.37
CA HIS A 697 11.14 22.66 -19.67
C HIS A 697 11.23 22.73 -18.13
N GLY A 698 12.29 23.35 -17.59
CA GLY A 698 12.47 23.51 -16.14
C GLY A 698 12.80 22.22 -15.38
N PHE A 699 13.35 21.20 -16.06
CA PHE A 699 13.72 19.92 -15.45
C PHE A 699 15.07 19.95 -14.73
N SER A 700 15.87 21.01 -14.85
CA SER A 700 17.15 21.17 -14.14
C SER A 700 17.00 21.00 -12.63
N VAL A 701 15.87 21.48 -12.07
CA VAL A 701 15.55 21.31 -10.65
C VAL A 701 15.50 19.82 -10.28
N LEU A 702 14.84 18.99 -11.09
CA LEU A 702 14.74 17.54 -10.86
C LEU A 702 16.12 16.86 -10.86
N TYR A 703 16.96 17.21 -11.82
CA TYR A 703 18.33 16.71 -11.90
C TYR A 703 19.13 17.12 -10.66
N LEU A 704 19.01 18.37 -10.22
CA LEU A 704 19.77 18.88 -9.08
C LEU A 704 19.35 18.18 -7.78
N ILE A 705 18.06 17.91 -7.62
CA ILE A 705 17.52 17.18 -6.48
C ILE A 705 18.05 15.76 -6.46
N ALA A 706 17.94 15.05 -7.59
CA ALA A 706 18.45 13.69 -7.72
C ALA A 706 19.95 13.64 -7.45
N GLN A 707 20.71 14.59 -7.98
CA GLN A 707 22.14 14.72 -7.74
C GLN A 707 22.45 14.88 -6.26
N ARG A 708 21.73 15.75 -5.54
CA ARG A 708 21.94 15.97 -4.10
C ARG A 708 21.60 14.73 -3.28
N LEU A 709 20.52 14.02 -3.62
CA LEU A 709 20.13 12.76 -2.95
C LEU A 709 21.20 11.67 -3.16
N VAL A 710 21.65 11.48 -4.40
CA VAL A 710 22.68 10.49 -4.75
C VAL A 710 24.00 10.83 -4.08
N LYS A 711 24.42 12.10 -4.16
CA LYS A 711 25.65 12.58 -3.53
C LYS A 711 25.62 12.35 -2.03
N LYS A 712 24.55 12.73 -1.34
CA LYS A 712 24.43 12.51 0.11
C LYS A 712 24.54 11.03 0.48
N SER A 713 23.85 10.15 -0.26
CA SER A 713 23.92 8.71 -0.02
C SER A 713 25.35 8.19 -0.20
N ASN A 714 26.01 8.58 -1.29
CA ASN A 714 27.39 8.19 -1.55
C ASN A 714 28.37 8.73 -0.49
N ASP A 715 28.22 9.97 -0.06
CA ASP A 715 29.04 10.60 0.99
C ASP A 715 28.84 9.90 2.35
N ASP A 716 27.64 9.40 2.63
CA ASP A 716 27.32 8.58 3.81
C ASP A 716 27.73 7.09 3.64
N GLY A 717 28.37 6.72 2.52
CA GLY A 717 28.90 5.40 2.26
C GLY A 717 27.93 4.40 1.61
N TYR A 718 26.78 4.85 1.11
CA TYR A 718 25.79 3.99 0.44
C TYR A 718 25.71 4.30 -1.05
N LEU A 719 26.18 3.37 -1.87
CA LEU A 719 26.07 3.45 -3.33
C LEU A 719 24.59 3.47 -3.74
N VAL A 720 24.22 4.36 -4.66
CA VAL A 720 22.87 4.39 -5.24
C VAL A 720 22.84 3.68 -6.57
N GLY A 721 21.97 2.67 -6.69
CA GLY A 721 21.69 1.99 -7.96
C GLY A 721 20.88 2.89 -8.88
N SER A 722 21.30 3.01 -10.14
CA SER A 722 20.50 3.70 -11.16
C SER A 722 19.27 2.87 -11.53
N ARG A 723 18.14 3.52 -11.82
CA ARG A 723 16.93 2.83 -12.26
C ARG A 723 16.16 3.62 -13.31
N GLY A 724 15.47 2.89 -14.18
CA GLY A 724 14.54 3.47 -15.14
C GLY A 724 15.27 4.07 -16.34
N SER A 725 14.73 5.14 -16.92
CA SER A 725 15.29 5.76 -18.13
C SER A 725 16.30 6.87 -17.87
N VAL A 726 16.60 7.23 -16.62
CA VAL A 726 17.55 8.31 -16.32
C VAL A 726 18.96 8.00 -16.83
N GLY A 727 19.35 6.72 -16.89
CA GLY A 727 20.61 6.26 -17.50
C GLY A 727 20.72 6.50 -19.02
N SER A 728 19.65 6.95 -19.67
CA SER A 728 19.69 7.40 -21.07
C SER A 728 20.20 8.85 -21.22
N SER A 729 20.39 9.59 -20.12
CA SER A 729 20.85 10.98 -20.11
C SER A 729 22.33 11.09 -19.76
N PHE A 730 23.13 11.65 -20.68
CA PHE A 730 24.53 11.94 -20.47
C PHE A 730 24.72 13.05 -19.42
N ILE A 731 23.79 14.00 -19.33
CA ILE A 731 23.77 15.00 -18.25
C ILE A 731 23.66 14.32 -16.89
N ALA A 732 22.81 13.29 -16.75
CA ALA A 732 22.69 12.53 -15.51
C ALA A 732 23.99 11.81 -15.15
N THR A 733 24.72 11.28 -16.14
CA THR A 733 26.05 10.69 -15.94
C THR A 733 27.05 11.75 -15.44
N MET A 734 27.08 12.91 -16.08
CA MET A 734 28.03 13.99 -15.75
C MET A 734 27.73 14.66 -14.40
N THR A 735 26.48 14.67 -13.96
CA THR A 735 26.11 15.14 -12.62
C THR A 735 26.21 14.07 -11.54
N GLY A 736 26.56 12.83 -11.90
CA GLY A 736 26.72 11.72 -10.94
C GLY A 736 25.40 11.17 -10.40
N ILE A 737 24.29 11.35 -11.13
CA ILE A 737 22.98 10.75 -10.80
C ILE A 737 22.96 9.28 -11.19
N THR A 738 23.65 8.92 -12.28
CA THR A 738 23.72 7.55 -12.79
C THR A 738 25.15 7.18 -13.16
N GLU A 739 25.49 5.91 -12.98
CA GLU A 739 26.77 5.33 -13.45
C GLU A 739 26.73 4.90 -14.93
N VAL A 740 25.54 4.83 -15.53
CA VAL A 740 25.37 4.44 -16.94
C VAL A 740 25.80 5.59 -17.83
N ASN A 741 26.76 5.35 -18.72
CA ASN A 741 27.18 6.30 -19.75
C ASN A 741 26.48 6.01 -21.08
N PRO A 742 25.54 6.86 -21.54
CA PRO A 742 24.74 6.57 -22.73
C PRO A 742 25.44 6.88 -24.06
N LEU A 743 26.69 7.37 -24.04
CA LEU A 743 27.45 7.60 -25.28
C LEU A 743 27.74 6.29 -26.03
N PRO A 744 28.10 6.37 -27.33
CA PRO A 744 28.56 5.21 -28.08
C PRO A 744 29.79 4.54 -27.42
N PRO A 745 30.06 3.25 -27.67
CA PRO A 745 31.23 2.55 -27.14
C PRO A 745 32.52 3.32 -27.44
N HIS A 746 33.37 3.52 -26.43
CA HIS A 746 34.60 4.27 -26.61
C HIS A 746 35.69 3.90 -25.61
N TRP A 747 36.93 4.19 -26.01
CA TRP A 747 38.07 4.25 -25.10
C TRP A 747 38.28 5.69 -24.64
N ARG A 748 38.70 5.88 -23.38
CA ARG A 748 39.16 7.17 -22.85
C ARG A 748 40.38 7.01 -21.95
N CYS A 749 41.34 7.91 -22.05
CA CYS A 749 42.55 7.90 -21.24
C CYS A 749 42.35 8.70 -19.94
N PRO A 750 42.53 8.11 -18.75
CA PRO A 750 42.39 8.83 -17.49
C PRO A 750 43.51 9.86 -17.25
N HIS A 751 44.63 9.78 -17.98
CA HIS A 751 45.80 10.64 -17.79
C HIS A 751 45.85 11.81 -18.78
N CYS A 752 45.83 11.53 -20.09
CA CYS A 752 45.95 12.56 -21.13
C CYS A 752 44.62 12.91 -21.84
N GLN A 753 43.50 12.33 -21.39
CA GLN A 753 42.15 12.61 -21.88
C GLN A 753 41.90 12.30 -23.37
N TYR A 754 42.81 11.57 -24.04
CA TYR A 754 42.55 11.00 -25.37
C TYR A 754 41.30 10.11 -25.37
N SER A 755 40.45 10.25 -26.38
CA SER A 755 39.25 9.42 -26.55
C SER A 755 39.07 8.93 -27.99
N LYS A 756 38.53 7.71 -28.16
CA LYS A 756 38.19 7.13 -29.47
C LYS A 756 36.83 6.44 -29.41
N PHE A 757 35.87 6.93 -30.20
CA PHE A 757 34.49 6.43 -30.26
C PHE A 757 34.28 5.46 -31.42
N ILE A 758 33.40 4.47 -31.20
CA ILE A 758 32.92 3.51 -32.20
C ILE A 758 31.42 3.74 -32.39
N THR A 759 31.00 4.04 -33.61
CA THR A 759 29.60 4.42 -33.94
C THR A 759 28.99 3.59 -35.05
N ASP A 760 29.67 2.53 -35.50
CA ASP A 760 29.23 1.65 -36.59
C ASP A 760 28.35 0.48 -36.10
N GLY A 761 28.10 0.37 -34.79
CA GLY A 761 27.33 -0.70 -34.17
C GLY A 761 28.07 -2.03 -34.07
N SER A 762 29.39 -2.07 -34.33
CA SER A 762 30.19 -3.31 -34.26
C SER A 762 30.29 -3.91 -32.86
N TYR A 763 30.15 -3.09 -31.81
CA TYR A 763 30.15 -3.50 -30.41
C TYR A 763 28.83 -3.12 -29.72
N GLY A 764 28.34 -3.98 -28.83
CA GLY A 764 27.10 -3.75 -28.08
C GLY A 764 27.26 -2.68 -26.99
N CYS A 765 28.39 -2.67 -26.31
CA CYS A 765 28.77 -1.62 -25.38
C CYS A 765 30.30 -1.49 -25.24
N GLY A 766 30.75 -0.44 -24.54
CA GLY A 766 32.15 -0.15 -24.27
C GLY A 766 32.87 -1.26 -23.52
N TYR A 767 32.20 -1.93 -22.58
CA TYR A 767 32.81 -3.03 -21.82
C TYR A 767 33.14 -4.26 -22.69
N ASP A 768 32.55 -4.37 -23.88
CA ASP A 768 32.89 -5.42 -24.84
C ASP A 768 34.15 -5.09 -25.67
N LEU A 769 34.70 -3.88 -25.53
CA LEU A 769 35.91 -3.47 -26.26
C LEU A 769 37.14 -4.22 -25.72
N PRO A 770 38.10 -4.57 -26.60
CA PRO A 770 39.37 -5.12 -26.15
C PRO A 770 40.19 -4.07 -25.39
N ASP A 771 41.03 -4.55 -24.48
CA ASP A 771 42.01 -3.72 -23.78
C ASP A 771 42.98 -3.07 -24.78
N MET A 772 43.32 -1.81 -24.49
CA MET A 772 44.17 -0.99 -25.36
C MET A 772 44.94 0.03 -24.51
N ASP A 773 46.23 0.19 -24.79
CA ASP A 773 47.02 1.27 -24.21
C ASP A 773 46.80 2.57 -24.97
N CYS A 774 46.89 3.69 -24.25
CA CYS A 774 46.71 5.00 -24.86
C CYS A 774 47.81 5.25 -25.90
N PRO A 775 47.46 5.56 -27.16
CA PRO A 775 48.45 5.79 -28.21
C PRO A 775 49.25 7.09 -28.00
N VAL A 776 48.82 7.95 -27.08
CA VAL A 776 49.47 9.24 -26.78
C VAL A 776 50.44 9.15 -25.59
N CYS A 777 50.06 8.46 -24.52
CA CYS A 777 50.84 8.45 -23.27
C CYS A 777 51.13 7.06 -22.68
N GLY A 778 50.66 5.98 -23.32
CA GLY A 778 50.90 4.60 -22.89
C GLY A 778 50.09 4.15 -21.66
N THR A 779 49.29 5.01 -21.04
CA THR A 779 48.39 4.62 -19.94
C THR A 779 47.27 3.70 -20.46
N PRO A 780 46.94 2.59 -19.77
CA PRO A 780 45.79 1.75 -20.13
C PRO A 780 44.51 2.57 -20.27
N LEU A 781 43.77 2.36 -21.35
CA LEU A 781 42.53 3.08 -21.62
C LEU A 781 41.37 2.49 -20.82
N ILE A 782 40.47 3.36 -20.36
CA ILE A 782 39.20 2.97 -19.77
C ILE A 782 38.19 2.76 -20.91
N LYS A 783 37.36 1.74 -20.76
CA LYS A 783 36.29 1.35 -21.69
C LYS A 783 34.94 1.84 -21.16
N ASP A 784 34.13 2.45 -22.00
CA ASP A 784 32.91 3.14 -21.55
C ASP A 784 31.87 3.30 -22.69
N GLY A 785 30.62 3.63 -22.35
CA GLY A 785 29.53 3.89 -23.31
C GLY A 785 28.62 2.70 -23.63
N HIS A 786 27.30 2.90 -23.66
CA HIS A 786 26.28 1.84 -23.87
C HIS A 786 25.32 2.10 -25.05
N ASP A 787 25.58 3.16 -25.83
CA ASP A 787 24.81 3.55 -27.01
C ASP A 787 23.30 3.68 -26.75
N ILE A 788 22.93 4.58 -25.82
CA ILE A 788 21.55 4.75 -25.36
C ILE A 788 21.03 6.13 -25.80
N PRO A 789 19.92 6.19 -26.56
CA PRO A 789 19.40 7.46 -27.06
C PRO A 789 18.68 8.27 -25.97
N PHE A 790 18.95 9.57 -25.89
CA PHE A 790 18.33 10.48 -24.91
C PHE A 790 16.80 10.54 -25.02
N ALA A 791 16.26 10.38 -26.23
CA ALA A 791 14.82 10.44 -26.48
C ALA A 791 14.00 9.42 -25.68
N VAL A 792 14.63 8.34 -25.22
CA VAL A 792 14.02 7.33 -24.35
C VAL A 792 13.63 7.91 -22.97
N PHE A 793 14.36 8.92 -22.51
CA PHE A 793 14.11 9.64 -21.28
C PHE A 793 13.07 10.75 -21.46
N LEU A 794 13.32 11.74 -22.31
CA LEU A 794 12.54 12.99 -22.41
C LEU A 794 11.77 13.17 -23.74
N GLY A 795 11.81 12.20 -24.65
CA GLY A 795 11.34 12.41 -26.02
C GLY A 795 12.30 13.28 -26.82
N PHE A 796 11.88 13.75 -28.00
CA PHE A 796 12.76 14.56 -28.86
C PHE A 796 12.84 16.02 -28.43
N ASP A 797 11.70 16.58 -28.03
CA ASP A 797 11.58 18.00 -27.71
C ASP A 797 11.30 18.24 -26.22
N GLY A 798 11.44 17.23 -25.35
CA GLY A 798 11.04 17.33 -23.94
C GLY A 798 9.53 17.18 -23.72
N ASP A 799 8.83 16.58 -24.68
CA ASP A 799 7.37 16.37 -24.67
C ASP A 799 6.91 15.30 -23.67
N LYS A 800 7.85 14.65 -22.99
CA LYS A 800 7.61 13.68 -21.93
C LYS A 800 8.13 14.21 -20.61
N VAL A 801 7.29 14.20 -19.57
CA VAL A 801 7.72 14.52 -18.19
C VAL A 801 8.60 13.36 -17.67
N PRO A 802 9.81 13.64 -17.13
CA PRO A 802 10.73 12.62 -16.67
C PRO A 802 10.38 12.13 -15.25
N ASP A 803 10.44 10.82 -15.05
CA ASP A 803 10.49 10.20 -13.72
C ASP A 803 11.96 9.89 -13.40
N ILE A 804 12.46 10.35 -12.24
CA ILE A 804 13.79 10.00 -11.76
C ILE A 804 13.66 8.92 -10.68
N ASP A 805 13.99 7.70 -11.06
CA ASP A 805 13.98 6.52 -10.19
C ASP A 805 15.38 6.24 -9.66
N LEU A 806 15.51 6.12 -8.34
CA LEU A 806 16.79 5.86 -7.68
C LEU A 806 16.63 4.71 -6.69
N ASN A 807 17.49 3.69 -6.81
CA ASN A 807 17.54 2.55 -5.89
C ASN A 807 18.55 2.84 -4.77
N PHE A 808 18.05 3.27 -3.62
CA PHE A 808 18.83 3.38 -2.39
C PHE A 808 18.86 2.02 -1.67
N SER A 809 19.82 1.84 -0.78
CA SER A 809 19.76 0.72 0.17
C SER A 809 18.48 0.81 1.00
N GLY A 810 17.82 -0.34 1.24
CA GLY A 810 16.62 -0.40 2.07
C GLY A 810 16.82 0.20 3.47
N THR A 811 18.02 0.07 4.04
CA THR A 811 18.37 0.65 5.36
C THR A 811 18.61 2.15 5.30
N TYR A 812 19.00 2.69 4.14
CA TYR A 812 19.27 4.12 3.93
C TYR A 812 18.06 4.89 3.39
N GLN A 813 17.09 4.20 2.78
CA GLN A 813 15.90 4.80 2.18
C GLN A 813 15.18 5.81 3.10
N PRO A 814 14.97 5.54 4.42
CA PRO A 814 14.33 6.50 5.31
C PRO A 814 15.15 7.79 5.49
N VAL A 815 16.47 7.70 5.48
CA VAL A 815 17.39 8.85 5.56
C VAL A 815 17.28 9.70 4.29
N ALA A 816 17.22 9.06 3.12
CA ALA A 816 17.02 9.74 1.84
C ALA A 816 15.65 10.44 1.77
N HIS A 817 14.57 9.80 2.26
CA HIS A 817 13.26 10.47 2.40
C HIS A 817 13.35 11.70 3.29
N LYS A 818 13.97 11.56 4.48
CA LYS A 818 14.10 12.68 5.42
C LYS A 818 14.91 13.84 4.85
N TYR A 819 15.91 13.56 4.03
CA TYR A 819 16.69 14.61 3.37
C TYR A 819 15.86 15.47 2.41
N THR A 820 14.78 14.93 1.83
CA THR A 820 13.85 15.74 1.03
C THR A 820 13.18 16.84 1.85
N GLU A 821 12.88 16.61 3.14
CA GLU A 821 12.35 17.65 4.03
C GLU A 821 13.35 18.80 4.24
N ILE A 822 14.66 18.50 4.24
CA ILE A 822 15.72 19.50 4.33
C ILE A 822 15.80 20.29 3.03
N LEU A 823 15.68 19.61 1.88
CA LEU A 823 15.74 20.25 0.56
C LEU A 823 14.54 21.16 0.28
N PHE A 824 13.33 20.74 0.62
CA PHE A 824 12.10 21.45 0.22
C PHE A 824 11.37 22.13 1.36
N GLY A 825 11.60 21.73 2.60
CA GLY A 825 10.77 22.10 3.75
C GLY A 825 9.82 20.95 4.11
N LYS A 826 9.65 20.73 5.41
CA LYS A 826 8.81 19.64 5.94
C LYS A 826 7.36 19.71 5.47
N ASP A 827 6.83 20.92 5.29
CA ASP A 827 5.43 21.16 4.88
C ASP A 827 5.25 21.15 3.34
N ASN A 828 6.31 20.83 2.58
CA ASN A 828 6.31 20.81 1.13
C ASN A 828 6.64 19.43 0.55
N VAL A 829 6.81 18.42 1.40
CA VAL A 829 7.02 17.03 0.97
C VAL A 829 6.07 16.12 1.70
N TYR A 830 5.42 15.26 0.93
CA TYR A 830 4.45 14.29 1.44
C TYR A 830 4.74 12.93 0.86
N ARG A 831 4.57 11.88 1.65
CA ARG A 831 4.59 10.53 1.10
C ARG A 831 3.36 10.37 0.19
N ALA A 832 3.51 9.77 -0.98
CA ALA A 832 2.34 9.46 -1.79
C ALA A 832 1.46 8.45 -1.02
N GLY A 833 0.17 8.77 -0.86
CA GLY A 833 -0.80 7.86 -0.26
C GLY A 833 -1.19 6.72 -1.20
N SER A 834 -1.66 5.62 -0.63
CA SER A 834 -2.31 4.54 -1.37
C SER A 834 -3.66 4.20 -0.75
N ILE A 835 -4.61 3.81 -1.58
CA ILE A 835 -5.93 3.33 -1.16
C ILE A 835 -5.95 1.82 -1.34
N GLN A 836 -6.18 1.09 -0.25
CA GLN A 836 -6.33 -0.35 -0.29
C GLN A 836 -7.81 -0.68 -0.40
N THR A 837 -8.16 -1.51 -1.38
CA THR A 837 -9.53 -1.95 -1.63
C THR A 837 -9.69 -3.43 -1.36
N VAL A 838 -10.92 -3.88 -1.15
CA VAL A 838 -11.26 -5.30 -1.12
C VAL A 838 -10.94 -5.90 -2.49
N ALA A 839 -9.94 -6.79 -2.51
CA ALA A 839 -9.53 -7.54 -3.69
C ALA A 839 -10.24 -8.89 -3.76
N ASP A 840 -10.12 -9.57 -4.90
CA ASP A 840 -10.79 -10.85 -5.22
C ASP A 840 -10.75 -11.88 -4.08
N LYS A 841 -9.56 -12.27 -3.62
CA LYS A 841 -9.40 -13.27 -2.53
C LYS A 841 -10.12 -12.87 -1.23
N THR A 842 -10.06 -11.59 -0.87
CA THR A 842 -10.70 -11.09 0.36
C THR A 842 -12.21 -11.06 0.21
N ALA A 843 -12.72 -10.60 -0.94
CA ALA A 843 -14.15 -10.59 -1.25
C ALA A 843 -14.71 -12.02 -1.24
N PHE A 844 -14.03 -12.97 -1.90
CA PHE A 844 -14.42 -14.37 -1.90
C PHE A 844 -14.47 -14.94 -0.47
N GLY A 845 -13.49 -14.61 0.37
CA GLY A 845 -13.47 -14.97 1.78
C GLY A 845 -14.67 -14.44 2.57
N TYR A 846 -15.04 -13.17 2.39
CA TYR A 846 -16.21 -12.58 3.05
C TYR A 846 -17.51 -13.25 2.66
N VAL A 847 -17.73 -13.44 1.35
CA VAL A 847 -18.97 -14.06 0.84
C VAL A 847 -19.06 -15.51 1.32
N LYS A 848 -17.97 -16.27 1.22
CA LYS A 848 -17.93 -17.67 1.67
C LYS A 848 -18.27 -17.77 3.16
N LYS A 849 -17.62 -16.97 4.01
CA LYS A 849 -17.88 -16.94 5.46
C LYS A 849 -19.33 -16.54 5.76
N TYR A 850 -19.89 -15.57 5.04
CA TYR A 850 -21.27 -15.12 5.20
C TYR A 850 -22.30 -16.24 5.01
N PHE A 851 -22.10 -17.14 4.03
CA PHE A 851 -22.98 -18.31 3.84
C PHE A 851 -22.66 -19.48 4.78
N GLU A 852 -21.39 -19.70 5.10
CA GLU A 852 -20.96 -20.74 6.06
C GLU A 852 -21.57 -20.52 7.45
N GLU A 853 -21.56 -19.29 7.97
CA GLU A 853 -22.18 -18.94 9.26
C GLU A 853 -23.71 -19.17 9.27
N LYS A 854 -24.36 -19.13 8.11
CA LYS A 854 -25.78 -19.44 7.95
C LYS A 854 -26.06 -20.93 7.76
N GLY A 855 -25.04 -21.76 7.66
CA GLY A 855 -25.17 -23.18 7.33
C GLY A 855 -25.68 -23.42 5.90
N ILE A 856 -25.52 -22.44 5.01
CA ILE A 856 -25.98 -22.52 3.62
C ILE A 856 -24.76 -22.78 2.73
N LYS A 857 -24.81 -23.85 1.93
CA LYS A 857 -23.78 -24.11 0.91
C LYS A 857 -24.24 -23.51 -0.42
N LYS A 858 -23.37 -22.71 -1.06
CA LYS A 858 -23.60 -22.12 -2.38
C LYS A 858 -22.56 -22.60 -3.38
N HIS A 859 -22.93 -22.65 -4.66
CA HIS A 859 -22.02 -22.97 -5.74
C HIS A 859 -20.93 -21.89 -5.87
N ILE A 860 -19.72 -22.28 -6.27
CA ILE A 860 -18.56 -21.39 -6.32
C ILE A 860 -18.81 -20.17 -7.23
N SER A 861 -19.51 -20.35 -8.36
CA SER A 861 -19.83 -19.24 -9.26
C SER A 861 -20.82 -18.23 -8.68
N TYR A 862 -21.66 -18.64 -7.73
CA TYR A 862 -22.55 -17.72 -7.03
C TYR A 862 -21.75 -16.91 -6.01
N ILE A 863 -20.82 -17.56 -5.31
CA ILE A 863 -19.87 -16.91 -4.41
C ILE A 863 -19.01 -15.90 -5.19
N ASP A 864 -18.44 -16.30 -6.34
CA ASP A 864 -17.65 -15.42 -7.21
C ASP A 864 -18.46 -14.19 -7.65
N ARG A 865 -19.71 -14.38 -8.09
CA ARG A 865 -20.57 -13.27 -8.52
C ARG A 865 -20.77 -12.25 -7.39
N LEU A 866 -21.09 -12.73 -6.19
CA LEU A 866 -21.28 -11.85 -5.04
C LEU A 866 -19.96 -11.20 -4.59
N ALA A 867 -18.84 -11.90 -4.76
CA ALA A 867 -17.52 -11.36 -4.47
C ALA A 867 -17.18 -10.17 -5.37
N HIS A 868 -17.48 -10.27 -6.67
CA HIS A 868 -17.29 -9.16 -7.62
C HIS A 868 -18.08 -7.91 -7.21
N GLY A 869 -19.31 -8.06 -6.70
CA GLY A 869 -20.11 -6.94 -6.18
C GLY A 869 -19.54 -6.30 -4.91
N CYS A 870 -18.63 -6.96 -4.20
CA CYS A 870 -17.94 -6.43 -3.02
C CYS A 870 -16.54 -5.86 -3.33
N MET A 871 -16.02 -6.08 -4.54
CA MET A 871 -14.67 -5.64 -4.93
C MET A 871 -14.58 -4.13 -5.13
N GLY A 872 -13.38 -3.58 -4.95
CA GLY A 872 -13.12 -2.15 -5.18
C GLY A 872 -13.62 -1.23 -4.05
N VAL A 873 -14.36 -1.76 -3.06
CA VAL A 873 -14.69 -1.05 -1.83
C VAL A 873 -13.42 -0.79 -1.03
N LYS A 874 -13.22 0.44 -0.58
CA LYS A 874 -12.08 0.84 0.26
C LYS A 874 -12.12 0.06 1.58
N SER A 875 -11.00 -0.55 1.95
CA SER A 875 -10.80 -1.20 3.24
C SER A 875 -9.93 -0.34 4.17
N THR A 876 -8.79 0.14 3.68
CA THR A 876 -7.86 0.98 4.46
C THR A 876 -7.03 1.88 3.54
N THR A 877 -6.09 2.63 4.13
CA THR A 877 -5.11 3.47 3.42
C THR A 877 -3.71 3.03 3.77
N GLY A 878 -2.75 3.33 2.91
CA GLY A 878 -1.34 3.01 3.12
C GLY A 878 -0.42 4.08 2.54
N GLN A 879 0.85 3.72 2.43
CA GLN A 879 1.88 4.57 1.85
C GLN A 879 2.45 3.94 0.59
N HIS A 880 2.80 4.78 -0.39
CA HIS A 880 3.57 4.34 -1.54
C HIS A 880 4.94 3.82 -1.07
N PRO A 881 5.50 2.75 -1.67
CA PRO A 881 6.79 2.19 -1.25
C PRO A 881 8.00 3.13 -1.44
N ALA A 882 7.88 4.16 -2.27
CA ALA A 882 9.01 5.04 -2.60
C ALA A 882 8.68 6.53 -2.86
N GLY A 883 7.42 6.84 -3.14
CA GLY A 883 7.06 8.07 -3.84
C GLY A 883 6.96 9.23 -2.86
N ILE A 884 7.77 10.26 -3.06
CA ILE A 884 7.67 11.53 -2.35
C ILE A 884 7.09 12.57 -3.31
N MET A 885 5.94 13.14 -2.94
CA MET A 885 5.29 14.23 -3.66
C MET A 885 5.87 15.55 -3.19
N VAL A 886 6.36 16.36 -4.12
CA VAL A 886 6.96 17.67 -3.82
C VAL A 886 6.01 18.78 -4.22
N VAL A 887 5.60 19.60 -3.24
CA VAL A 887 4.77 20.79 -3.42
C VAL A 887 5.68 22.01 -3.53
N PRO A 888 5.49 22.91 -4.51
CA PRO A 888 6.23 24.16 -4.58
C PRO A 888 6.14 24.97 -3.28
N ARG A 889 7.23 25.64 -2.88
CA ARG A 889 7.32 26.36 -1.59
C ARG A 889 6.35 27.53 -1.46
N ASP A 890 5.89 28.07 -2.57
CA ASP A 890 4.94 29.17 -2.67
C ASP A 890 3.48 28.69 -2.76
N MET A 891 3.23 27.38 -2.63
CA MET A 891 1.91 26.78 -2.73
C MET A 891 1.57 25.93 -1.51
N ASP A 892 0.27 25.81 -1.25
CA ASP A 892 -0.30 24.96 -0.21
C ASP A 892 -0.74 23.62 -0.81
N VAL A 893 -0.51 22.50 -0.11
CA VAL A 893 -0.84 21.15 -0.60
C VAL A 893 -2.32 20.98 -0.93
N HIS A 894 -3.21 21.71 -0.25
CA HIS A 894 -4.66 21.66 -0.43
C HIS A 894 -5.14 22.33 -1.73
N PHE A 895 -4.22 22.85 -2.56
CA PHE A 895 -4.53 23.11 -3.98
C PHE A 895 -4.67 21.82 -4.79
N PHE A 896 -4.11 20.71 -4.30
CA PHE A 896 -3.99 19.46 -5.04
C PHE A 896 -4.72 18.31 -4.34
N THR A 897 -4.58 18.21 -3.02
CA THR A 897 -5.03 17.04 -2.25
C THR A 897 -5.10 17.36 -0.75
N PRO A 898 -6.05 16.78 0.01
CA PRO A 898 -5.91 16.71 1.46
C PRO A 898 -4.70 15.85 1.88
N ILE A 899 -4.40 15.83 3.18
CA ILE A 899 -3.33 15.03 3.77
C ILE A 899 -3.85 14.20 4.95
N GLN A 900 -3.23 13.04 5.21
CA GLN A 900 -3.63 12.15 6.30
C GLN A 900 -2.44 11.33 6.81
N HIS A 901 -2.63 10.58 7.89
CA HIS A 901 -1.71 9.50 8.27
C HIS A 901 -2.05 8.20 7.52
N PRO A 902 -1.04 7.40 7.10
CA PRO A 902 -1.30 6.09 6.51
C PRO A 902 -1.98 5.19 7.54
N ALA A 903 -3.02 4.47 7.12
CA ALA A 903 -3.85 3.62 7.99
C ALA A 903 -4.43 4.31 9.24
N ASN A 904 -4.46 5.66 9.26
CA ASN A 904 -4.80 6.47 10.44
C ASN A 904 -3.93 6.17 11.69
N ASP A 905 -2.68 5.75 11.51
CA ASP A 905 -1.75 5.58 12.63
C ASP A 905 -1.19 6.93 13.08
N MET A 906 -1.74 7.46 14.17
CA MET A 906 -1.33 8.75 14.76
C MET A 906 0.08 8.73 15.37
N ASN A 907 0.70 7.56 15.54
CA ASN A 907 2.10 7.45 15.95
C ASN A 907 3.06 7.47 14.76
N CYS A 908 2.53 7.39 13.53
CA CYS A 908 3.33 7.44 12.33
C CYS A 908 3.82 8.87 12.09
N GLY A 909 5.15 9.07 12.09
CA GLY A 909 5.76 10.36 11.76
C GLY A 909 5.58 10.78 10.29
N THR A 910 5.09 9.89 9.43
CA THR A 910 4.86 10.12 8.00
C THR A 910 3.46 10.67 7.75
N ILE A 911 3.39 11.72 6.94
CA ILE A 911 2.15 12.27 6.41
C ILE A 911 2.05 11.88 4.93
N THR A 912 0.89 11.36 4.54
CA THR A 912 0.59 10.94 3.17
C THR A 912 -0.39 11.88 2.49
N THR A 913 -0.32 12.00 1.16
CA THR A 913 -1.41 12.58 0.36
C THR A 913 -2.69 11.74 0.53
N HIS A 914 -3.85 12.40 0.58
CA HIS A 914 -5.15 11.74 0.74
C HIS A 914 -5.61 11.07 -0.56
N PHE A 915 -5.37 11.74 -1.68
CA PHE A 915 -5.43 11.14 -3.01
C PHE A 915 -4.23 10.25 -3.25
N ASP A 916 -4.47 9.15 -3.98
CA ASP A 916 -3.40 8.32 -4.49
C ASP A 916 -2.53 9.08 -5.49
N TYR A 917 -1.32 8.57 -5.69
CA TYR A 917 -0.38 9.12 -6.67
C TYR A 917 -0.99 9.25 -8.07
N HIS A 918 -1.74 8.24 -8.55
CA HIS A 918 -2.24 8.24 -9.93
C HIS A 918 -3.14 9.44 -10.22
N SER A 919 -3.92 9.85 -9.23
CA SER A 919 -4.82 11.00 -9.28
C SER A 919 -4.09 12.35 -9.43
N ILE A 920 -2.84 12.44 -8.96
CA ILE A 920 -2.02 13.67 -8.97
C ILE A 920 -0.72 13.57 -9.78
N SER A 921 -0.48 12.44 -10.46
CA SER A 921 0.76 12.02 -11.12
C SER A 921 1.25 12.87 -12.31
N SER A 922 0.52 13.94 -12.65
CA SER A 922 0.88 14.91 -13.70
C SER A 922 0.80 16.36 -13.23
N ARG A 923 0.51 16.58 -11.94
CA ARG A 923 0.27 17.90 -11.35
C ARG A 923 1.40 18.32 -10.43
N LEU A 924 1.99 17.36 -9.74
CA LEU A 924 3.12 17.54 -8.85
C LEU A 924 4.26 16.63 -9.25
N VAL A 925 5.47 17.08 -8.95
CA VAL A 925 6.68 16.28 -9.12
C VAL A 925 6.71 15.15 -8.08
N LYS A 926 7.06 13.95 -8.55
CA LYS A 926 7.33 12.79 -7.70
C LYS A 926 8.82 12.46 -7.73
N LEU A 927 9.38 12.17 -6.56
CA LEU A 927 10.70 11.55 -6.42
C LEU A 927 10.51 10.11 -5.97
N ASP A 928 10.89 9.14 -6.81
CA ASP A 928 10.85 7.72 -6.45
C ASP A 928 12.18 7.30 -5.81
N ILE A 929 12.21 7.46 -4.49
CA ILE A 929 13.33 7.07 -3.62
C ILE A 929 13.04 5.65 -3.14
N LEU A 930 13.47 4.66 -3.92
CA LEU A 930 13.18 3.23 -3.71
C LEU A 930 14.21 2.60 -2.77
N GLY A 931 13.76 1.66 -1.94
CA GLY A 931 14.64 0.74 -1.22
C GLY A 931 14.89 -0.49 -2.08
N HIS A 932 16.13 -0.91 -2.20
CA HIS A 932 16.55 -2.08 -2.98
C HIS A 932 17.68 -2.83 -2.28
N ASP A 933 17.74 -4.14 -2.46
CA ASP A 933 18.72 -4.99 -1.78
C ASP A 933 20.10 -4.95 -2.44
N ASP A 934 20.19 -4.81 -3.77
CA ASP A 934 21.47 -4.68 -4.49
C ASP A 934 22.44 -3.67 -3.85
N PRO A 935 22.06 -2.40 -3.60
CA PRO A 935 22.90 -1.47 -2.85
C PRO A 935 23.31 -1.96 -1.46
N THR A 936 22.40 -2.61 -0.73
CA THR A 936 22.66 -3.13 0.62
C THR A 936 23.68 -4.27 0.57
N VAL A 937 23.55 -5.19 -0.40
CA VAL A 937 24.48 -6.31 -0.62
C VAL A 937 25.84 -5.78 -1.02
N ILE A 938 25.91 -4.84 -1.97
CA ILE A 938 27.18 -4.25 -2.39
C ILE A 938 27.86 -3.52 -1.22
N LYS A 939 27.10 -2.82 -0.39
CA LYS A 939 27.66 -2.17 0.81
C LYS A 939 28.25 -3.18 1.79
N MET A 940 27.50 -4.25 2.09
CA MET A 940 28.01 -5.31 2.96
C MET A 940 29.25 -6.00 2.35
N LEU A 941 29.28 -6.22 1.04
CA LEU A 941 30.45 -6.76 0.34
C LEU A 941 31.65 -5.81 0.41
N GLU A 942 31.46 -4.52 0.22
CA GLU A 942 32.51 -3.51 0.40
C GLU A 942 33.07 -3.56 1.83
N ASP A 943 32.20 -3.59 2.84
CA ASP A 943 32.61 -3.62 4.25
C ASP A 943 33.37 -4.92 4.60
N LEU A 944 32.94 -6.07 4.07
CA LEU A 944 33.56 -7.37 4.33
C LEU A 944 34.88 -7.57 3.57
N THR A 945 34.99 -7.03 2.35
CA THR A 945 36.15 -7.26 1.47
C THR A 945 37.14 -6.09 1.45
N CYS A 946 36.75 -4.93 1.99
CA CYS A 946 37.45 -3.65 1.85
C CYS A 946 37.71 -3.25 0.40
N ARG A 947 36.93 -3.77 -0.55
CA ARG A 947 37.06 -3.52 -2.00
C ARG A 947 36.05 -2.46 -2.43
N ASP A 948 36.54 -1.34 -2.95
CA ASP A 948 35.68 -0.31 -3.56
C ASP A 948 34.94 -0.90 -4.78
N PRO A 949 33.60 -0.99 -4.75
CA PRO A 949 32.79 -1.56 -5.83
C PRO A 949 32.97 -0.84 -7.19
N LYS A 950 33.34 0.44 -7.17
CA LYS A 950 33.53 1.25 -8.39
C LYS A 950 34.79 0.88 -9.16
N THR A 951 35.69 0.13 -8.53
CA THR A 951 36.96 -0.32 -9.13
C THR A 951 36.90 -1.72 -9.73
N ILE A 952 35.73 -2.38 -9.66
CA ILE A 952 35.52 -3.71 -10.25
C ILE A 952 35.40 -3.58 -11.79
N PRO A 953 36.22 -4.29 -12.58
CA PRO A 953 36.11 -4.31 -14.04
C PRO A 953 34.88 -5.09 -14.48
N PHE A 954 34.27 -4.73 -15.61
CA PHE A 954 33.04 -5.37 -16.14
C PHE A 954 33.30 -6.44 -17.21
N ASP A 955 34.56 -6.82 -17.37
CA ASP A 955 35.07 -7.75 -18.38
C ASP A 955 36.04 -8.79 -17.80
N ASP A 956 36.03 -8.98 -16.47
CA ASP A 956 36.80 -10.04 -15.80
C ASP A 956 36.39 -11.42 -16.34
N VAL A 957 37.35 -12.14 -16.90
CA VAL A 957 37.12 -13.41 -17.61
C VAL A 957 36.51 -14.47 -16.68
N ALA A 958 37.02 -14.57 -15.45
CA ALA A 958 36.52 -15.54 -14.47
C ALA A 958 35.09 -15.20 -14.02
N THR A 959 34.78 -13.92 -13.85
CA THR A 959 33.41 -13.49 -13.52
C THR A 959 32.44 -13.71 -14.68
N MET A 960 32.84 -13.40 -15.92
CA MET A 960 32.01 -13.65 -17.10
C MET A 960 31.71 -15.14 -17.30
N SER A 961 32.66 -16.03 -17.00
CA SER A 961 32.46 -17.47 -17.19
C SER A 961 31.38 -18.06 -16.27
N LEU A 962 31.00 -17.39 -15.16
CA LEU A 962 29.86 -17.82 -14.34
C LEU A 962 28.54 -17.89 -15.13
N PHE A 963 28.42 -17.08 -16.20
CA PHE A 963 27.21 -16.99 -17.01
C PHE A 963 27.22 -17.96 -18.19
N ASN A 964 28.20 -18.87 -18.31
CA ASN A 964 28.20 -19.88 -19.36
C ASN A 964 28.80 -21.24 -18.95
N CYS A 965 29.53 -21.31 -17.83
CA CYS A 965 30.03 -22.55 -17.26
C CYS A 965 30.15 -22.46 -15.72
N THR A 966 30.66 -23.54 -15.11
CA THR A 966 30.89 -23.65 -13.66
C THR A 966 32.37 -23.55 -13.27
N ASP A 967 33.28 -23.37 -14.24
CA ASP A 967 34.73 -23.44 -14.03
C ASP A 967 35.24 -22.43 -12.99
N ALA A 968 34.70 -21.21 -12.98
CA ALA A 968 35.07 -20.17 -12.01
C ALA A 968 34.68 -20.51 -10.57
N LEU A 969 33.76 -21.46 -10.37
CA LEU A 969 33.41 -21.99 -9.05
C LEU A 969 34.33 -23.15 -8.62
N GLY A 970 35.07 -23.75 -9.56
CA GLY A 970 35.85 -24.97 -9.34
C GLY A 970 35.01 -26.25 -9.28
N LEU A 971 33.83 -26.25 -9.89
CA LEU A 971 32.85 -27.34 -9.85
C LEU A 971 32.50 -27.84 -11.24
N THR A 972 32.06 -29.10 -11.36
CA THR A 972 31.43 -29.63 -12.58
C THR A 972 29.93 -29.32 -12.62
N PRO A 973 29.30 -29.24 -13.82
CA PRO A 973 27.86 -29.07 -13.93
C PRO A 973 27.03 -30.15 -13.23
N GLU A 974 27.53 -31.39 -13.21
CA GLU A 974 26.91 -32.53 -12.56
C GLU A 974 26.91 -32.40 -11.03
N GLU A 975 28.00 -31.91 -10.43
CA GLU A 975 28.08 -31.66 -8.99
C GLU A 975 27.14 -30.53 -8.56
N LEU A 976 27.10 -29.45 -9.35
CA LEU A 976 26.25 -28.30 -9.05
C LEU A 976 24.76 -28.55 -9.34
N GLY A 977 24.46 -29.45 -10.28
CA GLY A 977 23.12 -29.62 -10.85
C GLY A 977 22.71 -28.46 -11.77
N ALA A 978 23.68 -27.70 -12.29
CA ALA A 978 23.45 -26.56 -13.17
C ALA A 978 24.65 -26.35 -14.11
N THR A 979 24.37 -25.89 -15.32
CA THR A 979 25.33 -25.57 -16.39
C THR A 979 26.05 -24.24 -16.18
N SER A 980 25.48 -23.33 -15.40
CA SER A 980 26.03 -22.00 -15.11
C SER A 980 26.08 -21.73 -13.60
N GLY A 981 27.06 -20.94 -13.17
CA GLY A 981 27.32 -20.59 -11.78
C GLY A 981 26.50 -19.42 -11.23
N THR A 982 25.29 -19.17 -11.72
CA THR A 982 24.53 -17.94 -11.44
C THR A 982 23.56 -18.01 -10.25
N PHE A 983 23.60 -19.08 -9.44
CA PHE A 983 22.80 -19.14 -8.22
C PHE A 983 22.99 -17.89 -7.36
N GLY A 984 21.87 -17.29 -6.93
CA GLY A 984 21.81 -16.09 -6.10
C GLY A 984 22.17 -14.75 -6.79
N ILE A 985 22.69 -14.77 -8.02
CA ILE A 985 23.01 -13.54 -8.75
C ILE A 985 21.70 -12.82 -9.15
N PRO A 986 21.50 -11.53 -8.80
CA PRO A 986 20.30 -10.79 -9.22
C PRO A 986 20.16 -10.82 -10.75
N GLU A 987 18.94 -10.72 -11.25
CA GLU A 987 18.60 -10.88 -12.69
C GLU A 987 18.82 -12.29 -13.27
N PHE A 988 19.78 -13.07 -12.75
CA PHE A 988 20.22 -14.32 -13.39
C PHE A 988 19.98 -15.60 -12.57
N ARG A 989 19.44 -15.49 -11.34
CA ARG A 989 19.24 -16.61 -10.41
C ARG A 989 18.11 -17.58 -10.74
N THR A 990 17.09 -17.16 -11.50
CA THR A 990 15.87 -17.96 -11.66
C THR A 990 16.07 -19.13 -12.63
N PRO A 991 15.31 -20.24 -12.52
CA PRO A 991 15.34 -21.30 -13.52
C PRO A 991 15.06 -20.79 -14.94
N PHE A 992 14.15 -19.81 -15.07
CA PHE A 992 13.82 -19.19 -16.36
C PHE A 992 15.03 -18.49 -16.99
N THR A 993 15.76 -17.68 -16.23
CA THR A 993 16.92 -16.94 -16.71
C THR A 993 18.14 -17.82 -16.92
N ARG A 994 18.30 -18.89 -16.13
CA ARG A 994 19.33 -19.91 -16.39
C ARG A 994 19.07 -20.67 -17.69
N GLN A 995 17.81 -21.01 -17.98
CA GLN A 995 17.47 -21.59 -19.29
C GLN A 995 17.76 -20.62 -20.45
N MET A 996 17.57 -19.30 -20.27
CA MET A 996 17.97 -18.32 -21.28
C MET A 996 19.48 -18.30 -21.48
N ILE A 997 20.24 -18.35 -20.39
CA ILE A 997 21.70 -18.47 -20.43
C ILE A 997 22.10 -19.71 -21.23
N ASP A 998 21.50 -20.87 -20.95
CA ASP A 998 21.79 -22.12 -21.69
C ASP A 998 21.45 -22.02 -23.18
N ASP A 999 20.34 -21.36 -23.50
CA ASP A 999 19.89 -21.16 -24.88
C ASP A 999 20.77 -20.17 -25.66
N THR A 1000 21.49 -19.27 -24.97
CA THR A 1000 22.18 -18.12 -25.60
C THR A 1000 23.69 -18.13 -25.45
N ASN A 1001 24.23 -18.81 -24.44
CA ASN A 1001 25.65 -18.92 -24.11
C ASN A 1001 26.40 -17.56 -24.15
N PRO A 1002 26.08 -16.62 -23.24
CA PRO A 1002 26.61 -15.27 -23.28
C PRO A 1002 28.13 -15.24 -23.09
N ASP A 1003 28.82 -14.43 -23.90
CA ASP A 1003 30.29 -14.30 -23.91
C ASP A 1003 30.78 -12.89 -23.58
N VAL A 1004 29.93 -11.88 -23.68
CA VAL A 1004 30.25 -10.47 -23.42
C VAL A 1004 29.22 -9.79 -22.52
N PHE A 1005 29.58 -8.62 -21.95
CA PHE A 1005 28.71 -7.89 -21.02
C PHE A 1005 27.38 -7.48 -21.65
N SER A 1006 27.39 -7.03 -22.92
CA SER A 1006 26.14 -6.65 -23.59
C SER A 1006 25.15 -7.79 -23.77
N ASP A 1007 25.59 -9.04 -23.81
CA ASP A 1007 24.68 -10.19 -23.87
C ASP A 1007 23.98 -10.42 -22.53
N LEU A 1008 24.64 -10.14 -21.40
CA LEU A 1008 23.99 -10.14 -20.08
C LEU A 1008 22.90 -9.05 -20.00
N VAL A 1009 23.16 -7.88 -20.55
CA VAL A 1009 22.16 -6.79 -20.65
C VAL A 1009 20.95 -7.24 -21.47
N ARG A 1010 21.16 -7.97 -22.57
CA ARG A 1010 20.06 -8.52 -23.37
C ARG A 1010 19.26 -9.59 -22.64
N ILE A 1011 19.93 -10.50 -21.92
CA ILE A 1011 19.26 -11.53 -21.12
C ILE A 1011 18.39 -10.89 -20.03
N SER A 1012 18.89 -9.85 -19.35
CA SER A 1012 18.06 -9.06 -18.43
C SER A 1012 16.85 -8.45 -19.17
N GLY A 1013 17.03 -7.90 -20.37
CA GLY A 1013 15.91 -7.43 -21.20
C GLY A 1013 14.86 -8.52 -21.51
N PHE A 1014 15.31 -9.71 -21.94
CA PHE A 1014 14.42 -10.82 -22.30
C PHE A 1014 13.64 -11.41 -21.12
N SER A 1015 14.23 -11.38 -19.92
CA SER A 1015 13.62 -11.94 -18.72
C SER A 1015 12.46 -11.10 -18.18
N HIS A 1016 12.37 -9.84 -18.60
CA HIS A 1016 11.39 -8.87 -18.12
C HIS A 1016 10.40 -8.45 -19.21
N GLY A 1017 9.37 -9.26 -19.42
CA GLY A 1017 8.21 -8.91 -20.24
C GLY A 1017 7.48 -10.12 -20.81
N THR A 1018 6.14 -10.08 -20.79
CA THR A 1018 5.32 -11.12 -21.43
C THR A 1018 5.50 -11.07 -22.95
N ASP A 1019 5.66 -12.25 -23.56
CA ASP A 1019 5.86 -12.47 -25.00
C ASP A 1019 7.12 -11.78 -25.58
N VAL A 1020 8.13 -11.53 -24.74
CA VAL A 1020 9.47 -11.08 -25.19
C VAL A 1020 10.33 -12.29 -25.54
N TRP A 1021 10.48 -13.24 -24.61
CA TRP A 1021 11.27 -14.46 -24.80
C TRP A 1021 10.44 -15.64 -25.34
N LEU A 1022 9.56 -16.19 -24.51
CA LEU A 1022 8.74 -17.37 -24.84
C LEU A 1022 7.79 -17.06 -26.00
N GLY A 1023 7.76 -17.93 -27.01
CA GLY A 1023 6.92 -17.75 -28.21
C GLY A 1023 7.38 -16.63 -29.15
N ASN A 1024 8.56 -16.04 -28.90
CA ASN A 1024 9.10 -14.92 -29.65
C ASN A 1024 10.63 -15.03 -29.81
N ALA A 1025 11.45 -14.27 -29.08
CA ALA A 1025 12.90 -14.25 -29.29
C ALA A 1025 13.55 -15.64 -29.18
N GLN A 1026 13.07 -16.49 -28.27
CA GLN A 1026 13.58 -17.87 -28.12
C GLN A 1026 13.43 -18.67 -29.42
N ASP A 1027 12.25 -18.61 -30.05
CA ASP A 1027 11.96 -19.37 -31.28
C ASP A 1027 12.76 -18.81 -32.46
N LEU A 1028 12.91 -17.49 -32.54
CA LEU A 1028 13.69 -16.81 -33.57
C LEU A 1028 15.19 -17.16 -33.47
N ILE A 1029 15.72 -17.28 -32.25
CA ILE A 1029 17.11 -17.67 -32.00
C ILE A 1029 17.30 -19.16 -32.31
N ARG A 1030 16.42 -20.04 -31.80
CA ARG A 1030 16.51 -21.50 -32.02
C ARG A 1030 16.33 -21.90 -33.49
N SER A 1031 15.51 -21.15 -34.25
CA SER A 1031 15.34 -21.36 -35.69
C SER A 1031 16.48 -20.80 -36.54
N GLY A 1032 17.42 -20.05 -35.94
CA GLY A 1032 18.52 -19.39 -36.64
C GLY A 1032 18.10 -18.17 -37.45
N GLN A 1033 16.88 -17.67 -37.26
CA GLN A 1033 16.36 -16.50 -37.99
C GLN A 1033 16.99 -15.19 -37.48
N CYS A 1034 17.40 -15.14 -36.21
CA CYS A 1034 18.23 -14.09 -35.65
C CYS A 1034 19.20 -14.67 -34.61
N THR A 1035 20.19 -13.87 -34.21
CA THR A 1035 21.10 -14.17 -33.08
C THR A 1035 20.68 -13.37 -31.85
N ILE A 1036 21.20 -13.71 -30.67
CA ILE A 1036 21.04 -12.87 -29.47
C ILE A 1036 21.38 -11.41 -29.75
N LYS A 1037 22.40 -11.16 -30.60
CA LYS A 1037 22.88 -9.82 -30.96
C LYS A 1037 21.85 -8.94 -31.68
N ASN A 1038 20.88 -9.53 -32.36
CA ASN A 1038 19.93 -8.81 -33.21
C ASN A 1038 18.47 -8.98 -32.75
N ALA A 1039 18.23 -9.75 -31.69
CA ALA A 1039 16.91 -9.94 -31.10
C ALA A 1039 16.50 -8.72 -30.24
N ILE A 1040 15.20 -8.46 -30.16
CA ILE A 1040 14.63 -7.30 -29.43
C ILE A 1040 14.58 -7.64 -27.94
N SER A 1041 15.47 -7.02 -27.16
CA SER A 1041 15.60 -7.22 -25.71
C SER A 1041 15.17 -6.00 -24.90
N ALA A 1042 15.34 -4.81 -25.47
CA ALA A 1042 15.00 -3.53 -24.87
C ALA A 1042 14.30 -2.63 -25.89
N ARG A 1043 13.51 -1.67 -25.42
CA ARG A 1043 12.78 -0.76 -26.32
C ARG A 1043 13.72 0.07 -27.20
N ASP A 1044 14.88 0.42 -26.67
CA ASP A 1044 15.95 1.13 -27.35
C ASP A 1044 16.42 0.37 -28.60
N ASP A 1045 16.40 -0.98 -28.58
CA ASP A 1045 16.75 -1.82 -29.73
C ASP A 1045 15.84 -1.53 -30.93
N ILE A 1046 14.55 -1.27 -30.69
CA ILE A 1046 13.59 -0.93 -31.76
C ILE A 1046 13.95 0.42 -32.38
N MET A 1047 14.13 1.44 -31.54
CA MET A 1047 14.42 2.78 -32.03
C MET A 1047 15.75 2.80 -32.80
N MET A 1048 16.81 2.23 -32.23
CA MET A 1048 18.14 2.24 -32.83
C MET A 1048 18.23 1.36 -34.07
N TYR A 1049 17.58 0.18 -34.06
CA TYR A 1049 17.53 -0.67 -35.26
C TYR A 1049 16.86 0.05 -36.43
N LEU A 1050 15.71 0.69 -36.21
CA LEU A 1050 15.00 1.43 -37.25
C LEU A 1050 15.82 2.63 -37.75
N ILE A 1051 16.46 3.39 -36.86
CA ILE A 1051 17.34 4.52 -37.23
C ILE A 1051 18.53 4.06 -38.06
N HIS A 1052 19.21 2.96 -37.65
CA HIS A 1052 20.33 2.39 -38.40
C HIS A 1052 19.93 1.87 -39.79
N HIS A 1053 18.65 1.54 -40.00
CA HIS A 1053 18.08 1.17 -41.30
C HIS A 1053 17.45 2.37 -42.05
N GLY A 1054 17.71 3.61 -41.61
CA GLY A 1054 17.31 4.82 -42.33
C GLY A 1054 15.86 5.27 -42.12
N ILE A 1055 15.13 4.67 -41.17
CA ILE A 1055 13.78 5.12 -40.80
C ILE A 1055 13.87 6.41 -39.98
N ASP A 1056 12.97 7.35 -40.26
CA ASP A 1056 12.87 8.64 -39.56
C ASP A 1056 12.89 8.48 -38.01
N PRO A 1057 13.71 9.24 -37.28
CA PRO A 1057 13.86 9.10 -35.83
C PRO A 1057 12.55 9.28 -35.04
N LEU A 1058 11.66 10.17 -35.46
CA LEU A 1058 10.39 10.41 -34.78
C LEU A 1058 9.42 9.24 -34.99
N LEU A 1059 9.35 8.68 -36.21
CA LEU A 1059 8.59 7.47 -36.49
C LEU A 1059 9.13 6.27 -35.69
N SER A 1060 10.45 6.12 -35.64
CA SER A 1060 11.14 5.07 -34.88
C SER A 1060 10.81 5.13 -33.38
N PHE A 1061 10.86 6.33 -32.78
CA PHE A 1061 10.46 6.55 -31.39
C PHE A 1061 8.99 6.25 -31.12
N LYS A 1062 8.08 6.71 -31.98
CA LYS A 1062 6.64 6.44 -31.83
C LYS A 1062 6.35 4.94 -31.91
N THR A 1063 7.02 4.23 -32.81
CA THR A 1063 6.90 2.77 -32.97
C THR A 1063 7.39 2.05 -31.72
N MET A 1064 8.58 2.39 -31.24
CA MET A 1064 9.12 1.88 -29.98
C MET A 1064 8.15 2.09 -28.80
N GLU A 1065 7.62 3.31 -28.63
CA GLU A 1065 6.73 3.64 -27.50
C GLU A 1065 5.37 2.92 -27.56
N LYS A 1066 4.88 2.56 -28.75
CA LYS A 1066 3.68 1.72 -28.88
C LYS A 1066 3.98 0.26 -28.55
N VAL A 1067 5.04 -0.31 -29.14
CA VAL A 1067 5.42 -1.71 -28.96
C VAL A 1067 5.73 -2.01 -27.50
N ARG A 1068 6.51 -1.18 -26.82
CA ARG A 1068 6.84 -1.37 -25.40
C ARG A 1068 5.63 -1.32 -24.45
N LYS A 1069 4.48 -0.80 -24.91
CA LYS A 1069 3.21 -0.75 -24.19
C LYS A 1069 2.23 -1.86 -24.62
N GLY A 1070 2.68 -2.83 -25.41
CA GLY A 1070 1.85 -3.93 -25.88
C GLY A 1070 0.79 -3.53 -26.89
N LYS A 1071 0.94 -2.37 -27.55
CA LYS A 1071 -0.04 -1.85 -28.52
C LYS A 1071 0.25 -2.28 -29.96
N GLY A 1072 1.31 -3.06 -30.18
CA GLY A 1072 1.73 -3.47 -31.52
C GLY A 1072 2.11 -2.30 -32.43
N ILE A 1073 2.07 -2.55 -33.73
CA ILE A 1073 2.36 -1.57 -34.80
C ILE A 1073 1.11 -1.39 -35.67
N ASP A 1074 0.74 -0.15 -35.98
CA ASP A 1074 -0.41 0.12 -36.84
C ASP A 1074 -0.16 -0.33 -38.28
N PRO A 1075 -1.21 -0.78 -39.03
CA PRO A 1075 -1.04 -1.29 -40.40
C PRO A 1075 -0.38 -0.31 -41.38
N ASP A 1076 -0.61 1.00 -41.23
CA ASP A 1076 0.00 2.03 -42.08
C ASP A 1076 1.49 2.22 -41.77
N VAL A 1077 1.89 2.03 -40.51
CA VAL A 1077 3.29 2.05 -40.09
C VAL A 1077 3.99 0.77 -40.52
N VAL A 1078 3.35 -0.40 -40.41
CA VAL A 1078 3.89 -1.69 -40.92
C VAL A 1078 4.32 -1.56 -42.37
N LYS A 1079 3.48 -0.96 -43.21
CA LYS A 1079 3.81 -0.74 -44.62
C LYS A 1079 5.05 0.14 -44.80
N LYS A 1080 5.17 1.24 -44.05
CA LYS A 1080 6.35 2.11 -44.09
C LYS A 1080 7.63 1.40 -43.64
N LEU A 1081 7.54 0.50 -42.66
CA LEU A 1081 8.67 -0.31 -42.22
C LEU A 1081 9.08 -1.32 -43.30
N GLN A 1082 8.13 -1.97 -43.95
CA GLN A 1082 8.39 -2.88 -45.08
C GLN A 1082 9.02 -2.13 -46.28
N ASP A 1083 8.52 -0.93 -46.59
CA ASP A 1083 9.08 -0.06 -47.65
C ASP A 1083 10.52 0.42 -47.31
N GLY A 1084 10.91 0.38 -46.03
CA GLY A 1084 12.27 0.66 -45.55
C GLY A 1084 13.10 -0.61 -45.29
N ASP A 1085 12.78 -1.71 -45.97
CA ASP A 1085 13.50 -2.99 -45.93
C ASP A 1085 13.58 -3.66 -44.54
N ILE A 1086 12.66 -3.33 -43.62
CA ILE A 1086 12.57 -4.00 -42.31
C ILE A 1086 11.98 -5.41 -42.48
N PRO A 1087 12.66 -6.47 -42.01
CA PRO A 1087 12.18 -7.84 -42.20
C PRO A 1087 10.84 -8.14 -41.53
N GLN A 1088 10.01 -8.99 -42.16
CA GLN A 1088 8.69 -9.36 -41.63
C GLN A 1088 8.77 -10.00 -40.23
N TRP A 1089 9.78 -10.84 -39.97
CA TRP A 1089 9.96 -11.47 -38.66
C TRP A 1089 10.16 -10.44 -37.53
N TYR A 1090 10.79 -9.30 -37.83
CA TYR A 1090 11.03 -8.23 -36.87
C TYR A 1090 9.72 -7.54 -36.52
N ILE A 1091 8.90 -7.27 -37.53
CA ILE A 1091 7.56 -6.70 -37.37
C ILE A 1091 6.66 -7.65 -36.56
N ASP A 1092 6.66 -8.94 -36.88
CA ASP A 1092 5.88 -9.95 -36.16
C ASP A 1092 6.33 -10.06 -34.69
N SER A 1093 7.63 -9.95 -34.42
CA SER A 1093 8.16 -9.89 -33.06
C SER A 1093 7.63 -8.68 -32.30
N CYS A 1094 7.64 -7.48 -32.91
CA CYS A 1094 7.07 -6.28 -32.32
C CYS A 1094 5.57 -6.37 -32.03
N GLN A 1095 4.79 -7.12 -32.81
CA GLN A 1095 3.35 -7.30 -32.57
C GLN A 1095 3.05 -8.21 -31.37
N LYS A 1096 3.97 -9.11 -31.02
CA LYS A 1096 3.81 -10.05 -29.90
C LYS A 1096 4.05 -9.40 -28.54
N ILE A 1097 5.12 -8.60 -28.43
CA ILE A 1097 5.61 -7.99 -27.19
C ILE A 1097 4.48 -7.26 -26.45
N LYS A 1098 4.26 -7.60 -25.17
CA LYS A 1098 3.30 -6.91 -24.30
C LYS A 1098 3.92 -5.79 -23.49
N TYR A 1099 5.21 -5.91 -23.19
CA TYR A 1099 5.96 -4.96 -22.39
C TYR A 1099 7.46 -5.09 -22.66
N LEU A 1100 8.21 -3.98 -22.60
CA LEU A 1100 9.66 -3.98 -22.81
C LEU A 1100 10.36 -2.89 -21.98
N PHE A 1101 11.48 -3.25 -21.34
CA PHE A 1101 12.28 -2.33 -20.52
C PHE A 1101 13.18 -1.39 -21.34
N PRO A 1102 13.61 -0.24 -20.78
CA PRO A 1102 14.72 0.54 -21.32
C PRO A 1102 16.06 -0.14 -21.09
N ARG A 1103 16.97 -0.03 -22.08
CA ARG A 1103 18.34 -0.56 -22.00
C ARG A 1103 19.10 0.02 -20.80
N ALA A 1104 18.93 1.31 -20.52
CA ALA A 1104 19.54 1.95 -19.35
C ALA A 1104 19.23 1.26 -18.02
N HIS A 1105 18.00 0.75 -17.85
CA HIS A 1105 17.60 0.02 -16.66
C HIS A 1105 18.29 -1.35 -16.61
N ALA A 1106 18.26 -2.10 -17.72
CA ALA A 1106 18.93 -3.39 -17.80
C ALA A 1106 20.44 -3.25 -17.56
N THR A 1107 21.11 -2.26 -18.16
CA THR A 1107 22.53 -1.99 -17.94
C THR A 1107 22.84 -1.71 -16.47
N ALA A 1108 22.07 -0.84 -15.81
CA ALA A 1108 22.30 -0.52 -14.40
C ALA A 1108 22.16 -1.75 -13.49
N TYR A 1109 21.15 -2.59 -13.72
CA TYR A 1109 20.93 -3.81 -12.95
C TYR A 1109 22.02 -4.85 -13.21
N VAL A 1110 22.42 -5.04 -14.46
CA VAL A 1110 23.52 -5.94 -14.81
C VAL A 1110 24.85 -5.46 -14.23
N MET A 1111 25.11 -4.15 -14.17
CA MET A 1111 26.30 -3.63 -13.48
C MET A 1111 26.31 -4.00 -11.99
N MET A 1112 25.18 -3.90 -11.29
CA MET A 1112 25.09 -4.34 -9.88
C MET A 1112 25.27 -5.86 -9.76
N ALA A 1113 24.57 -6.64 -10.60
CA ALA A 1113 24.66 -8.09 -10.63
C ALA A 1113 26.08 -8.58 -10.90
N TYR A 1114 26.79 -7.92 -11.82
CA TYR A 1114 28.16 -8.24 -12.16
C TYR A 1114 29.12 -7.98 -11.00
N ARG A 1115 28.98 -6.85 -10.28
CA ARG A 1115 29.78 -6.56 -9.07
C ARG A 1115 29.59 -7.64 -8.00
N ILE A 1116 28.35 -8.10 -7.82
CA ILE A 1116 28.04 -9.20 -6.89
C ILE A 1116 28.65 -10.51 -7.39
N ALA A 1117 28.55 -10.80 -8.69
CA ALA A 1117 29.15 -11.99 -9.31
C ALA A 1117 30.69 -11.99 -9.18
N PHE A 1118 31.33 -10.84 -9.32
CA PHE A 1118 32.77 -10.68 -9.09
C PHE A 1118 33.15 -11.10 -7.66
N CYS A 1119 32.39 -10.65 -6.66
CA CYS A 1119 32.59 -11.10 -5.28
C CYS A 1119 32.29 -12.59 -5.10
N LYS A 1120 31.33 -13.18 -5.82
CA LYS A 1120 31.07 -14.63 -5.78
C LYS A 1120 32.28 -15.46 -6.23
N VAL A 1121 33.02 -14.99 -7.25
CA VAL A 1121 34.23 -15.65 -7.73
C VAL A 1121 35.39 -15.40 -6.79
N HIS A 1122 35.71 -14.12 -6.53
CA HIS A 1122 36.96 -13.72 -5.90
C HIS A 1122 36.90 -13.63 -4.36
N TYR A 1123 35.71 -13.51 -3.78
CA TYR A 1123 35.45 -13.39 -2.33
C TYR A 1123 34.25 -14.24 -1.89
N PRO A 1124 34.28 -15.57 -2.10
CA PRO A 1124 33.09 -16.44 -2.00
C PRO A 1124 32.39 -16.41 -0.64
N LEU A 1125 33.12 -16.50 0.48
CA LEU A 1125 32.52 -16.41 1.82
C LEU A 1125 31.83 -15.07 2.08
N ALA A 1126 32.40 -13.96 1.60
CA ALA A 1126 31.76 -12.65 1.71
C ALA A 1126 30.47 -12.57 0.88
N TYR A 1127 30.46 -13.18 -0.30
CA TYR A 1127 29.25 -13.33 -1.12
C TYR A 1127 28.15 -14.12 -0.40
N TYR A 1128 28.46 -15.31 0.12
CA TYR A 1128 27.47 -16.13 0.82
C TYR A 1128 26.97 -15.42 2.09
N ALA A 1129 27.86 -14.82 2.89
CA ALA A 1129 27.49 -14.04 4.06
C ALA A 1129 26.54 -12.89 3.71
N ALA A 1130 26.85 -12.10 2.68
CA ALA A 1130 26.01 -10.99 2.24
C ALA A 1130 24.67 -11.46 1.68
N TYR A 1131 24.64 -12.55 0.91
CA TYR A 1131 23.41 -13.11 0.37
C TYR A 1131 22.49 -13.62 1.49
N PHE A 1132 23.03 -14.45 2.40
CA PHE A 1132 22.25 -15.04 3.49
C PHE A 1132 21.77 -14.00 4.50
N SER A 1133 22.52 -12.91 4.71
CA SER A 1133 22.11 -11.83 5.62
C SER A 1133 20.97 -10.96 5.07
N ILE A 1134 20.91 -10.76 3.74
CA ILE A 1134 20.07 -9.70 3.14
C ILE A 1134 18.92 -10.25 2.29
N ARG A 1135 19.11 -11.38 1.60
CA ARG A 1135 18.17 -11.87 0.58
C ARG A 1135 17.49 -13.19 0.93
N ALA A 1136 17.99 -13.89 1.93
CA ALA A 1136 17.56 -15.25 2.24
C ALA A 1136 16.54 -15.24 3.38
N ASP A 1137 15.34 -14.73 3.13
CA ASP A 1137 14.25 -14.70 4.12
C ASP A 1137 13.90 -16.10 4.67
N GLU A 1138 14.13 -17.15 3.86
CA GLU A 1138 13.87 -18.55 4.20
C GLU A 1138 15.15 -19.31 4.63
N PHE A 1139 16.22 -18.60 4.99
CA PHE A 1139 17.38 -19.24 5.59
C PHE A 1139 17.03 -19.75 7.00
N ASP A 1140 17.34 -21.01 7.27
CA ASP A 1140 17.22 -21.59 8.60
C ASP A 1140 18.52 -22.30 9.00
N ALA A 1141 19.19 -21.76 10.02
CA ALA A 1141 20.42 -22.34 10.54
C ALA A 1141 20.19 -23.77 11.09
N ASN A 1142 18.98 -24.11 11.58
CA ASN A 1142 18.66 -25.48 12.04
C ASN A 1142 18.76 -26.52 10.93
N VAL A 1143 18.60 -26.09 9.67
CA VAL A 1143 18.68 -26.94 8.49
C VAL A 1143 20.10 -26.89 7.94
N ILE A 1144 20.62 -25.70 7.70
CA ILE A 1144 21.86 -25.52 6.94
C ILE A 1144 23.07 -25.97 7.78
N ALA A 1145 23.14 -25.65 9.07
CA ALA A 1145 24.28 -26.02 9.91
C ALA A 1145 24.45 -27.55 10.11
N LYS A 1146 23.46 -28.37 9.73
CA LYS A 1146 23.57 -29.85 9.71
C LYS A 1146 24.49 -30.37 8.61
N GLY A 1147 24.89 -29.51 7.67
CA GLY A 1147 25.91 -29.81 6.68
C GLY A 1147 25.39 -30.36 5.36
N GLN A 1148 26.36 -30.66 4.48
CA GLN A 1148 26.14 -30.94 3.06
C GLN A 1148 25.14 -32.08 2.79
N GLU A 1149 25.26 -33.21 3.49
CA GLU A 1149 24.39 -34.40 3.25
C GLU A 1149 22.92 -34.09 3.53
N TYR A 1150 22.64 -33.39 4.63
CA TYR A 1150 21.26 -33.04 5.02
C TYR A 1150 20.64 -32.01 4.07
N VAL A 1151 21.42 -30.99 3.68
CA VAL A 1151 20.98 -30.01 2.68
C VAL A 1151 20.67 -30.68 1.35
N GLY A 1152 21.53 -31.60 0.89
CA GLY A 1152 21.29 -32.37 -0.34
C GLY A 1152 19.99 -33.20 -0.29
N GLN A 1153 19.70 -33.82 0.86
CA GLN A 1153 18.44 -34.56 1.05
C GLN A 1153 17.22 -33.62 0.95
N GLN A 1154 17.26 -32.45 1.58
CA GLN A 1154 16.15 -31.49 1.55
C GLN A 1154 15.91 -30.92 0.14
N ILE A 1155 16.97 -30.69 -0.63
CA ILE A 1155 16.86 -30.31 -2.05
C ILE A 1155 16.11 -31.40 -2.83
N HIS A 1156 16.53 -32.66 -2.70
CA HIS A 1156 15.90 -33.78 -3.40
C HIS A 1156 14.41 -33.92 -3.03
N GLU A 1157 14.04 -33.76 -1.76
CA GLU A 1157 12.64 -33.80 -1.31
C GLU A 1157 11.79 -32.71 -1.99
N LEU A 1158 12.29 -31.47 -2.07
CA LEU A 1158 11.60 -30.37 -2.76
C LEU A 1158 11.53 -30.59 -4.28
N GLU A 1159 12.57 -31.14 -4.89
CA GLU A 1159 12.59 -31.47 -6.32
C GLU A 1159 11.60 -32.58 -6.66
N GLU A 1160 11.46 -33.62 -5.83
CA GLU A 1160 10.44 -34.66 -6.01
C GLU A 1160 9.02 -34.09 -5.92
N ILE A 1161 8.77 -33.21 -4.93
CA ILE A 1161 7.48 -32.51 -4.82
C ILE A 1161 7.21 -31.69 -6.09
N SER A 1162 8.25 -31.04 -6.66
CA SER A 1162 8.11 -30.21 -7.86
C SER A 1162 7.71 -31.00 -9.11
N LYS A 1163 8.04 -32.30 -9.16
CA LYS A 1163 7.65 -33.22 -10.26
C LYS A 1163 6.17 -33.59 -10.18
N GLU A 1164 5.62 -33.71 -8.97
CA GLU A 1164 4.21 -34.04 -8.74
C GLU A 1164 3.29 -32.81 -8.82
N LYS A 1165 3.72 -31.69 -8.26
CA LYS A 1165 2.95 -30.45 -8.18
C LYS A 1165 3.85 -29.22 -8.20
N LYS A 1166 3.29 -28.08 -8.60
CA LYS A 1166 4.01 -26.81 -8.55
C LYS A 1166 4.31 -26.42 -7.09
N LEU A 1167 5.58 -26.13 -6.79
CA LEU A 1167 6.01 -25.61 -5.49
C LEU A 1167 5.35 -24.26 -5.22
N ASP A 1168 4.97 -24.01 -3.96
CA ASP A 1168 4.48 -22.71 -3.53
C ASP A 1168 5.63 -21.67 -3.42
N ALA A 1169 5.29 -20.41 -3.15
CA ALA A 1169 6.27 -19.33 -3.11
C ALA A 1169 7.35 -19.54 -2.03
N LYS A 1170 6.94 -20.07 -0.86
CA LYS A 1170 7.84 -20.32 0.27
C LYS A 1170 8.81 -21.45 -0.06
N GLN A 1171 8.28 -22.57 -0.56
CA GLN A 1171 9.08 -23.72 -0.98
C GLN A 1171 10.10 -23.38 -2.06
N ASN A 1172 9.73 -22.55 -3.05
CA ASN A 1172 10.68 -22.08 -4.07
C ASN A 1172 11.80 -21.21 -3.47
N ALA A 1173 11.47 -20.32 -2.53
CA ALA A 1173 12.47 -19.50 -1.85
C ALA A 1173 13.43 -20.35 -1.02
N THR A 1174 12.92 -21.31 -0.24
CA THR A 1174 13.74 -22.28 0.50
C THR A 1174 14.67 -23.07 -0.42
N LEU A 1175 14.17 -23.57 -1.55
CA LEU A 1175 15.00 -24.32 -2.51
C LEU A 1175 16.20 -23.50 -3.01
N ILE A 1176 16.02 -22.20 -3.29
CA ILE A 1176 17.13 -21.32 -3.73
C ILE A 1176 18.18 -21.17 -2.64
N VAL A 1177 17.77 -21.00 -1.37
CA VAL A 1177 18.71 -20.89 -0.25
C VAL A 1177 19.49 -22.19 -0.08
N LEU A 1178 18.81 -23.34 -0.14
CA LEU A 1178 19.46 -24.64 -0.06
C LEU A 1178 20.44 -24.89 -1.21
N GLN A 1179 20.11 -24.50 -2.45
CA GLN A 1179 21.02 -24.60 -3.59
C GLN A 1179 22.29 -23.76 -3.41
N LEU A 1180 22.18 -22.58 -2.79
CA LEU A 1180 23.34 -21.76 -2.47
C LEU A 1180 24.18 -22.34 -1.32
N ALA A 1181 23.54 -22.90 -0.29
CA ALA A 1181 24.26 -23.63 0.76
C ALA A 1181 24.98 -24.85 0.18
N TRP A 1182 24.32 -25.60 -0.71
CA TRP A 1182 24.91 -26.72 -1.44
C TRP A 1182 26.14 -26.31 -2.25
N GLU A 1183 26.02 -25.23 -3.04
CA GLU A 1183 27.15 -24.66 -3.78
C GLU A 1183 28.30 -24.25 -2.85
N MET A 1184 28.00 -23.61 -1.72
CA MET A 1184 28.98 -23.23 -0.71
C MET A 1184 29.76 -24.45 -0.18
N TYR A 1185 29.07 -25.53 0.17
CA TYR A 1185 29.69 -26.79 0.62
C TYR A 1185 30.58 -27.42 -0.45
N LEU A 1186 30.09 -27.50 -1.69
CA LEU A 1186 30.87 -28.06 -2.80
C LEU A 1186 32.16 -27.28 -3.06
N ARG A 1187 32.16 -25.97 -2.80
CA ARG A 1187 33.35 -25.12 -2.91
C ARG A 1187 34.30 -25.22 -1.70
N GLY A 1188 34.00 -26.09 -0.74
CA GLY A 1188 34.86 -26.41 0.40
C GLY A 1188 34.70 -25.47 1.59
N PHE A 1189 33.55 -24.81 1.73
CA PHE A 1189 33.20 -23.95 2.86
C PHE A 1189 32.12 -24.58 3.73
N ASP A 1190 32.08 -24.21 5.00
CA ASP A 1190 31.12 -24.77 5.96
C ASP A 1190 30.19 -23.69 6.57
N CYS A 1191 29.08 -24.14 7.17
CA CYS A 1191 28.22 -23.32 8.02
C CYS A 1191 28.29 -23.87 9.44
N GLU A 1192 28.68 -23.04 10.39
CA GLU A 1192 28.77 -23.40 11.81
C GLU A 1192 27.38 -23.42 12.46
N ASN A 1193 27.29 -24.00 13.65
CA ASN A 1193 26.12 -23.83 14.50
C ASN A 1193 26.07 -22.41 15.06
N VAL A 1194 24.86 -21.91 15.26
CA VAL A 1194 24.64 -20.66 16.01
C VAL A 1194 25.21 -20.81 17.41
N ASP A 1195 25.93 -19.79 17.87
CA ASP A 1195 26.53 -19.71 19.19
C ASP A 1195 26.03 -18.45 19.89
N ILE A 1196 25.40 -18.63 21.05
CA ILE A 1196 24.78 -17.56 21.83
C ILE A 1196 25.78 -16.47 22.27
N TYR A 1197 27.08 -16.77 22.31
CA TYR A 1197 28.13 -15.85 22.77
C TYR A 1197 28.90 -15.19 21.62
N THR A 1198 29.05 -15.87 20.49
CA THR A 1198 29.88 -15.39 19.38
C THR A 1198 29.07 -14.96 18.16
N SER A 1199 27.91 -15.57 17.89
CA SER A 1199 27.03 -15.16 16.78
C SER A 1199 26.55 -13.72 16.96
N ASP A 1200 26.44 -12.98 15.85
CA ASP A 1200 25.77 -11.68 15.84
C ASP A 1200 24.24 -11.83 15.95
N ALA A 1201 23.52 -10.73 16.16
CA ALA A 1201 22.06 -10.76 16.18
C ALA A 1201 21.48 -11.04 14.79
N GLU A 1202 22.05 -10.42 13.75
CA GLU A 1202 21.46 -10.37 12.40
C GLU A 1202 22.45 -10.62 11.27
N LYS A 1203 23.76 -10.49 11.50
CA LYS A 1203 24.77 -10.59 10.45
C LYS A 1203 25.59 -11.87 10.52
N PHE A 1204 25.88 -12.47 9.38
CA PHE A 1204 26.84 -13.57 9.30
C PHE A 1204 28.25 -13.06 9.59
N ILE A 1205 29.00 -13.82 10.38
CA ILE A 1205 30.42 -13.57 10.66
C ILE A 1205 31.25 -14.55 9.82
N ILE A 1206 32.30 -14.04 9.17
CA ILE A 1206 33.20 -14.84 8.34
C ILE A 1206 34.35 -15.35 9.21
N HIS A 1207 34.50 -16.67 9.24
CA HIS A 1207 35.70 -17.35 9.70
C HIS A 1207 36.51 -17.87 8.50
N GLU A 1208 37.71 -18.41 8.74
CA GLU A 1208 38.67 -18.73 7.66
C GLU A 1208 38.09 -19.66 6.57
N LYS A 1209 37.25 -20.63 6.94
CA LYS A 1209 36.63 -21.59 6.02
C LYS A 1209 35.13 -21.78 6.23
N SER A 1210 34.52 -20.93 7.02
CA SER A 1210 33.15 -21.14 7.48
C SER A 1210 32.42 -19.83 7.72
N LEU A 1211 31.09 -19.93 7.73
CA LEU A 1211 30.20 -18.87 8.16
C LEU A 1211 29.60 -19.20 9.51
N LEU A 1212 29.69 -18.26 10.44
CA LEU A 1212 28.96 -18.32 11.70
C LEU A 1212 27.61 -17.61 11.52
N PRO A 1213 26.48 -18.34 11.54
CA PRO A 1213 25.15 -17.76 11.37
C PRO A 1213 24.75 -16.87 12.56
N PRO A 1214 23.97 -15.80 12.32
CA PRO A 1214 23.42 -14.96 13.38
C PRO A 1214 22.25 -15.63 14.09
N LEU A 1215 21.92 -15.15 15.29
CA LEU A 1215 20.80 -15.68 16.08
C LEU A 1215 19.45 -15.58 15.35
N ALA A 1216 19.21 -14.50 14.60
CA ALA A 1216 17.96 -14.30 13.85
C ALA A 1216 17.78 -15.27 12.66
N SER A 1217 18.82 -16.04 12.30
CA SER A 1217 18.74 -17.03 11.23
C SER A 1217 18.12 -18.36 11.66
N LEU A 1218 17.78 -18.52 12.95
CA LEU A 1218 17.03 -19.67 13.43
C LEU A 1218 15.54 -19.47 13.16
N GLY A 1219 14.91 -20.44 12.49
CA GLY A 1219 13.47 -20.41 12.21
C GLY A 1219 12.63 -20.12 13.47
N GLY A 1220 11.91 -19.00 13.47
CA GLY A 1220 11.07 -18.56 14.61
C GLY A 1220 11.78 -17.64 15.64
N MET A 1221 13.08 -17.38 15.48
CA MET A 1221 13.82 -16.38 16.26
C MET A 1221 13.71 -15.00 15.63
N GLY A 1222 12.93 -14.11 16.22
CA GLY A 1222 12.76 -12.75 15.69
C GLY A 1222 13.93 -11.82 16.01
N THR A 1223 14.20 -10.84 15.14
CA THR A 1223 15.26 -9.83 15.27
C THR A 1223 15.38 -9.21 16.67
N LYS A 1224 14.26 -8.81 17.29
CA LYS A 1224 14.26 -8.21 18.64
C LYS A 1224 14.76 -9.19 19.71
N ALA A 1225 14.40 -10.46 19.60
CA ALA A 1225 14.87 -11.49 20.53
C ALA A 1225 16.39 -11.70 20.37
N SER A 1226 16.87 -11.79 19.14
CA SER A 1226 18.30 -11.89 18.83
C SER A 1226 19.10 -10.70 19.36
N GLN A 1227 18.62 -9.48 19.12
CA GLN A 1227 19.25 -8.26 19.63
C GLN A 1227 19.30 -8.22 21.16
N SER A 1228 18.21 -8.62 21.82
CA SER A 1228 18.14 -8.68 23.28
C SER A 1228 19.18 -9.65 23.87
N ILE A 1229 19.37 -10.82 23.25
CA ILE A 1229 20.41 -11.79 23.65
C ILE A 1229 21.81 -11.17 23.52
N VAL A 1230 22.11 -10.54 22.38
CA VAL A 1230 23.41 -9.92 22.11
C VAL A 1230 23.68 -8.72 23.03
N GLU A 1231 22.65 -7.97 23.39
CA GLU A 1231 22.79 -6.87 24.35
C GLU A 1231 23.03 -7.41 25.76
N ALA A 1232 22.17 -8.32 26.23
CA ALA A 1232 22.26 -8.87 27.58
C ALA A 1232 23.58 -9.59 27.84
N ARG A 1233 24.14 -10.31 26.86
CA ARG A 1233 25.41 -11.05 27.06
C ARG A 1233 26.62 -10.12 27.29
N LYS A 1234 26.52 -8.82 26.97
CA LYS A 1234 27.58 -7.84 27.27
C LYS A 1234 27.79 -7.67 28.78
N ASP A 1235 26.75 -7.92 29.57
CA ASP A 1235 26.80 -7.84 31.04
C ASP A 1235 27.40 -9.10 31.69
N GLY A 1236 27.88 -10.06 30.90
CA GLY A 1236 28.53 -11.28 31.35
C GLY A 1236 27.85 -12.55 30.83
N ILE A 1237 28.47 -13.71 31.10
CA ILE A 1237 27.95 -15.02 30.68
C ILE A 1237 26.57 -15.30 31.28
N PHE A 1238 25.76 -16.12 30.61
CA PHE A 1238 24.50 -16.60 31.17
C PHE A 1238 24.76 -17.78 32.09
N THR A 1239 24.32 -17.67 33.35
CA THR A 1239 24.61 -18.69 34.38
C THR A 1239 23.68 -19.89 34.30
N SER A 1240 22.45 -19.68 33.81
CA SER A 1240 21.43 -20.71 33.60
C SER A 1240 20.47 -20.31 32.46
N ILE A 1241 19.63 -21.25 32.01
CA ILE A 1241 18.58 -20.98 31.03
C ILE A 1241 17.55 -19.98 31.61
N GLU A 1242 17.28 -20.07 32.91
CA GLU A 1242 16.47 -19.08 33.64
C GLU A 1242 17.11 -17.68 33.62
N ASP A 1243 18.43 -17.58 33.85
CA ASP A 1243 19.15 -16.30 33.77
C ASP A 1243 19.08 -15.69 32.37
N LEU A 1244 19.34 -16.51 31.34
CA LEU A 1244 19.20 -16.10 29.94
C LEU A 1244 17.81 -15.53 29.67
N ARG A 1245 16.76 -16.28 30.04
CA ARG A 1245 15.37 -15.86 29.79
C ARG A 1245 15.01 -14.59 30.55
N ARG A 1246 15.44 -14.46 31.81
CA ARG A 1246 15.19 -13.27 32.65
C ARG A 1246 15.88 -12.03 32.10
N ARG A 1247 17.17 -12.12 31.75
CA ARG A 1247 17.95 -10.98 31.25
C ARG A 1247 17.53 -10.52 29.86
N THR A 1248 17.07 -11.45 29.02
CA THR A 1248 16.75 -11.14 27.62
C THR A 1248 15.25 -10.95 27.38
N GLY A 1249 14.37 -11.43 28.27
CA GLY A 1249 12.92 -11.36 28.08
C GLY A 1249 12.39 -12.22 26.92
N ILE A 1250 13.20 -13.14 26.37
CA ILE A 1250 12.78 -13.98 25.25
C ILE A 1250 11.72 -15.01 25.67
N SER A 1251 10.86 -15.41 24.73
CA SER A 1251 9.75 -16.32 25.02
C SER A 1251 10.24 -17.74 25.28
N LYS A 1252 9.38 -18.58 25.88
CA LYS A 1252 9.67 -20.01 26.05
C LYS A 1252 9.91 -20.71 24.69
N THR A 1253 9.17 -20.32 23.65
CA THR A 1253 9.36 -20.83 22.30
C THR A 1253 10.75 -20.48 21.74
N ASN A 1254 11.28 -19.28 22.03
CA ASN A 1254 12.64 -18.91 21.64
C ASN A 1254 13.70 -19.78 22.36
N ILE A 1255 13.47 -20.10 23.63
CA ILE A 1255 14.35 -21.03 24.37
C ILE A 1255 14.31 -22.43 23.78
N GLU A 1256 13.12 -22.93 23.42
CA GLU A 1256 12.96 -24.23 22.75
C GLU A 1256 13.73 -24.26 21.42
N ILE A 1257 13.63 -23.21 20.60
CA ILE A 1257 14.41 -23.08 19.35
C ILE A 1257 15.92 -23.14 19.60
N LEU A 1258 16.43 -22.38 20.59
CA LEU A 1258 17.86 -22.40 20.94
C LEU A 1258 18.31 -23.77 21.45
N ARG A 1259 17.45 -24.44 22.23
CA ARG A 1259 17.71 -25.78 22.76
C ARG A 1259 17.73 -26.83 21.65
N ASP A 1260 16.76 -26.80 20.74
CA ASP A 1260 16.67 -27.75 19.62
C ASP A 1260 17.85 -27.62 18.65
N HIS A 1261 18.39 -26.41 18.48
CA HIS A 1261 19.62 -26.17 17.73
C HIS A 1261 20.91 -26.59 18.48
N GLY A 1262 20.84 -26.83 19.79
CA GLY A 1262 21.99 -27.16 20.64
C GLY A 1262 22.75 -25.95 21.20
N CYS A 1263 22.22 -24.72 21.08
CA CYS A 1263 22.87 -23.50 21.59
C CYS A 1263 22.99 -23.46 23.12
N LEU A 1264 22.17 -24.25 23.82
CA LEU A 1264 22.07 -24.26 25.29
C LEU A 1264 22.73 -25.50 25.92
N ASP A 1265 23.47 -26.28 25.12
CA ASP A 1265 24.11 -27.51 25.60
C ASP A 1265 25.13 -27.20 26.71
N GLY A 1266 25.00 -27.91 27.83
CA GLY A 1266 25.85 -27.71 29.02
C GLY A 1266 25.39 -26.58 29.96
N MET A 1267 24.32 -25.85 29.63
CA MET A 1267 23.70 -24.85 30.51
C MET A 1267 22.68 -25.52 31.46
N GLY A 1268 22.72 -25.19 32.75
CA GLY A 1268 21.72 -25.68 33.72
C GLY A 1268 20.37 -24.99 33.55
N GLU A 1269 19.26 -25.67 33.92
CA GLU A 1269 17.91 -25.08 33.85
C GLU A 1269 17.77 -23.84 34.75
N SER A 1270 18.35 -23.90 35.96
CA SER A 1270 18.33 -22.81 36.94
C SER A 1270 19.61 -22.76 37.77
N ASP A 1271 19.90 -21.56 38.29
CA ASP A 1271 21.01 -21.34 39.21
C ASP A 1271 20.70 -21.96 40.58
N GLN A 1272 21.57 -22.85 41.06
CA GLN A 1272 21.42 -23.46 42.39
C GLN A 1272 21.87 -22.52 43.53
N ILE A 1273 22.60 -21.45 43.20
CA ILE A 1273 23.13 -20.46 44.14
C ILE A 1273 23.03 -19.08 43.48
N SER A 1274 22.25 -18.17 44.07
CA SER A 1274 22.28 -16.73 43.76
C SER A 1274 23.11 -16.01 44.81
N LEU A 1275 24.14 -15.28 44.38
CA LEU A 1275 25.14 -14.70 45.30
C LEU A 1275 24.71 -13.34 45.89
N PHE A 1276 23.79 -12.62 45.23
CA PHE A 1276 23.15 -11.41 45.73
C PHE A 1276 21.75 -11.33 45.10
N GLY A 1277 20.71 -11.51 45.93
CA GLY A 1277 19.31 -11.50 45.49
C GLY A 1277 18.83 -10.13 45.06
#